data_AF-A0AAU9JUK3-F1
#
_entry.id   AF-A0AAU9JUK3-F1
#
_cell.length_a   1.000
_cell.length_b   1.000
_cell.length_c   1.000
_cell.angle_alpha   90.00
_cell.angle_beta   90.00
_cell.angle_gamma   90.00
#
_symmetry.space_group_name_H-M   'P 1'
#
loop_
_entity.id
_entity.type
_entity.pdbx_description
1 polymer ?
#
loop_
_entity_poly.entity_id
_entity_poly.type
_entity_poly.pdbx_seq_one_letter_code
_entity_poly.pdbx_strand_id
1 'polypeptide(L)'
;MAGNDSDSGTSTIEQIYQKKTPLEHILLRPDTYVGSIEMQENKLWVWDSEQNTMVFRQIQYVPGLYKIFDEILVNAADNYQRDKKMNKIDVTLDPERGMISVWNNGKGIPVAVHQEYGIYVPELIFGQLLTSSNYDDTKKKTTGGRNGYGAKLANVFSKRFIIETADSERMQKFSMEWTDNMSKKSHPTITKLKKSEDYTCITFYPDLERFGMSSLNKDILDLMTKRVYDMAGSTGKSVKVFLNQKEISIKNFKDYIDLYIKDPTMPKIYENPSERWEVGISISEGVFQQVSFVNSICTSKGGTHVNHVADQLINAISGAIQKKNKKLDIKNNQIKQHLWVFVNSLVENPCFDSQTKETMTLKPSSFGSKCELSEKFIKEVVNCGIIDHVVAFAKAKTEAQLGKKVKSKKNEKIYLNKLEDANLAGTKNSRECTLILTEGDSAKTLAVAGIEVVGRDKFGAFPLKGKLLNVREASHKQLMANEEIQNIMKIVGLQPKKEYEDLGELRYGCIMIMADQDLDGSHIKGLIINLIHFFWPGLLKTTGFVKEFITPIVKATKGHDSISFYTLHEYEAWSKAEDRKSWNIKYYKGLGTSTSKEAREYFGNIQRHRIEFLYDNDQRDGDAIDMAFNKKRSDDRKRWLAALDPDTFLDMSEPQISVSDFINRELILFSNYDNIRSIPSVVDGLKPGQRKIIFSCFKRKLKGEIKVAQLAGYVGEHSAYHHGEQSLATTIVGLAQNFVGSNNINLLLPIGQFGTRLLGGKDMASPRYIFTNLSQVTRKMFILEDDYLLNYQKEEGQKIEPNWYVPIIPLVLINGADGIGTGWSTCIPPYNPIELIQVYRDRINGNSFDGIRLKPWFKGYTGTLDWIEGNGGGYEIKGVFERLDGNILRITELPIGKWTTDYKKFLEELAQAENPIVTDIKEYHTENRIDFHIEVPTLQHFSDSEIMKIFKLQSSLSMNNLVLFNPERKIKKYPGIKEILEEHYTIREDFYEKRKEFLVSQTTAEVTIISNKVRFILEVINNELIINKKQKAILITELKRKGFTTKSELEKIFKDPKIHQVEDKETEQENDEVVESGTIKAKEYDYLLGMPLWSLTYEKVEQLKKEEQEKIHELETLKNTSIYDMWGKDLDELKKVIEEEWENEERERNKVPAVKGKTKKTAKRATKVPAREKKDNLKQTTIKPPTKIITQSDDERKGKIRKINISKEKGYEVIEDITAATSESSDFKNPLGARKRKNSIEDTKNKKSKLMPNAEMIIASESEDEEFEL
;
A
#
# COMPACT_ATOMS: atom_id res chain seq x y z
N MET A 1 -56.24 -52.03 -17.17
CA MET A 1 -57.08 -51.87 -18.38
C MET A 1 -58.07 -50.77 -18.10
N ALA A 2 -58.19 -49.77 -18.99
CA ALA A 2 -58.97 -48.53 -18.82
C ALA A 2 -58.56 -47.69 -17.58
N GLY A 3 -58.61 -46.35 -17.63
CA GLY A 3 -58.76 -45.46 -18.79
C GLY A 3 -58.55 -44.02 -18.33
N ASN A 4 -57.73 -43.23 -19.02
CA ASN A 4 -57.52 -41.82 -18.69
C ASN A 4 -58.61 -40.95 -19.33
N ASP A 5 -59.74 -40.80 -18.65
CA ASP A 5 -60.62 -39.66 -18.90
C ASP A 5 -60.06 -38.43 -18.18
N SER A 6 -59.71 -37.41 -18.97
CA SER A 6 -59.14 -36.15 -18.48
C SER A 6 -60.26 -35.11 -18.32
N ASP A 7 -61.04 -35.26 -17.26
CA ASP A 7 -62.14 -34.35 -16.95
C ASP A 7 -61.59 -32.97 -16.54
N SER A 8 -61.46 -32.09 -17.53
CA SER A 8 -61.02 -30.69 -17.40
C SER A 8 -62.17 -29.81 -16.89
N GLY A 9 -62.76 -30.23 -15.78
CA GLY A 9 -63.83 -29.53 -15.07
C GLY A 9 -63.40 -28.12 -14.71
N THR A 10 -63.95 -27.13 -15.42
CA THR A 10 -63.75 -25.72 -15.11
C THR A 10 -64.42 -25.42 -13.77
N SER A 11 -63.62 -25.31 -12.72
CA SER A 11 -64.08 -24.98 -11.38
C SER A 11 -64.98 -23.75 -11.40
N THR A 12 -66.17 -23.88 -10.84
CA THR A 12 -67.13 -22.76 -10.73
C THR A 12 -66.55 -21.62 -9.90
N ILE A 13 -67.07 -20.41 -10.09
CA ILE A 13 -66.60 -19.21 -9.38
C ILE A 13 -66.74 -19.43 -7.85
N GLU A 14 -67.80 -20.13 -7.45
CA GLU A 14 -68.11 -20.52 -6.07
C GLU A 14 -67.13 -21.57 -5.50
N GLN A 15 -66.56 -22.43 -6.34
CA GLN A 15 -65.50 -23.37 -5.95
C GLN A 15 -64.12 -22.70 -5.88
N ILE A 16 -63.86 -21.66 -6.69
CA ILE A 16 -62.60 -20.90 -6.67
C ILE A 16 -62.56 -19.93 -5.48
N TYR A 17 -63.58 -19.11 -5.30
CA TYR A 17 -63.58 -18.00 -4.32
C TYR A 17 -64.26 -18.38 -3.00
N GLN A 18 -63.61 -19.26 -2.23
CA GLN A 18 -64.16 -19.80 -0.98
C GLN A 18 -63.93 -18.87 0.22
N LYS A 19 -65.01 -18.49 0.92
CA LYS A 19 -64.94 -17.86 2.25
C LYS A 19 -64.87 -18.95 3.34
N LYS A 20 -63.89 -18.86 4.24
CA LYS A 20 -63.76 -19.72 5.44
C LYS A 20 -64.05 -18.95 6.72
N THR A 21 -64.53 -19.64 7.75
CA THR A 21 -64.56 -19.14 9.12
C THR A 21 -63.14 -19.09 9.71
N PRO A 22 -62.89 -18.32 10.78
CA PRO A 22 -61.58 -18.28 11.44
C PRO A 22 -61.10 -19.66 11.93
N LEU A 23 -62.02 -20.52 12.41
CA LEU A 23 -61.69 -21.85 12.90
C LEU A 23 -61.26 -22.79 11.75
N GLU A 24 -62.02 -22.81 10.64
CA GLU A 24 -61.64 -23.54 9.43
C GLU A 24 -60.32 -23.04 8.87
N HIS A 25 -60.07 -21.73 8.87
CA HIS A 25 -58.81 -21.17 8.37
C HIS A 25 -57.61 -21.59 9.25
N ILE A 26 -57.76 -21.62 10.59
CA ILE A 26 -56.69 -22.11 11.48
C ILE A 26 -56.36 -23.58 11.18
N LEU A 27 -57.39 -24.43 11.00
CA LEU A 27 -57.20 -25.84 10.70
C LEU A 27 -56.68 -26.10 9.27
N LEU A 28 -57.00 -25.24 8.29
CA LEU A 28 -56.58 -25.35 6.90
C LEU A 28 -55.20 -24.73 6.61
N ARG A 29 -54.79 -23.72 7.39
CA ARG A 29 -53.53 -22.97 7.22
C ARG A 29 -52.84 -22.76 8.60
N PRO A 30 -52.47 -23.86 9.28
CA PRO A 30 -51.97 -23.84 10.67
C PRO A 30 -50.67 -23.06 10.85
N ASP A 31 -49.81 -23.04 9.82
CA ASP A 31 -48.45 -22.48 9.89
C ASP A 31 -48.43 -21.02 10.37
N THR A 32 -49.38 -20.20 9.90
CA THR A 32 -49.53 -18.79 10.31
C THR A 32 -49.93 -18.57 11.78
N TYR A 33 -50.34 -19.64 12.50
CA TYR A 33 -50.81 -19.58 13.89
C TYR A 33 -49.94 -20.36 14.88
N VAL A 34 -49.51 -21.58 14.51
CA VAL A 34 -48.72 -22.48 15.37
C VAL A 34 -47.36 -22.87 14.77
N GLY A 35 -47.09 -22.50 13.51
CA GLY A 35 -45.99 -23.06 12.72
C GLY A 35 -46.36 -24.41 12.08
N SER A 36 -45.44 -24.95 11.28
CA SER A 36 -45.60 -26.22 10.55
C SER A 36 -46.23 -27.35 11.37
N ILE A 37 -47.22 -28.01 10.79
CA ILE A 37 -47.76 -29.30 11.27
C ILE A 37 -47.02 -30.51 10.67
N GLU A 38 -46.20 -30.30 9.64
CA GLU A 38 -45.32 -31.32 9.09
C GLU A 38 -44.14 -31.60 10.05
N MET A 39 -43.65 -32.84 10.00
CA MET A 39 -42.44 -33.27 10.70
C MET A 39 -41.21 -32.53 10.14
N GLN A 40 -40.46 -31.84 11.01
CA GLN A 40 -39.25 -31.12 10.62
C GLN A 40 -38.02 -31.68 11.33
N GLU A 41 -36.90 -31.68 10.62
CA GLU A 41 -35.60 -32.08 11.15
C GLU A 41 -34.72 -30.86 11.44
N ASN A 42 -34.38 -30.64 12.71
CA ASN A 42 -33.59 -29.48 13.13
C ASN A 42 -32.54 -29.86 14.17
N LYS A 43 -31.42 -29.14 14.18
CA LYS A 43 -30.42 -29.24 15.25
C LYS A 43 -30.79 -28.31 16.40
N LEU A 44 -31.19 -28.88 17.54
CA LEU A 44 -31.73 -28.14 18.67
C LEU A 44 -31.13 -28.61 20.00
N TRP A 45 -31.24 -27.76 21.01
CA TRP A 45 -30.91 -28.12 22.38
C TRP A 45 -32.09 -28.83 23.03
N VAL A 46 -31.92 -30.10 23.35
CA VAL A 46 -32.91 -30.94 24.05
C VAL A 46 -32.33 -31.54 25.33
N TRP A 47 -33.19 -32.09 26.16
CA TRP A 47 -32.82 -32.72 27.42
C TRP A 47 -32.43 -34.18 27.21
N ASP A 48 -31.23 -34.55 27.60
CA ASP A 48 -30.81 -35.95 27.68
C ASP A 48 -31.23 -36.51 29.05
N SER A 49 -32.26 -37.35 29.06
CA SER A 49 -32.80 -37.97 30.29
C SER A 49 -31.87 -39.03 30.90
N GLU A 50 -30.91 -39.55 30.13
CA GLU A 50 -29.96 -40.57 30.56
C GLU A 50 -28.74 -39.90 31.21
N GLN A 51 -28.22 -38.83 30.59
CA GLN A 51 -27.10 -38.03 31.11
C GLN A 51 -27.52 -36.89 32.06
N ASN A 52 -28.82 -36.58 32.18
CA ASN A 52 -29.38 -35.48 32.97
C ASN A 52 -28.75 -34.10 32.65
N THR A 53 -28.70 -33.75 31.37
CA THR A 53 -27.97 -32.57 30.85
C THR A 53 -28.53 -32.12 29.50
N MET A 54 -28.16 -30.92 29.03
CA MET A 54 -28.54 -30.44 27.70
C MET A 54 -27.62 -31.01 26.62
N VAL A 55 -28.19 -31.38 25.48
CA VAL A 55 -27.44 -31.87 24.30
C VAL A 55 -27.90 -31.18 23.02
N PHE A 56 -26.94 -30.78 22.17
CA PHE A 56 -27.20 -30.13 20.89
C PHE A 56 -27.20 -31.15 19.75
N ARG A 57 -28.30 -31.89 19.62
CA ARG A 57 -28.45 -32.99 18.65
C ARG A 57 -29.46 -32.64 17.55
N GLN A 58 -29.40 -33.41 16.46
CA GLN A 58 -30.45 -33.43 15.45
C GLN A 58 -31.70 -34.10 16.07
N ILE A 59 -32.88 -33.54 15.82
CA ILE A 59 -34.16 -34.11 16.25
C ILE A 59 -35.20 -34.06 15.12
N GLN A 60 -36.15 -34.99 15.12
CA GLN A 60 -37.34 -34.98 14.26
C GLN A 60 -38.60 -34.74 15.11
N TYR A 61 -39.24 -33.59 14.92
CA TYR A 61 -40.40 -33.15 15.70
C TYR A 61 -41.35 -32.28 14.87
N VAL A 62 -42.57 -32.07 15.38
CA VAL A 62 -43.56 -31.19 14.73
C VAL A 62 -43.62 -29.83 15.45
N PRO A 63 -43.25 -28.72 14.79
CA PRO A 63 -43.24 -27.39 15.42
C PRO A 63 -44.59 -26.96 16.00
N GLY A 64 -45.71 -27.21 15.30
CA GLY A 64 -47.05 -26.85 15.76
C GLY A 64 -47.44 -27.54 17.09
N LEU A 65 -47.07 -28.82 17.25
CA LEU A 65 -47.31 -29.60 18.47
C LEU A 65 -46.48 -29.06 19.65
N TYR A 66 -45.21 -28.72 19.42
CA TYR A 66 -44.38 -28.05 20.41
C TYR A 66 -44.97 -26.67 20.79
N LYS A 67 -45.46 -25.91 19.81
CA LYS A 67 -45.92 -24.54 20.01
C LYS A 67 -47.22 -24.44 20.81
N ILE A 68 -48.16 -25.38 20.64
CA ILE A 68 -49.38 -25.40 21.46
C ILE A 68 -49.07 -25.70 22.95
N PHE A 69 -48.06 -26.54 23.22
CA PHE A 69 -47.57 -26.76 24.59
C PHE A 69 -46.88 -25.52 25.16
N ASP A 70 -45.99 -24.88 24.38
CA ASP A 70 -45.31 -23.65 24.79
C ASP A 70 -46.28 -22.52 25.15
N GLU A 71 -47.36 -22.29 24.37
CA GLU A 71 -48.34 -21.24 24.72
C GLU A 71 -49.09 -21.55 26.03
N ILE A 72 -49.39 -22.81 26.37
CA ILE A 72 -49.99 -23.14 27.67
C ILE A 72 -48.98 -22.91 28.81
N LEU A 73 -47.74 -23.34 28.62
CA LEU A 73 -46.68 -23.20 29.62
C LEU A 73 -46.31 -21.72 29.88
N VAL A 74 -46.25 -20.89 28.83
CA VAL A 74 -46.07 -19.44 28.94
C VAL A 74 -47.27 -18.77 29.62
N ASN A 75 -48.50 -19.25 29.44
CA ASN A 75 -49.67 -18.73 30.18
C ASN A 75 -49.58 -19.02 31.69
N ALA A 76 -49.01 -20.17 32.10
CA ALA A 76 -48.73 -20.45 33.51
C ALA A 76 -47.64 -19.52 34.07
N ALA A 77 -46.53 -19.33 33.34
CA ALA A 77 -45.47 -18.39 33.72
C ALA A 77 -45.95 -16.93 33.80
N ASP A 78 -46.83 -16.52 32.89
CA ASP A 78 -47.50 -15.21 32.91
C ASP A 78 -48.28 -14.97 34.21
N ASN A 79 -48.79 -16.01 34.87
CA ASN A 79 -49.53 -15.85 36.12
C ASN A 79 -48.61 -15.39 37.26
N TYR A 80 -47.31 -15.73 37.24
CA TYR A 80 -46.32 -15.18 38.18
C TYR A 80 -46.09 -13.67 37.99
N GLN A 81 -46.38 -13.12 36.81
CA GLN A 81 -46.32 -11.68 36.58
C GLN A 81 -47.61 -10.97 37.04
N ARG A 82 -48.73 -11.69 37.14
CA ARG A 82 -50.04 -11.20 37.60
C ARG A 82 -50.20 -11.33 39.12
N ASP A 83 -49.72 -12.42 39.70
CA ASP A 83 -49.73 -12.70 41.14
C ASP A 83 -48.35 -13.23 41.60
N LYS A 84 -47.65 -12.40 42.37
CA LYS A 84 -46.32 -12.73 42.93
C LYS A 84 -46.37 -13.76 44.07
N LYS A 85 -47.56 -14.20 44.51
CA LYS A 85 -47.72 -15.33 45.46
C LYS A 85 -47.59 -16.70 44.79
N MET A 86 -47.71 -16.78 43.46
CA MET A 86 -47.49 -18.03 42.74
C MET A 86 -46.08 -18.57 43.00
N ASN A 87 -45.99 -19.85 43.39
CA ASN A 87 -44.73 -20.50 43.78
C ASN A 87 -44.58 -21.95 43.29
N LYS A 88 -45.59 -22.51 42.58
CA LYS A 88 -45.49 -23.84 41.96
C LYS A 88 -46.10 -23.86 40.55
N ILE A 89 -45.35 -24.44 39.61
CA ILE A 89 -45.84 -25.00 38.34
C ILE A 89 -45.62 -26.52 38.39
N ASP A 90 -46.59 -27.31 37.91
CA ASP A 90 -46.48 -28.77 37.75
C ASP A 90 -46.88 -29.14 36.33
N VAL A 91 -46.00 -29.84 35.61
CA VAL A 91 -46.23 -30.29 34.23
C VAL A 91 -46.27 -31.81 34.21
N THR A 92 -47.33 -32.38 33.66
CA THR A 92 -47.44 -33.83 33.43
C THR A 92 -47.42 -34.12 31.93
N LEU A 93 -46.46 -34.95 31.50
CA LEU A 93 -46.34 -35.52 30.17
C LEU A 93 -46.59 -37.03 30.29
N ASP A 94 -47.73 -37.49 29.78
CA ASP A 94 -48.19 -38.89 29.78
C ASP A 94 -48.25 -39.38 28.32
N PRO A 95 -47.20 -40.03 27.80
CA PRO A 95 -47.13 -40.45 26.40
C PRO A 95 -47.99 -41.68 26.10
N GLU A 96 -48.35 -42.50 27.10
CA GLU A 96 -49.24 -43.65 26.92
C GLU A 96 -50.66 -43.20 26.59
N ARG A 97 -51.12 -42.09 27.17
CA ARG A 97 -52.44 -41.50 26.91
C ARG A 97 -52.43 -40.35 25.91
N GLY A 98 -51.25 -39.95 25.41
CA GLY A 98 -51.10 -38.72 24.62
C GLY A 98 -51.58 -37.46 25.37
N MET A 99 -51.43 -37.44 26.70
CA MET A 99 -51.99 -36.40 27.57
C MET A 99 -50.89 -35.44 28.03
N ILE A 100 -51.17 -34.14 27.89
CA ILE A 100 -50.35 -33.06 28.43
C ILE A 100 -51.18 -32.29 29.46
N SER A 101 -50.62 -32.05 30.64
CA SER A 101 -51.27 -31.23 31.68
C SER A 101 -50.29 -30.20 32.23
N VAL A 102 -50.77 -28.96 32.41
CA VAL A 102 -50.02 -27.87 33.04
C VAL A 102 -50.88 -27.27 34.15
N TRP A 103 -50.36 -27.33 35.37
CA TRP A 103 -51.00 -26.82 36.59
C TRP A 103 -50.15 -25.70 37.19
N ASN A 104 -50.79 -24.63 37.68
CA ASN A 104 -50.13 -23.61 38.48
C ASN A 104 -51.01 -23.13 39.64
N ASN A 105 -50.37 -22.68 40.71
CA ASN A 105 -51.04 -21.93 41.78
C ASN A 105 -50.92 -20.41 41.58
N GLY A 106 -51.16 -19.64 42.65
CA GLY A 106 -51.46 -18.21 42.55
C GLY A 106 -52.86 -17.99 41.99
N LYS A 107 -53.26 -16.71 41.88
CA LYS A 107 -54.65 -16.34 41.58
C LYS A 107 -55.23 -17.09 40.37
N GLY A 108 -56.41 -17.70 40.58
CA GLY A 108 -57.16 -18.44 39.56
C GLY A 108 -57.88 -17.52 38.57
N ILE A 109 -58.57 -18.15 37.61
CA ILE A 109 -59.35 -17.42 36.61
C ILE A 109 -60.75 -17.16 37.18
N PRO A 110 -61.25 -15.89 37.17
CA PRO A 110 -62.49 -15.54 37.87
C PRO A 110 -63.69 -16.39 37.44
N VAL A 111 -64.34 -17.08 38.38
CA VAL A 111 -65.54 -17.89 38.12
C VAL A 111 -66.77 -16.96 38.14
N ALA A 112 -66.85 -16.13 37.10
CA ALA A 112 -67.89 -15.12 36.92
C ALA A 112 -68.44 -15.14 35.50
N VAL A 113 -69.69 -14.72 35.32
CA VAL A 113 -70.30 -14.48 34.00
C VAL A 113 -69.85 -13.11 33.48
N HIS A 114 -69.38 -13.05 32.23
CA HIS A 114 -68.99 -11.81 31.57
C HIS A 114 -70.23 -11.03 31.12
N GLN A 115 -70.42 -9.81 31.63
CA GLN A 115 -71.65 -9.02 31.45
C GLN A 115 -72.01 -8.77 29.98
N GLU A 116 -71.03 -8.60 29.11
CA GLU A 116 -71.23 -8.34 27.67
C GLU A 116 -71.60 -9.60 26.87
N TYR A 117 -71.17 -10.79 27.31
CA TYR A 117 -71.23 -12.02 26.49
C TYR A 117 -72.07 -13.15 27.09
N GLY A 118 -72.59 -12.99 28.32
CA GLY A 118 -73.52 -13.94 28.95
C GLY A 118 -72.93 -15.31 29.33
N ILE A 119 -71.64 -15.54 29.08
CA ILE A 119 -70.91 -16.79 29.36
C ILE A 119 -69.86 -16.61 30.46
N TYR A 120 -69.37 -17.70 31.03
CA TYR A 120 -68.33 -17.65 32.07
C TYR A 120 -66.98 -17.17 31.52
N VAL A 121 -66.19 -16.44 32.33
CA VAL A 121 -64.87 -15.92 31.91
C VAL A 121 -63.89 -17.03 31.48
N PRO A 122 -63.78 -18.20 32.16
CA PRO A 122 -63.01 -19.33 31.62
C PRO A 122 -63.53 -19.86 30.28
N GLU A 123 -64.85 -19.95 30.10
CA GLU A 123 -65.47 -20.36 28.84
C GLU A 123 -65.13 -19.40 27.69
N LEU A 124 -65.21 -18.09 27.95
CA LEU A 124 -64.84 -17.03 27.02
C LEU A 124 -63.37 -17.13 26.60
N ILE A 125 -62.44 -17.22 27.56
CA ILE A 125 -61.01 -17.06 27.26
C ILE A 125 -60.29 -18.34 26.77
N PHE A 126 -60.96 -19.50 26.82
CA PHE A 126 -60.47 -20.75 26.21
C PHE A 126 -61.35 -21.27 25.05
N GLY A 127 -62.60 -20.84 24.94
CA GLY A 127 -63.55 -21.27 23.91
C GLY A 127 -63.82 -20.26 22.78
N GLN A 128 -63.38 -19.00 22.91
CA GLN A 128 -63.52 -17.99 21.84
C GLN A 128 -62.16 -17.40 21.44
N LEU A 129 -61.88 -17.38 20.13
CA LEU A 129 -60.71 -16.71 19.54
C LEU A 129 -60.75 -15.18 19.82
N LEU A 130 -59.60 -14.51 19.68
CA LEU A 130 -59.48 -13.04 19.86
C LEU A 130 -59.92 -12.51 21.24
N THR A 131 -59.74 -13.30 22.31
CA THR A 131 -59.96 -12.86 23.70
C THR A 131 -58.64 -12.79 24.47
N SER A 132 -58.37 -11.66 25.14
CA SER A 132 -57.10 -11.40 25.84
C SER A 132 -57.28 -10.37 26.95
N SER A 133 -56.59 -10.53 28.09
CA SER A 133 -56.42 -9.46 29.09
C SER A 133 -55.37 -8.41 28.68
N ASN A 134 -54.71 -8.62 27.52
CA ASN A 134 -53.54 -7.87 27.07
C ASN A 134 -53.74 -7.11 25.75
N TYR A 135 -54.97 -6.64 25.46
CA TYR A 135 -55.24 -5.69 24.38
C TYR A 135 -55.06 -4.21 24.78
N ASP A 136 -55.11 -3.89 26.08
CA ASP A 136 -54.73 -2.58 26.59
C ASP A 136 -53.20 -2.44 26.64
N ASP A 137 -52.64 -2.01 25.51
CA ASP A 137 -51.21 -1.74 25.31
C ASP A 137 -50.74 -0.42 25.97
N THR A 138 -51.66 0.44 26.45
CA THR A 138 -51.29 1.67 27.20
C THR A 138 -50.63 1.33 28.54
N LYS A 139 -51.00 0.17 29.10
CA LYS A 139 -50.37 -0.43 30.28
C LYS A 139 -49.18 -1.29 29.83
N LYS A 140 -47.98 -0.74 29.97
CA LYS A 140 -46.70 -1.45 29.81
C LYS A 140 -46.68 -2.74 30.65
N LYS A 141 -46.53 -3.90 30.00
CA LYS A 141 -46.58 -5.24 30.60
C LYS A 141 -45.36 -6.07 30.20
N THR A 142 -44.88 -6.88 31.14
CA THR A 142 -43.79 -7.86 30.95
C THR A 142 -44.33 -9.29 30.90
N THR A 143 -45.41 -9.49 30.15
CA THR A 143 -46.07 -10.79 29.91
C THR A 143 -45.78 -11.31 28.49
N GLY A 144 -45.85 -12.62 28.29
CA GLY A 144 -45.66 -13.30 27.00
C GLY A 144 -46.94 -13.51 26.19
N GLY A 145 -48.12 -13.42 26.82
CA GLY A 145 -49.40 -13.37 26.13
C GLY A 145 -49.73 -11.96 25.62
N ARG A 146 -49.92 -11.79 24.31
CA ARG A 146 -50.37 -10.51 23.68
C ARG A 146 -51.62 -10.70 22.82
N ASN A 147 -51.47 -11.42 21.71
CA ASN A 147 -52.44 -11.48 20.60
C ASN A 147 -53.77 -12.21 20.90
N GLY A 148 -53.88 -12.90 22.03
CA GLY A 148 -55.12 -13.59 22.48
C GLY A 148 -55.38 -14.99 21.93
N TYR A 149 -54.54 -15.50 21.00
CA TYR A 149 -54.73 -16.81 20.37
C TYR A 149 -54.25 -18.01 21.18
N GLY A 150 -53.09 -17.93 21.85
CA GLY A 150 -52.30 -19.10 22.31
C GLY A 150 -53.07 -20.28 22.88
N ALA A 151 -53.78 -20.11 23.99
CA ALA A 151 -54.49 -21.21 24.65
C ALA A 151 -55.70 -21.75 23.85
N LYS A 152 -56.25 -20.98 22.90
CA LYS A 152 -57.29 -21.48 21.97
C LYS A 152 -56.68 -22.33 20.88
N LEU A 153 -55.46 -22.02 20.43
CA LEU A 153 -54.77 -22.85 19.44
C LEU A 153 -54.51 -24.25 20.02
N ALA A 154 -54.14 -24.34 21.31
CA ALA A 154 -54.07 -25.64 22.00
C ALA A 154 -55.42 -26.38 22.04
N ASN A 155 -56.54 -25.68 22.25
CA ASN A 155 -57.89 -26.26 22.19
C ASN A 155 -58.27 -26.73 20.77
N VAL A 156 -58.02 -25.90 19.76
CA VAL A 156 -58.28 -26.20 18.33
C VAL A 156 -57.44 -27.38 17.82
N PHE A 157 -56.18 -27.49 18.21
CA PHE A 157 -55.31 -28.63 17.85
C PHE A 157 -55.35 -29.77 18.87
N SER A 158 -56.46 -29.93 19.60
CA SER A 158 -56.71 -31.06 20.50
C SER A 158 -58.00 -31.80 20.13
N LYS A 159 -57.99 -33.13 20.29
CA LYS A 159 -59.23 -33.94 20.28
C LYS A 159 -60.07 -33.68 21.52
N ARG A 160 -59.43 -33.28 22.63
CA ARG A 160 -60.03 -33.05 23.93
C ARG A 160 -59.22 -32.02 24.73
N PHE A 161 -59.86 -31.00 25.27
CA PHE A 161 -59.23 -29.92 26.04
C PHE A 161 -60.07 -29.60 27.28
N ILE A 162 -59.44 -29.57 28.45
CA ILE A 162 -60.09 -29.41 29.76
C ILE A 162 -59.46 -28.23 30.49
N ILE A 163 -60.31 -27.34 31.01
CA ILE A 163 -59.93 -26.33 31.99
C ILE A 163 -60.49 -26.72 33.36
N GLU A 164 -59.65 -26.68 34.39
CA GLU A 164 -60.10 -26.53 35.77
C GLU A 164 -59.50 -25.27 36.39
N THR A 165 -60.28 -24.56 37.20
CA THR A 165 -59.76 -23.44 37.99
C THR A 165 -60.51 -23.28 39.31
N ALA A 166 -59.80 -22.81 40.32
CA ALA A 166 -60.35 -22.46 41.63
C ALA A 166 -60.23 -20.95 41.86
N ASP A 167 -61.36 -20.33 42.21
CA ASP A 167 -61.49 -18.92 42.56
C ASP A 167 -61.97 -18.80 44.02
N SER A 168 -61.04 -18.53 44.93
CA SER A 168 -61.31 -18.30 46.35
C SER A 168 -62.01 -16.97 46.64
N GLU A 169 -61.95 -15.99 45.74
CA GLU A 169 -62.69 -14.72 45.85
C GLU A 169 -64.21 -14.98 45.73
N ARG A 170 -64.60 -16.02 44.99
CA ARG A 170 -66.00 -16.47 44.82
C ARG A 170 -66.30 -17.80 45.52
N MET A 171 -65.30 -18.44 46.13
CA MET A 171 -65.35 -19.78 46.72
C MET A 171 -65.93 -20.84 45.78
N GLN A 172 -65.57 -20.78 44.49
CA GLN A 172 -66.05 -21.68 43.44
C GLN A 172 -64.90 -22.36 42.69
N LYS A 173 -65.06 -23.65 42.39
CA LYS A 173 -64.28 -24.39 41.39
C LYS A 173 -65.11 -24.51 40.13
N PHE A 174 -64.50 -24.21 38.99
CA PHE A 174 -65.04 -24.39 37.65
C PHE A 174 -64.30 -25.53 36.95
N SER A 175 -65.01 -26.35 36.19
CA SER A 175 -64.46 -27.37 35.30
C SER A 175 -65.29 -27.42 34.01
N MET A 176 -64.63 -27.45 32.85
CA MET A 176 -65.28 -27.49 31.53
C MET A 176 -64.38 -28.17 30.50
N GLU A 177 -65.01 -28.79 29.49
CA GLU A 177 -64.35 -29.62 28.50
C GLU A 177 -64.82 -29.25 27.09
N TRP A 178 -63.88 -29.21 26.15
CA TRP A 178 -64.12 -29.13 24.70
C TRP A 178 -63.64 -30.41 24.03
N THR A 179 -64.30 -30.80 22.95
CA THR A 179 -63.88 -31.92 22.09
C THR A 179 -63.96 -31.52 20.62
N ASP A 180 -63.34 -32.34 19.76
CA ASP A 180 -63.37 -32.22 18.30
C ASP A 180 -62.91 -30.83 17.83
N ASN A 181 -61.64 -30.48 18.10
CA ASN A 181 -61.00 -29.25 17.63
C ASN A 181 -61.74 -27.96 18.07
N MET A 182 -62.10 -27.88 19.35
CA MET A 182 -62.91 -26.80 19.95
C MET A 182 -64.37 -26.68 19.42
N SER A 183 -64.81 -27.53 18.48
CA SER A 183 -66.14 -27.41 17.86
C SER A 183 -67.30 -27.84 18.78
N LYS A 184 -67.06 -28.73 19.74
CA LYS A 184 -68.03 -29.15 20.76
C LYS A 184 -67.54 -28.75 22.16
N LYS A 185 -68.49 -28.51 23.07
CA LYS A 185 -68.24 -28.14 24.47
C LYS A 185 -69.27 -28.79 25.40
N SER A 186 -68.84 -29.14 26.62
CA SER A 186 -69.73 -29.54 27.71
C SER A 186 -70.38 -28.33 28.39
N HIS A 187 -71.32 -28.55 29.32
CA HIS A 187 -71.80 -27.48 30.19
C HIS A 187 -70.80 -27.24 31.34
N PRO A 188 -70.56 -25.98 31.76
CA PRO A 188 -69.62 -25.67 32.82
C PRO A 188 -70.07 -26.26 34.16
N THR A 189 -69.24 -27.14 34.73
CA THR A 189 -69.48 -27.76 36.03
C THR A 189 -68.91 -26.86 37.13
N ILE A 190 -69.79 -26.27 37.94
CA ILE A 190 -69.42 -25.38 39.03
C ILE A 190 -69.71 -26.04 40.38
N THR A 191 -68.72 -26.06 41.26
CA THR A 191 -68.80 -26.66 42.60
C THR A 191 -68.25 -25.70 43.66
N LYS A 192 -68.72 -25.82 44.91
CA LYS A 192 -68.24 -24.97 46.00
C LYS A 192 -66.87 -25.43 46.49
N LEU A 193 -65.92 -24.50 46.63
CA LEU A 193 -64.59 -24.79 47.17
C LEU A 193 -64.66 -25.20 48.64
N LYS A 194 -63.92 -26.26 48.98
CA LYS A 194 -63.75 -26.76 50.37
C LYS A 194 -62.61 -26.08 51.12
N LYS A 195 -61.73 -25.37 50.40
CA LYS A 195 -60.58 -24.61 50.92
C LYS A 195 -60.35 -23.37 50.06
N SER A 196 -59.74 -22.34 50.65
CA SER A 196 -59.32 -21.10 49.98
C SER A 196 -57.95 -21.28 49.29
N GLU A 197 -57.86 -22.21 48.32
CA GLU A 197 -56.65 -22.50 47.55
C GLU A 197 -56.91 -22.23 46.05
N ASP A 198 -56.34 -21.16 45.51
CA ASP A 198 -56.44 -20.81 44.08
C ASP A 198 -55.51 -21.67 43.22
N TYR A 199 -56.00 -22.10 42.06
CA TYR A 199 -55.20 -22.77 41.03
C TYR A 199 -55.81 -22.65 39.63
N THR A 200 -55.00 -22.93 38.61
CA THR A 200 -55.44 -23.21 37.24
C THR A 200 -54.79 -24.49 36.74
N CYS A 201 -55.55 -25.34 36.06
CA CYS A 201 -55.10 -26.59 35.45
C CYS A 201 -55.63 -26.67 34.03
N ILE A 202 -54.74 -26.85 33.05
CA ILE A 202 -55.09 -27.06 31.65
C ILE A 202 -54.59 -28.43 31.24
N THR A 203 -55.51 -29.34 30.90
CA THR A 203 -55.20 -30.71 30.47
C THR A 203 -55.73 -30.91 29.06
N PHE A 204 -54.88 -31.30 28.13
CA PHE A 204 -55.24 -31.44 26.72
C PHE A 204 -54.61 -32.69 26.09
N TYR A 205 -55.30 -33.18 25.06
CA TYR A 205 -54.95 -34.36 24.28
C TYR A 205 -54.79 -33.89 22.82
N PRO A 206 -53.54 -33.63 22.37
CA PRO A 206 -53.29 -33.13 21.03
C PRO A 206 -53.88 -34.02 19.94
N ASP A 207 -54.31 -33.39 18.86
CA ASP A 207 -54.86 -34.09 17.69
C ASP A 207 -53.73 -34.64 16.82
N LEU A 208 -53.06 -35.69 17.31
CA LEU A 208 -51.83 -36.24 16.73
C LEU A 208 -51.97 -36.61 15.23
N GLU A 209 -53.14 -37.06 14.80
CA GLU A 209 -53.46 -37.33 13.39
C GLU A 209 -53.31 -36.08 12.50
N ARG A 210 -53.65 -34.88 13.01
CA ARG A 210 -53.42 -33.60 12.30
C ARG A 210 -51.97 -33.14 12.30
N PHE A 211 -51.12 -33.76 13.11
CA PHE A 211 -49.67 -33.54 13.14
C PHE A 211 -48.91 -34.67 12.43
N GLY A 212 -49.59 -35.59 11.75
CA GLY A 212 -48.95 -36.76 11.11
C GLY A 212 -48.34 -37.76 12.09
N MET A 213 -48.75 -37.75 13.36
CA MET A 213 -48.18 -38.55 14.45
C MET A 213 -49.18 -39.59 14.98
N SER A 214 -48.67 -40.74 15.42
CA SER A 214 -49.44 -41.79 16.12
C SER A 214 -49.26 -41.80 17.63
N SER A 215 -48.14 -41.23 18.13
CA SER A 215 -47.81 -41.11 19.56
C SER A 215 -46.83 -39.96 19.81
N LEU A 216 -46.61 -39.59 21.07
CA LEU A 216 -45.55 -38.65 21.45
C LEU A 216 -44.19 -39.37 21.41
N ASN A 217 -43.38 -39.11 20.38
CA ASN A 217 -42.07 -39.74 20.18
C ASN A 217 -40.99 -39.23 21.18
N LYS A 218 -39.83 -39.90 21.27
CA LYS A 218 -38.75 -39.48 22.20
C LYS A 218 -38.27 -38.04 21.92
N ASP A 219 -38.19 -37.63 20.67
CA ASP A 219 -37.65 -36.31 20.28
C ASP A 219 -38.56 -35.14 20.70
N ILE A 220 -39.89 -35.25 20.52
CA ILE A 220 -40.82 -34.24 21.03
C ILE A 220 -40.86 -34.25 22.56
N LEU A 221 -40.73 -35.42 23.20
CA LEU A 221 -40.69 -35.54 24.67
C LEU A 221 -39.41 -34.94 25.27
N ASP A 222 -38.23 -35.17 24.69
CA ASP A 222 -36.95 -34.59 25.12
C ASP A 222 -36.97 -33.05 24.93
N LEU A 223 -37.61 -32.55 23.86
CA LEU A 223 -37.78 -31.11 23.60
C LEU A 223 -38.82 -30.45 24.53
N MET A 224 -39.96 -31.10 24.78
CA MET A 224 -40.96 -30.64 25.75
C MET A 224 -40.38 -30.64 27.17
N THR A 225 -39.65 -31.70 27.55
CA THR A 225 -38.92 -31.80 28.81
C THR A 225 -37.93 -30.66 28.97
N LYS A 226 -37.08 -30.41 27.96
CA LYS A 226 -36.17 -29.26 27.91
C LYS A 226 -36.92 -27.94 28.15
N ARG A 227 -38.11 -27.77 27.57
CA ARG A 227 -38.91 -26.55 27.73
C ARG A 227 -39.55 -26.40 29.14
N VAL A 228 -39.73 -27.49 29.89
CA VAL A 228 -40.05 -27.41 31.33
C VAL A 228 -38.82 -27.02 32.16
N TYR A 229 -37.63 -27.51 31.80
CA TYR A 229 -36.37 -27.06 32.40
C TYR A 229 -36.10 -25.56 32.12
N ASP A 230 -36.47 -25.05 30.95
CA ASP A 230 -36.45 -23.61 30.63
C ASP A 230 -37.33 -22.80 31.59
N MET A 231 -38.49 -23.30 32.01
CA MET A 231 -39.33 -22.61 32.99
C MET A 231 -38.63 -22.48 34.34
N ALA A 232 -37.97 -23.55 34.79
CA ALA A 232 -37.23 -23.54 36.05
C ALA A 232 -36.02 -22.58 36.01
N GLY A 233 -35.40 -22.40 34.84
CA GLY A 233 -34.30 -21.43 34.64
C GLY A 233 -34.75 -19.98 34.45
N SER A 234 -35.87 -19.73 33.74
CA SER A 234 -36.30 -18.39 33.30
C SER A 234 -37.44 -17.77 34.12
N THR A 235 -38.10 -18.52 35.00
CA THR A 235 -39.09 -17.99 35.95
C THR A 235 -38.40 -17.47 37.22
N GLY A 236 -39.04 -16.53 37.94
CA GLY A 236 -38.46 -15.94 39.14
C GLY A 236 -38.16 -16.96 40.25
N LYS A 237 -37.07 -16.72 40.99
CA LYS A 237 -36.44 -17.61 42.01
C LYS A 237 -37.37 -18.14 43.13
N SER A 238 -38.62 -17.67 43.21
CA SER A 238 -39.63 -18.14 44.15
C SER A 238 -40.55 -19.24 43.60
N VAL A 239 -40.46 -19.57 42.30
CA VAL A 239 -41.32 -20.59 41.65
C VAL A 239 -40.56 -21.91 41.51
N LYS A 240 -41.05 -22.96 42.17
CA LYS A 240 -40.62 -24.34 41.93
C LYS A 240 -41.35 -24.91 40.72
N VAL A 241 -40.63 -25.60 39.85
CA VAL A 241 -41.20 -26.29 38.68
C VAL A 241 -41.05 -27.80 38.86
N PHE A 242 -42.13 -28.52 38.58
CA PHE A 242 -42.21 -29.97 38.68
C PHE A 242 -42.50 -30.57 37.30
N LEU A 243 -41.91 -31.74 37.01
CA LEU A 243 -42.20 -32.56 35.84
C LEU A 243 -42.56 -33.96 36.31
N ASN A 244 -43.75 -34.44 35.93
CA ASN A 244 -44.33 -35.70 36.39
C ASN A 244 -44.22 -35.85 37.92
N GLN A 245 -44.61 -34.80 38.65
CA GLN A 245 -44.55 -34.66 40.12
C GLN A 245 -43.14 -34.66 40.75
N LYS A 246 -42.05 -34.71 39.97
CA LYS A 246 -40.66 -34.60 40.45
C LYS A 246 -40.19 -33.14 40.36
N GLU A 247 -39.64 -32.59 41.44
CA GLU A 247 -39.09 -31.22 41.45
C GLU A 247 -37.81 -31.12 40.59
N ILE A 248 -37.72 -30.08 39.76
CA ILE A 248 -36.52 -29.78 38.97
C ILE A 248 -35.53 -28.98 39.83
N SER A 249 -34.31 -29.51 40.00
CA SER A 249 -33.29 -28.98 40.92
C SER A 249 -32.54 -27.73 40.43
N ILE A 250 -33.26 -26.72 39.93
CA ILE A 250 -32.73 -25.44 39.43
C ILE A 250 -33.31 -24.32 40.30
N LYS A 251 -32.49 -23.42 40.84
CA LYS A 251 -32.94 -22.33 41.74
C LYS A 251 -32.87 -20.95 41.10
N ASN A 252 -32.13 -20.80 40.00
CA ASN A 252 -31.92 -19.54 39.28
C ASN A 252 -31.29 -19.78 37.90
N PHE A 253 -31.21 -18.73 37.06
CA PHE A 253 -30.69 -18.82 35.69
C PHE A 253 -29.22 -19.27 35.59
N LYS A 254 -28.38 -19.03 36.61
CA LYS A 254 -26.99 -19.53 36.64
C LYS A 254 -26.95 -21.05 36.77
N ASP A 255 -27.77 -21.63 37.66
CA ASP A 255 -27.89 -23.10 37.80
C ASP A 255 -28.40 -23.75 36.50
N TYR A 256 -29.21 -23.03 35.71
CA TYR A 256 -29.69 -23.48 34.40
C TYR A 256 -28.60 -23.45 33.32
N ILE A 257 -27.70 -22.46 33.34
CA ILE A 257 -26.52 -22.40 32.43
C ILE A 257 -25.59 -23.61 32.66
N ASP A 258 -25.47 -24.07 33.91
CA ASP A 258 -24.64 -25.22 34.27
C ASP A 258 -25.07 -26.54 33.61
N LEU A 259 -26.32 -26.62 33.11
CA LEU A 259 -26.81 -27.79 32.36
C LEU A 259 -26.25 -27.87 30.92
N TYR A 260 -25.69 -26.77 30.41
CA TYR A 260 -25.11 -26.67 29.07
C TYR A 260 -23.58 -26.82 29.06
N ILE A 261 -22.89 -26.32 30.09
CA ILE A 261 -21.43 -26.26 30.14
C ILE A 261 -20.90 -27.54 30.83
N LYS A 262 -20.75 -28.61 30.04
CA LYS A 262 -20.27 -29.92 30.53
C LYS A 262 -18.79 -29.93 30.93
N ASP A 263 -17.97 -29.09 30.31
CA ASP A 263 -16.52 -29.03 30.55
C ASP A 263 -16.18 -27.99 31.63
N PRO A 264 -15.60 -28.38 32.78
CA PRO A 264 -15.24 -27.45 33.86
C PRO A 264 -14.09 -26.50 33.51
N THR A 265 -13.39 -26.69 32.38
CA THR A 265 -12.38 -25.76 31.86
C THR A 265 -12.96 -24.65 31.00
N MET A 266 -14.19 -24.81 30.48
CA MET A 266 -14.87 -23.75 29.74
C MET A 266 -15.23 -22.57 30.67
N PRO A 267 -14.92 -21.32 30.30
CA PRO A 267 -15.21 -20.20 31.16
C PRO A 267 -16.72 -19.99 31.27
N LYS A 268 -17.21 -19.81 32.50
CA LYS A 268 -18.60 -19.52 32.82
C LYS A 268 -18.66 -18.21 33.61
N ILE A 269 -19.09 -17.14 32.96
CA ILE A 269 -19.17 -15.80 33.54
C ILE A 269 -20.64 -15.39 33.55
N TYR A 270 -21.17 -14.94 34.68
CA TYR A 270 -22.58 -14.59 34.86
C TYR A 270 -22.71 -13.26 35.62
N GLU A 271 -23.61 -12.39 35.16
CA GLU A 271 -23.98 -11.13 35.79
C GLU A 271 -25.50 -10.94 35.76
N ASN A 272 -26.02 -10.24 36.78
CA ASN A 272 -27.38 -9.71 36.81
C ASN A 272 -27.25 -8.18 36.73
N PRO A 273 -27.21 -7.57 35.53
CA PRO A 273 -26.98 -6.12 35.40
C PRO A 273 -28.18 -5.27 35.82
N SER A 274 -29.38 -5.85 35.92
CA SER A 274 -30.54 -5.23 36.57
C SER A 274 -31.62 -6.27 36.92
N GLU A 275 -32.61 -5.90 37.74
CA GLU A 275 -33.76 -6.76 38.10
C GLU A 275 -34.52 -7.37 36.90
N ARG A 276 -34.36 -6.79 35.70
CA ARG A 276 -35.00 -7.25 34.46
C ARG A 276 -34.06 -7.99 33.49
N TRP A 277 -32.79 -8.20 33.85
CA TRP A 277 -31.80 -8.83 32.96
C TRP A 277 -30.84 -9.76 33.72
N GLU A 278 -30.62 -10.95 33.18
CA GLU A 278 -29.56 -11.88 33.58
C GLU A 278 -28.76 -12.30 32.35
N VAL A 279 -27.43 -12.23 32.43
CA VAL A 279 -26.54 -12.49 31.29
C VAL A 279 -25.48 -13.51 31.70
N GLY A 280 -25.32 -14.55 30.89
CA GLY A 280 -24.23 -15.53 30.98
C GLY A 280 -23.40 -15.55 29.70
N ILE A 281 -22.09 -15.78 29.84
CA ILE A 281 -21.14 -15.86 28.71
C ILE A 281 -20.22 -17.06 28.88
N SER A 282 -20.03 -17.77 27.78
CA SER A 282 -18.96 -18.75 27.57
C SER A 282 -18.34 -18.60 26.16
N ILE A 283 -17.32 -19.39 25.85
CA ILE A 283 -16.66 -19.41 24.53
C ILE A 283 -17.34 -20.44 23.64
N SER A 284 -17.37 -20.21 22.33
CA SER A 284 -17.79 -21.19 21.34
C SER A 284 -16.71 -21.47 20.27
N GLU A 285 -16.76 -22.67 19.70
CA GLU A 285 -15.79 -23.16 18.70
C GLU A 285 -16.11 -22.68 17.27
N GLY A 286 -16.13 -21.36 17.06
CA GLY A 286 -16.21 -20.76 15.73
C GLY A 286 -17.62 -20.69 15.12
N VAL A 287 -18.64 -21.07 15.87
CA VAL A 287 -20.06 -20.82 15.58
C VAL A 287 -20.65 -20.01 16.74
N PHE A 288 -21.31 -18.88 16.44
CA PHE A 288 -22.03 -18.11 17.46
C PHE A 288 -23.18 -18.95 18.04
N GLN A 289 -23.26 -19.03 19.37
CA GLN A 289 -24.31 -19.79 20.07
C GLN A 289 -25.08 -18.89 21.02
N GLN A 290 -26.38 -19.15 21.16
CA GLN A 290 -27.24 -18.36 22.05
C GLN A 290 -28.34 -19.22 22.69
N VAL A 291 -28.71 -18.88 23.92
CA VAL A 291 -29.91 -19.40 24.61
C VAL A 291 -30.56 -18.22 25.31
N SER A 292 -31.76 -17.81 24.89
CA SER A 292 -32.38 -16.59 25.42
C SER A 292 -33.88 -16.67 25.67
N PHE A 293 -34.32 -15.85 26.63
CA PHE A 293 -35.69 -15.76 27.10
C PHE A 293 -36.15 -14.30 27.20
N VAL A 294 -37.39 -14.04 26.77
CA VAL A 294 -38.08 -12.75 26.85
C VAL A 294 -39.43 -12.98 27.50
N ASN A 295 -39.65 -12.46 28.71
CA ASN A 295 -40.87 -12.73 29.50
C ASN A 295 -41.16 -14.26 29.58
N SER A 296 -40.12 -15.06 29.83
CA SER A 296 -40.11 -16.53 29.83
C SER A 296 -40.45 -17.24 28.50
N ILE A 297 -40.72 -16.52 27.40
CA ILE A 297 -40.79 -17.08 26.03
C ILE A 297 -39.38 -17.49 25.59
N CYS A 298 -39.23 -18.69 25.02
CA CYS A 298 -37.96 -19.16 24.43
C CYS A 298 -37.72 -18.50 23.07
N THR A 299 -36.80 -17.53 23.00
CA THR A 299 -36.38 -16.93 21.72
C THR A 299 -35.28 -17.80 21.09
N SER A 300 -35.67 -18.93 20.50
CA SER A 300 -34.80 -19.94 19.88
C SER A 300 -33.85 -19.38 18.81
N LYS A 301 -34.29 -18.35 18.07
CA LYS A 301 -33.53 -17.64 17.04
C LYS A 301 -32.89 -16.33 17.57
N GLY A 302 -33.16 -15.96 18.82
CA GLY A 302 -32.56 -14.83 19.51
C GLY A 302 -33.18 -13.50 19.08
N GLY A 303 -32.36 -12.56 18.63
CA GLY A 303 -32.82 -11.27 18.10
C GLY A 303 -32.17 -10.05 18.75
N THR A 304 -32.95 -8.99 18.86
CA THR A 304 -32.51 -7.63 19.26
C THR A 304 -31.93 -7.55 20.67
N HIS A 305 -32.46 -8.29 21.65
CA HIS A 305 -31.90 -8.41 23.00
C HIS A 305 -30.53 -9.12 23.01
N VAL A 306 -30.42 -10.24 22.29
CA VAL A 306 -29.16 -11.00 22.18
C VAL A 306 -28.08 -10.17 21.49
N ASN A 307 -28.43 -9.44 20.42
CA ASN A 307 -27.51 -8.52 19.76
C ASN A 307 -27.09 -7.36 20.69
N HIS A 308 -28.02 -6.75 21.42
CA HIS A 308 -27.71 -5.67 22.37
C HIS A 308 -26.67 -6.07 23.45
N VAL A 309 -26.69 -7.33 23.89
CA VAL A 309 -25.67 -7.91 24.79
C VAL A 309 -24.37 -8.24 24.04
N ALA A 310 -24.47 -8.97 22.93
CA ALA A 310 -23.30 -9.45 22.19
C ALA A 310 -22.45 -8.30 21.63
N ASP A 311 -23.07 -7.25 21.11
CA ASP A 311 -22.35 -6.16 20.43
C ASP A 311 -21.57 -5.27 21.43
N GLN A 312 -22.01 -5.15 22.68
CA GLN A 312 -21.23 -4.55 23.78
C GLN A 312 -19.92 -5.33 24.02
N LEU A 313 -20.01 -6.66 24.11
CA LEU A 313 -18.87 -7.54 24.32
C LEU A 313 -17.92 -7.56 23.13
N ILE A 314 -18.45 -7.61 21.90
CA ILE A 314 -17.66 -7.56 20.67
C ILE A 314 -16.83 -6.26 20.60
N ASN A 315 -17.42 -5.11 20.95
CA ASN A 315 -16.70 -3.84 20.97
C ASN A 315 -15.57 -3.83 22.02
N ALA A 316 -15.82 -4.35 23.23
CA ALA A 316 -14.80 -4.46 24.27
C ALA A 316 -13.66 -5.41 23.89
N ILE A 317 -13.98 -6.60 23.36
CA ILE A 317 -13.00 -7.59 22.90
C ILE A 317 -12.21 -7.06 21.71
N SER A 318 -12.85 -6.38 20.75
CA SER A 318 -12.20 -5.74 19.60
C SER A 318 -11.18 -4.68 20.05
N GLY A 319 -11.57 -3.80 20.98
CA GLY A 319 -10.65 -2.82 21.57
C GLY A 319 -9.48 -3.44 22.33
N ALA A 320 -9.68 -4.59 22.99
CA ALA A 320 -8.61 -5.34 23.65
C ALA A 320 -7.67 -6.06 22.65
N ILE A 321 -8.22 -6.63 21.57
CA ILE A 321 -7.45 -7.21 20.45
C ILE A 321 -6.59 -6.14 19.79
N GLN A 322 -7.15 -4.96 19.47
CA GLN A 322 -6.39 -3.87 18.86
C GLN A 322 -5.25 -3.37 19.77
N LYS A 323 -5.43 -3.37 21.10
CA LYS A 323 -4.36 -3.05 22.06
C LYS A 323 -3.24 -4.11 22.08
N LYS A 324 -3.59 -5.40 22.15
CA LYS A 324 -2.61 -6.52 22.20
C LYS A 324 -1.94 -6.83 20.85
N ASN A 325 -2.68 -6.74 19.75
CA ASN A 325 -2.31 -7.31 18.44
C ASN A 325 -2.52 -6.31 17.27
N LYS A 326 -1.93 -5.11 17.37
CA LYS A 326 -2.06 -3.97 16.41
C LYS A 326 -1.87 -4.27 14.90
N LYS A 327 -1.34 -5.44 14.51
CA LYS A 327 -1.16 -5.87 13.10
C LYS A 327 -2.25 -6.79 12.56
N LEU A 328 -3.17 -7.28 13.40
CA LEU A 328 -4.24 -8.22 13.02
C LEU A 328 -5.58 -7.49 12.94
N ASP A 329 -6.04 -7.23 11.72
CA ASP A 329 -7.42 -6.80 11.45
C ASP A 329 -8.36 -8.00 11.64
N ILE A 330 -9.19 -7.95 12.69
CA ILE A 330 -10.17 -8.99 13.03
C ILE A 330 -11.55 -8.34 13.05
N LYS A 331 -12.44 -8.77 12.16
CA LYS A 331 -13.77 -8.19 12.00
C LYS A 331 -14.68 -8.59 13.16
N ASN A 332 -15.60 -7.71 13.55
CA ASN A 332 -16.59 -7.95 14.61
C ASN A 332 -17.36 -9.28 14.46
N ASN A 333 -17.67 -9.71 13.23
CA ASN A 333 -18.33 -11.01 13.00
C ASN A 333 -17.43 -12.24 13.32
N GLN A 334 -16.10 -12.12 13.21
CA GLN A 334 -15.17 -13.18 13.62
C GLN A 334 -15.12 -13.29 15.16
N ILE A 335 -15.24 -12.16 15.87
CA ILE A 335 -15.37 -12.15 17.34
C ILE A 335 -16.71 -12.78 17.75
N LYS A 336 -17.81 -12.39 17.07
CA LYS A 336 -19.15 -12.96 17.30
C LYS A 336 -19.18 -14.48 17.14
N GLN A 337 -18.45 -15.02 16.16
CA GLN A 337 -18.33 -16.46 15.94
C GLN A 337 -17.73 -17.26 17.11
N HIS A 338 -17.12 -16.62 18.13
CA HIS A 338 -16.57 -17.29 19.30
C HIS A 338 -17.30 -17.00 20.63
N LEU A 339 -18.47 -16.37 20.57
CA LEU A 339 -19.32 -16.10 21.74
C LEU A 339 -20.44 -17.13 21.87
N TRP A 340 -20.62 -17.63 23.10
CA TRP A 340 -21.84 -18.31 23.55
C TRP A 340 -22.55 -17.42 24.57
N VAL A 341 -23.76 -16.95 24.24
CA VAL A 341 -24.50 -15.93 25.01
C VAL A 341 -25.80 -16.49 25.61
N PHE A 342 -25.96 -16.38 26.92
CA PHE A 342 -27.17 -16.72 27.66
C PHE A 342 -27.86 -15.43 28.13
N VAL A 343 -29.16 -15.27 27.89
CA VAL A 343 -29.91 -14.05 28.27
C VAL A 343 -31.28 -14.38 28.84
N ASN A 344 -31.57 -14.02 30.09
CA ASN A 344 -32.93 -13.94 30.61
C ASN A 344 -33.34 -12.46 30.68
N SER A 345 -34.53 -12.09 30.19
CA SER A 345 -34.93 -10.69 30.10
C SER A 345 -36.43 -10.45 30.32
N LEU A 346 -36.75 -9.34 30.98
CA LEU A 346 -38.11 -8.81 31.15
C LEU A 346 -38.25 -7.51 30.34
N VAL A 347 -39.05 -7.59 29.29
CA VAL A 347 -39.20 -6.55 28.25
C VAL A 347 -40.65 -6.06 28.23
N GLU A 348 -40.85 -4.75 28.14
CA GLU A 348 -42.18 -4.16 28.04
C GLU A 348 -42.75 -4.29 26.63
N ASN A 349 -43.97 -4.84 26.53
CA ASN A 349 -44.75 -5.00 25.29
C ASN A 349 -43.91 -5.54 24.11
N PRO A 350 -43.24 -6.71 24.25
CA PRO A 350 -42.28 -7.22 23.27
C PRO A 350 -42.92 -7.50 21.90
N CYS A 351 -42.15 -7.22 20.85
CA CYS A 351 -42.49 -7.52 19.47
C CYS A 351 -41.60 -8.63 18.93
N PHE A 352 -42.16 -9.51 18.10
CA PHE A 352 -41.49 -10.68 17.53
C PHE A 352 -41.58 -10.68 16.00
N ASP A 353 -40.95 -11.67 15.37
CA ASP A 353 -41.02 -11.98 13.95
C ASP A 353 -42.36 -12.60 13.54
N SER A 354 -42.90 -13.51 14.35
CA SER A 354 -44.17 -14.20 14.08
C SER A 354 -44.93 -14.59 15.37
N GLN A 355 -46.06 -15.27 15.23
CA GLN A 355 -46.81 -15.86 16.33
C GLN A 355 -46.08 -17.02 17.03
N THR A 356 -45.03 -17.61 16.43
CA THR A 356 -44.15 -18.58 17.13
C THR A 356 -43.27 -17.90 18.20
N LYS A 357 -42.98 -16.60 18.04
CA LYS A 357 -42.21 -15.74 18.96
C LYS A 357 -40.71 -16.11 19.10
N GLU A 358 -40.13 -16.68 18.06
CA GLU A 358 -38.76 -17.21 18.09
C GLU A 358 -37.67 -16.12 18.01
N THR A 359 -37.95 -15.00 17.33
CA THR A 359 -37.00 -13.88 17.20
C THR A 359 -37.61 -12.58 17.72
N MET A 360 -36.95 -11.89 18.67
CA MET A 360 -37.45 -10.59 19.15
C MET A 360 -36.99 -9.43 18.27
N THR A 361 -37.95 -8.61 17.80
CA THR A 361 -37.76 -7.54 16.80
C THR A 361 -37.83 -6.11 17.37
N LEU A 362 -38.17 -5.94 18.65
CA LEU A 362 -38.30 -4.65 19.31
C LEU A 362 -36.95 -3.88 19.37
N LYS A 363 -36.96 -2.55 19.17
CA LYS A 363 -35.72 -1.74 19.25
C LYS A 363 -35.24 -1.61 20.71
N PRO A 364 -33.91 -1.65 20.99
CA PRO A 364 -33.39 -1.54 22.36
C PRO A 364 -33.81 -0.28 23.14
N SER A 365 -34.03 0.84 22.45
CA SER A 365 -34.59 2.07 23.03
C SER A 365 -35.99 1.90 23.66
N SER A 366 -36.70 0.83 23.30
CA SER A 366 -38.09 0.58 23.65
C SER A 366 -38.28 -0.58 24.63
N PHE A 367 -37.21 -1.21 25.12
CA PHE A 367 -37.30 -2.38 26.02
C PHE A 367 -37.96 -2.08 27.38
N GLY A 368 -38.05 -0.81 27.78
CA GLY A 368 -38.52 -0.39 29.12
C GLY A 368 -37.46 -0.56 30.22
N SER A 369 -36.26 -1.01 29.86
CA SER A 369 -35.11 -1.22 30.74
C SER A 369 -33.82 -1.11 29.91
N LYS A 370 -32.66 -1.01 30.59
CA LYS A 370 -31.34 -1.07 29.97
C LYS A 370 -30.58 -2.30 30.44
N CYS A 371 -29.72 -2.83 29.58
CA CYS A 371 -28.74 -3.87 29.93
C CYS A 371 -27.31 -3.33 29.74
N GLU A 372 -26.85 -2.52 30.69
CA GLU A 372 -25.47 -2.02 30.71
C GLU A 372 -24.61 -3.01 31.51
N LEU A 373 -23.65 -3.67 30.85
CA LEU A 373 -22.77 -4.67 31.47
C LEU A 373 -21.66 -3.99 32.29
N SER A 374 -21.29 -4.55 33.45
CA SER A 374 -20.29 -3.92 34.31
C SER A 374 -18.86 -4.03 33.76
N GLU A 375 -18.01 -3.06 34.12
CA GLU A 375 -16.57 -3.14 33.85
C GLU A 375 -15.93 -4.43 34.39
N LYS A 376 -16.45 -4.98 35.51
CA LYS A 376 -15.93 -6.22 36.09
C LYS A 376 -16.23 -7.40 35.16
N PHE A 377 -17.49 -7.55 34.76
CA PHE A 377 -17.92 -8.60 33.84
C PHE A 377 -17.19 -8.53 32.50
N ILE A 378 -17.05 -7.32 31.93
CA ILE A 378 -16.30 -7.10 30.69
C ILE A 378 -14.81 -7.48 30.85
N LYS A 379 -14.17 -7.16 31.99
CA LYS A 379 -12.77 -7.55 32.26
C LYS A 379 -12.62 -9.06 32.45
N GLU A 380 -13.57 -9.74 33.08
CA GLU A 380 -13.59 -11.20 33.20
C GLU A 380 -13.74 -11.85 31.82
N VAL A 381 -14.65 -11.38 30.96
CA VAL A 381 -14.82 -11.90 29.58
C VAL A 381 -13.58 -11.62 28.71
N VAL A 382 -12.96 -10.45 28.80
CA VAL A 382 -11.72 -10.13 28.06
C VAL A 382 -10.54 -11.03 28.48
N ASN A 383 -10.54 -11.54 29.71
CA ASN A 383 -9.48 -12.38 30.26
C ASN A 383 -9.77 -13.90 30.19
N CYS A 384 -10.93 -14.33 29.70
CA CYS A 384 -11.34 -15.74 29.74
C CYS A 384 -10.68 -16.66 28.68
N GLY A 385 -9.65 -16.18 27.98
CA GLY A 385 -8.98 -16.88 26.88
C GLY A 385 -9.56 -16.60 25.48
N ILE A 386 -10.72 -15.93 25.39
CA ILE A 386 -11.41 -15.67 24.10
C ILE A 386 -10.56 -14.90 23.09
N ILE A 387 -9.72 -13.97 23.53
CA ILE A 387 -8.80 -13.22 22.64
C ILE A 387 -7.83 -14.15 21.93
N ASP A 388 -7.22 -15.07 22.67
CA ASP A 388 -6.17 -15.93 22.15
C ASP A 388 -6.77 -17.01 21.23
N HIS A 389 -7.98 -17.49 21.55
CA HIS A 389 -8.78 -18.36 20.69
C HIS A 389 -9.18 -17.69 19.37
N VAL A 390 -9.73 -16.46 19.42
CA VAL A 390 -10.08 -15.66 18.24
C VAL A 390 -8.85 -15.37 17.37
N VAL A 391 -7.70 -15.05 17.98
CA VAL A 391 -6.44 -14.78 17.26
C VAL A 391 -5.84 -16.05 16.64
N ALA A 392 -5.92 -17.19 17.31
CA ALA A 392 -5.49 -18.48 16.77
C ALA A 392 -6.34 -18.89 15.56
N PHE A 393 -7.67 -18.82 15.68
CA PHE A 393 -8.60 -19.12 14.58
C PHE A 393 -8.42 -18.15 13.40
N ALA A 394 -8.21 -16.84 13.67
CA ALA A 394 -7.93 -15.86 12.63
C ALA A 394 -6.66 -16.20 11.84
N LYS A 395 -5.57 -16.61 12.52
CA LYS A 395 -4.32 -17.06 11.86
C LYS A 395 -4.54 -18.32 11.02
N ALA A 396 -5.10 -19.38 11.62
CA ALA A 396 -5.32 -20.66 10.94
C ALA A 396 -6.24 -20.52 9.71
N LYS A 397 -7.32 -19.74 9.81
CA LYS A 397 -8.24 -19.43 8.70
C LYS A 397 -7.54 -18.67 7.56
N THR A 398 -6.64 -17.76 7.91
CA THR A 398 -5.81 -16.96 6.98
C THR A 398 -4.80 -17.84 6.24
N GLU A 399 -4.15 -18.76 6.94
CA GLU A 399 -3.19 -19.73 6.37
C GLU A 399 -3.90 -20.76 5.48
N ALA A 400 -5.05 -21.29 5.91
CA ALA A 400 -5.89 -22.17 5.11
C ALA A 400 -6.44 -21.52 3.83
N GLN A 401 -6.70 -20.20 3.83
CA GLN A 401 -7.07 -19.47 2.61
C GLN A 401 -5.91 -19.36 1.63
N LEU A 402 -4.67 -19.17 2.13
CA LEU A 402 -3.47 -19.13 1.28
C LEU A 402 -3.24 -20.50 0.62
N GLY A 403 -3.31 -21.59 1.39
CA GLY A 403 -3.22 -22.96 0.88
C GLY A 403 -4.33 -23.30 -0.13
N LYS A 404 -5.57 -22.81 0.06
CA LYS A 404 -6.68 -23.04 -0.88
C LYS A 404 -6.47 -22.38 -2.25
N LYS A 405 -5.79 -21.22 -2.35
CA LYS A 405 -5.43 -20.58 -3.63
C LYS A 405 -4.20 -21.19 -4.30
N VAL A 406 -3.33 -21.84 -3.54
CA VAL A 406 -2.08 -22.45 -4.03
C VAL A 406 -2.20 -23.99 -4.05
N LYS A 407 -3.37 -24.49 -4.49
CA LYS A 407 -3.57 -25.91 -4.80
C LYS A 407 -2.92 -26.26 -6.15
N SER A 408 -1.59 -26.34 -6.16
CA SER A 408 -0.84 -27.09 -7.16
C SER A 408 -0.72 -28.53 -6.69
N LYS A 409 -1.21 -29.53 -7.45
CA LYS A 409 -0.83 -30.93 -7.19
C LYS A 409 0.54 -31.19 -7.83
N LYS A 410 1.38 -32.03 -7.21
CA LYS A 410 2.71 -32.37 -7.76
C LYS A 410 2.63 -32.82 -9.23
N ASN A 411 1.71 -33.74 -9.53
CA ASN A 411 1.57 -34.36 -10.85
C ASN A 411 0.83 -33.48 -11.89
N GLU A 412 0.55 -32.22 -11.57
CA GLU A 412 -0.21 -31.29 -12.42
C GLU A 412 0.75 -30.49 -13.31
N LYS A 413 0.47 -30.43 -14.62
CA LYS A 413 1.31 -29.68 -15.56
C LYS A 413 0.93 -28.20 -15.51
N ILE A 414 1.90 -27.36 -15.17
CA ILE A 414 1.67 -25.94 -14.87
C ILE A 414 1.84 -25.10 -16.15
N TYR A 415 0.74 -24.48 -16.59
CA TYR A 415 0.73 -23.54 -17.71
C TYR A 415 0.70 -22.11 -17.17
N LEU A 416 1.89 -21.51 -17.02
CA LEU A 416 2.06 -20.10 -16.64
C LEU A 416 2.76 -19.34 -17.76
N ASN A 417 2.35 -18.09 -17.99
CA ASN A 417 3.02 -17.22 -18.95
C ASN A 417 4.49 -17.02 -18.54
N LYS A 418 5.39 -17.01 -19.52
CA LYS A 418 6.86 -16.96 -19.38
C LYS A 418 7.57 -18.14 -18.68
N LEU A 419 6.88 -19.17 -18.20
CA LEU A 419 7.51 -20.37 -17.67
C LEU A 419 8.01 -21.29 -18.79
N GLU A 420 9.29 -21.64 -18.80
CA GLU A 420 9.76 -22.89 -19.43
C GLU A 420 9.75 -23.99 -18.36
N ASP A 421 8.83 -24.94 -18.47
CA ASP A 421 8.67 -26.01 -17.48
C ASP A 421 9.43 -27.27 -17.95
N ALA A 422 10.29 -27.84 -17.09
CA ALA A 422 11.08 -29.02 -17.43
C ALA A 422 10.18 -30.23 -17.71
N ASN A 423 10.51 -31.06 -18.71
CA ASN A 423 9.61 -32.14 -19.14
C ASN A 423 9.31 -33.17 -18.03
N LEU A 424 10.21 -33.34 -17.06
CA LEU A 424 10.06 -34.26 -15.93
C LEU A 424 9.57 -33.57 -14.63
N ALA A 425 9.33 -32.26 -14.62
CA ALA A 425 8.89 -31.55 -13.42
C ALA A 425 7.49 -32.01 -12.96
N GLY A 426 7.37 -32.42 -11.70
CA GLY A 426 6.16 -33.03 -11.16
C GLY A 426 6.04 -34.55 -11.37
N THR A 427 6.95 -35.18 -12.11
CA THR A 427 6.97 -36.65 -12.30
C THR A 427 7.66 -37.37 -11.13
N LYS A 428 7.92 -38.69 -11.28
CA LYS A 428 8.79 -39.44 -10.36
C LYS A 428 10.20 -38.83 -10.25
N ASN A 429 10.70 -38.22 -11.32
CA ASN A 429 12.07 -37.71 -11.40
C ASN A 429 12.18 -36.24 -10.95
N SER A 430 11.15 -35.69 -10.28
CA SER A 430 11.11 -34.28 -9.82
C SER A 430 12.32 -33.89 -8.96
N ARG A 431 12.87 -34.83 -8.17
CA ARG A 431 14.05 -34.63 -7.33
C ARG A 431 15.32 -34.31 -8.14
N GLU A 432 15.38 -34.71 -9.41
CA GLU A 432 16.47 -34.36 -10.33
C GLU A 432 16.21 -33.05 -11.09
N CYS A 433 15.01 -32.48 -10.99
CA CYS A 433 14.61 -31.30 -11.76
C CYS A 433 15.03 -30.01 -11.04
N THR A 434 15.66 -29.10 -11.79
CA THR A 434 16.13 -27.80 -11.34
C THR A 434 15.33 -26.67 -12.00
N LEU A 435 14.79 -25.76 -11.18
CA LEU A 435 14.15 -24.52 -11.65
C LEU A 435 15.16 -23.38 -11.58
N ILE A 436 15.46 -22.76 -12.72
CA ILE A 436 16.30 -21.56 -12.79
C ILE A 436 15.40 -20.33 -12.62
N LEU A 437 15.54 -19.64 -11.49
CA LEU A 437 14.92 -18.33 -11.24
C LEU A 437 15.84 -17.24 -11.77
N THR A 438 15.37 -16.48 -12.76
CA THR A 438 16.19 -15.56 -13.55
C THR A 438 15.82 -14.10 -13.30
N GLU A 439 16.80 -13.18 -13.30
CA GLU A 439 16.54 -11.75 -13.18
C GLU A 439 16.02 -11.15 -14.50
N GLY A 440 14.70 -10.97 -14.57
CA GLY A 440 14.02 -10.47 -15.76
C GLY A 440 14.09 -11.40 -16.98
N ASP A 441 13.54 -10.94 -18.10
CA ASP A 441 13.48 -11.72 -19.34
C ASP A 441 14.87 -11.90 -19.99
N SER A 442 15.82 -10.99 -19.75
CA SER A 442 17.16 -11.04 -20.36
C SER A 442 17.99 -12.20 -19.82
N ALA A 443 18.03 -12.38 -18.49
CA ALA A 443 18.66 -13.54 -17.87
C ALA A 443 17.96 -14.85 -18.29
N LYS A 444 16.63 -14.82 -18.45
CA LYS A 444 15.86 -15.97 -18.95
C LYS A 444 16.28 -16.40 -20.36
N THR A 445 16.51 -15.47 -21.29
CA THR A 445 16.99 -15.82 -22.63
C THR A 445 18.35 -16.53 -22.58
N LEU A 446 19.25 -16.12 -21.69
CA LEU A 446 20.53 -16.82 -21.50
C LEU A 446 20.34 -18.21 -20.88
N ALA A 447 19.50 -18.34 -19.86
CA ALA A 447 19.17 -19.62 -19.25
C ALA A 447 18.56 -20.60 -20.27
N VAL A 448 17.66 -20.15 -21.14
CA VAL A 448 17.06 -20.99 -22.19
C VAL A 448 18.11 -21.49 -23.19
N ALA A 449 19.05 -20.64 -23.61
CA ALA A 449 20.18 -21.05 -24.47
C ALA A 449 21.13 -22.04 -23.76
N GLY A 450 21.27 -21.94 -22.43
CA GLY A 450 22.00 -22.90 -21.60
C GLY A 450 21.28 -24.26 -21.46
N ILE A 451 19.95 -24.24 -21.34
CA ILE A 451 19.09 -25.44 -21.23
C ILE A 451 19.17 -26.31 -22.50
N GLU A 452 19.54 -25.75 -23.66
CA GLU A 452 19.82 -26.55 -24.87
C GLU A 452 21.04 -27.46 -24.73
N VAL A 453 21.96 -27.17 -23.80
CA VAL A 453 23.14 -28.01 -23.50
C VAL A 453 22.85 -29.04 -22.41
N VAL A 454 22.19 -28.63 -21.32
CA VAL A 454 21.94 -29.48 -20.14
C VAL A 454 20.63 -30.29 -20.20
N GLY A 455 19.76 -29.99 -21.16
CA GLY A 455 18.55 -30.74 -21.47
C GLY A 455 17.27 -30.23 -20.79
N ARG A 456 16.23 -30.00 -21.61
CA ARG A 456 14.88 -29.57 -21.19
C ARG A 456 14.14 -30.59 -20.30
N ASP A 457 14.66 -31.80 -20.16
CA ASP A 457 14.05 -32.82 -19.30
C ASP A 457 14.18 -32.49 -17.81
N LYS A 458 15.33 -31.94 -17.41
CA LYS A 458 15.68 -31.69 -16.00
C LYS A 458 15.80 -30.21 -15.63
N PHE A 459 15.80 -29.31 -16.60
CA PHE A 459 15.95 -27.87 -16.35
C PHE A 459 14.79 -27.06 -16.92
N GLY A 460 14.20 -26.21 -16.07
CA GLY A 460 13.19 -25.22 -16.43
C GLY A 460 13.64 -23.82 -16.03
N ALA A 461 13.01 -22.77 -16.55
CA ALA A 461 13.38 -21.37 -16.31
C ALA A 461 12.17 -20.46 -16.13
N PHE A 462 12.23 -19.55 -15.16
CA PHE A 462 11.19 -18.56 -14.88
C PHE A 462 11.80 -17.16 -14.61
N PRO A 463 11.36 -16.11 -15.31
CA PRO A 463 11.85 -14.74 -15.10
C PRO A 463 11.10 -14.06 -13.96
N LEU A 464 11.86 -13.51 -13.01
CA LEU A 464 11.35 -12.65 -11.95
C LEU A 464 11.09 -11.25 -12.51
N LYS A 465 9.91 -10.67 -12.22
CA LYS A 465 9.55 -9.29 -12.60
C LYS A 465 10.41 -8.19 -11.95
N GLY A 466 11.33 -8.55 -11.05
CA GLY A 466 12.21 -7.66 -10.31
C GLY A 466 12.39 -8.12 -8.85
N LYS A 467 12.79 -7.20 -7.97
CA LYS A 467 13.02 -7.48 -6.54
C LYS A 467 11.80 -8.09 -5.85
N LEU A 468 12.00 -9.24 -5.21
CA LEU A 468 10.96 -9.95 -4.45
C LEU A 468 10.42 -9.12 -3.28
N LEU A 469 9.16 -9.39 -2.91
CA LEU A 469 8.57 -8.85 -1.69
C LEU A 469 9.18 -9.55 -0.46
N ASN A 470 9.82 -8.80 0.44
CA ASN A 470 10.26 -9.33 1.74
C ASN A 470 9.04 -9.79 2.57
N VAL A 471 8.94 -11.09 2.78
CA VAL A 471 7.73 -11.75 3.29
C VAL A 471 7.54 -11.67 4.81
N ARG A 472 8.60 -11.50 5.60
CA ARG A 472 8.54 -11.49 7.09
C ARG A 472 7.61 -10.41 7.65
N GLU A 473 7.53 -9.29 6.94
CA GLU A 473 6.85 -8.06 7.35
C GLU A 473 5.78 -7.62 6.34
N ALA A 474 5.42 -8.49 5.39
CA ALA A 474 4.31 -8.28 4.47
C ALA A 474 2.97 -8.62 5.15
N SER A 475 1.96 -7.76 4.98
CA SER A 475 0.60 -8.09 5.39
C SER A 475 0.04 -9.26 4.56
N HIS A 476 -0.89 -10.02 5.11
CA HIS A 476 -1.53 -11.12 4.37
C HIS A 476 -2.17 -10.64 3.05
N LYS A 477 -2.74 -9.43 3.02
CA LYS A 477 -3.29 -8.82 1.79
C LYS A 477 -2.21 -8.60 0.73
N GLN A 478 -0.99 -8.21 1.12
CA GLN A 478 0.14 -8.04 0.18
C GLN A 478 0.65 -9.40 -0.34
N LEU A 479 0.76 -10.42 0.52
CA LEU A 479 1.12 -11.78 0.11
C LEU A 479 0.06 -12.40 -0.84
N MET A 480 -1.22 -12.20 -0.53
CA MET A 480 -2.36 -12.62 -1.37
C MET A 480 -2.48 -11.87 -2.71
N ALA A 481 -1.88 -10.68 -2.82
CA ALA A 481 -1.86 -9.89 -4.06
C ALA A 481 -0.55 -10.05 -4.86
N ASN A 482 0.50 -10.63 -4.27
CA ASN A 482 1.77 -10.84 -4.96
C ASN A 482 1.70 -12.10 -5.85
N GLU A 483 1.46 -11.89 -7.15
CA GLU A 483 1.46 -12.94 -8.17
C GLU A 483 2.79 -13.70 -8.23
N GLU A 484 3.91 -13.02 -7.99
CA GLU A 484 5.25 -13.57 -8.20
C GLU A 484 5.56 -14.71 -7.25
N ILE A 485 5.31 -14.49 -5.96
CA ILE A 485 5.45 -15.52 -4.91
C ILE A 485 4.47 -16.66 -5.19
N GLN A 486 3.24 -16.35 -5.62
CA GLN A 486 2.24 -17.39 -5.97
C GLN A 486 2.65 -18.21 -7.19
N ASN A 487 3.33 -17.62 -8.16
CA ASN A 487 3.86 -18.33 -9.33
C ASN A 487 5.01 -19.24 -8.92
N ILE A 488 6.02 -18.73 -8.19
CA ILE A 488 7.13 -19.55 -7.64
C ILE A 488 6.57 -20.76 -6.87
N MET A 489 5.60 -20.53 -5.97
CA MET A 489 4.97 -21.60 -5.21
C MET A 489 4.25 -22.63 -6.08
N LYS A 490 3.48 -22.21 -7.10
CA LYS A 490 2.80 -23.13 -8.04
C LYS A 490 3.81 -23.94 -8.87
N ILE A 491 4.86 -23.30 -9.37
CA ILE A 491 5.86 -23.95 -10.25
C ILE A 491 6.60 -25.06 -9.49
N VAL A 492 7.06 -24.76 -8.27
CA VAL A 492 7.82 -25.69 -7.42
C VAL A 492 6.92 -26.70 -6.69
N GLY A 493 5.63 -26.40 -6.48
CA GLY A 493 4.70 -27.24 -5.73
C GLY A 493 4.69 -26.97 -4.22
N LEU A 494 5.05 -25.74 -3.82
CA LEU A 494 5.20 -25.32 -2.42
C LEU A 494 3.87 -24.91 -1.78
N GLN A 495 3.55 -25.51 -0.64
CA GLN A 495 2.39 -25.17 0.19
C GLN A 495 2.86 -24.39 1.43
N PRO A 496 2.27 -23.22 1.76
CA PRO A 496 2.84 -22.32 2.76
C PRO A 496 2.87 -22.97 4.15
N LYS A 497 4.04 -22.94 4.81
CA LYS A 497 4.31 -23.60 6.11
C LYS A 497 4.12 -25.12 6.16
N LYS A 498 4.02 -25.81 5.01
CA LYS A 498 4.19 -27.27 5.01
C LYS A 498 5.67 -27.59 5.28
N GLU A 499 5.92 -28.52 6.19
CA GLU A 499 7.22 -29.17 6.34
C GLU A 499 7.39 -30.26 5.28
N TYR A 500 8.59 -30.37 4.70
CA TYR A 500 8.91 -31.24 3.58
C TYR A 500 10.12 -32.09 3.95
N GLU A 501 9.93 -33.41 4.06
CA GLU A 501 11.00 -34.36 4.40
C GLU A 501 11.69 -34.94 3.13
N ASP A 502 10.95 -35.06 2.02
CA ASP A 502 11.51 -35.45 0.72
C ASP A 502 11.27 -34.39 -0.35
N LEU A 503 12.36 -34.00 -1.04
CA LEU A 503 12.34 -33.16 -2.23
C LEU A 503 11.53 -33.79 -3.38
N GLY A 504 11.35 -35.11 -3.37
CA GLY A 504 10.44 -35.82 -4.26
C GLY A 504 8.96 -35.48 -4.08
N GLU A 505 8.54 -34.77 -3.03
CA GLU A 505 7.19 -34.21 -2.93
C GLU A 505 6.97 -32.97 -3.82
N LEU A 506 8.04 -32.25 -4.14
CA LEU A 506 8.03 -31.04 -4.97
C LEU A 506 7.98 -31.40 -6.47
N ARG A 507 7.72 -30.40 -7.31
CA ARG A 507 7.88 -30.51 -8.78
C ARG A 507 9.34 -30.35 -9.21
N TYR A 508 10.13 -29.65 -8.42
CA TYR A 508 11.56 -29.38 -8.63
C TYR A 508 12.32 -29.62 -7.32
N GLY A 509 13.32 -30.49 -7.36
CA GLY A 509 14.22 -30.78 -6.23
C GLY A 509 15.35 -29.77 -6.04
N CYS A 510 15.51 -28.80 -6.94
CA CYS A 510 16.49 -27.73 -6.81
C CYS A 510 15.96 -26.40 -7.36
N ILE A 511 16.27 -25.31 -6.68
CA ILE A 511 16.12 -23.93 -7.14
C ILE A 511 17.52 -23.38 -7.40
N MET A 512 17.76 -22.91 -8.62
CA MET A 512 18.99 -22.25 -9.03
C MET A 512 18.71 -20.77 -9.26
N ILE A 513 19.36 -19.90 -8.50
CA ILE A 513 19.22 -18.45 -8.61
C ILE A 513 20.22 -17.94 -9.64
N MET A 514 19.73 -17.25 -10.65
CA MET A 514 20.50 -16.72 -11.76
C MET A 514 20.17 -15.23 -11.93
N ALA A 515 20.69 -14.45 -10.98
CA ALA A 515 20.62 -12.99 -10.97
C ALA A 515 21.80 -12.39 -11.75
N ASP A 516 21.74 -11.10 -12.05
CA ASP A 516 22.92 -10.41 -12.58
C ASP A 516 24.01 -10.36 -11.48
N GLN A 517 25.29 -10.46 -11.87
CA GLN A 517 26.40 -10.54 -10.92
C GLN A 517 26.82 -9.13 -10.41
N ASP A 518 25.80 -8.35 -10.02
CA ASP A 518 25.90 -7.04 -9.41
C ASP A 518 25.30 -7.05 -7.99
N LEU A 519 25.35 -5.91 -7.31
CA LEU A 519 24.90 -5.79 -5.92
C LEU A 519 23.37 -5.87 -5.77
N ASP A 520 22.59 -5.42 -6.75
CA ASP A 520 21.13 -5.54 -6.69
C ASP A 520 20.67 -6.98 -6.96
N GLY A 521 21.41 -7.72 -7.78
CA GLY A 521 21.30 -9.18 -7.92
C GLY A 521 21.59 -9.90 -6.59
N SER A 522 22.64 -9.50 -5.85
CA SER A 522 22.91 -10.01 -4.49
C SER A 522 21.70 -9.85 -3.55
N HIS A 523 20.98 -8.74 -3.64
CA HIS A 523 19.75 -8.54 -2.87
C HIS A 523 18.61 -9.46 -3.30
N ILE A 524 18.48 -9.79 -4.58
CA ILE A 524 17.49 -10.77 -5.07
C ILE A 524 17.80 -12.17 -4.54
N LYS A 525 19.08 -12.61 -4.57
CA LYS A 525 19.52 -13.88 -3.96
C LYS A 525 19.07 -13.96 -2.49
N GLY A 526 19.39 -12.92 -1.71
CA GLY A 526 19.00 -12.82 -0.31
C GLY A 526 17.49 -12.81 -0.07
N LEU A 527 16.71 -12.13 -0.93
CA LEU A 527 15.24 -12.13 -0.85
C LEU A 527 14.61 -13.50 -1.14
N ILE A 528 15.21 -14.30 -2.04
CA ILE A 528 14.78 -15.68 -2.31
C ILE A 528 15.12 -16.59 -1.13
N ILE A 529 16.34 -16.51 -0.59
CA ILE A 529 16.74 -17.25 0.63
C ILE A 529 15.81 -16.89 1.80
N ASN A 530 15.48 -15.61 1.98
CA ASN A 530 14.53 -15.14 2.99
C ASN A 530 13.09 -15.65 2.77
N LEU A 531 12.62 -15.73 1.53
CA LEU A 531 11.33 -16.34 1.18
C LEU A 531 11.29 -17.81 1.62
N ILE A 532 12.34 -18.57 1.31
CA ILE A 532 12.40 -20.00 1.64
C ILE A 532 12.55 -20.20 3.15
N HIS A 533 13.39 -19.42 3.83
CA HIS A 533 13.55 -19.49 5.30
C HIS A 533 12.24 -19.23 6.05
N PHE A 534 11.45 -18.24 5.62
CA PHE A 534 10.24 -17.83 6.33
C PHE A 534 9.07 -18.80 6.20
N PHE A 535 8.94 -19.52 5.08
CA PHE A 535 7.85 -20.47 4.85
C PHE A 535 8.25 -21.95 4.89
N TRP A 536 9.52 -22.28 4.61
CA TRP A 536 10.02 -23.65 4.45
C TRP A 536 11.46 -23.81 4.95
N PRO A 537 11.77 -23.50 6.23
CA PRO A 537 13.16 -23.52 6.74
C PRO A 537 13.84 -24.90 6.60
N GLY A 538 13.08 -25.99 6.65
CA GLY A 538 13.59 -27.35 6.40
C GLY A 538 14.16 -27.55 4.98
N LEU A 539 13.65 -26.82 3.98
CA LEU A 539 14.19 -26.88 2.62
C LEU A 539 15.56 -26.19 2.49
N LEU A 540 15.87 -25.16 3.28
CA LEU A 540 17.25 -24.62 3.35
C LEU A 540 18.20 -25.58 4.06
N LYS A 541 17.72 -26.28 5.09
CA LYS A 541 18.47 -27.35 5.80
C LYS A 541 18.72 -28.58 4.92
N THR A 542 18.09 -28.67 3.76
CA THR A 542 18.27 -29.77 2.81
C THR A 542 19.38 -29.43 1.82
N THR A 543 20.55 -30.05 1.99
CA THR A 543 21.72 -29.92 1.13
C THR A 543 21.35 -30.02 -0.35
N GLY A 544 21.83 -29.06 -1.15
CA GLY A 544 21.55 -28.99 -2.58
C GLY A 544 20.20 -28.41 -2.99
N PHE A 545 19.29 -28.01 -2.09
CA PHE A 545 18.01 -27.44 -2.54
C PHE A 545 18.17 -26.06 -3.19
N VAL A 546 18.96 -25.15 -2.61
CA VAL A 546 19.21 -23.80 -3.18
C VAL A 546 20.63 -23.69 -3.69
N LYS A 547 20.77 -23.21 -4.92
CA LYS A 547 22.04 -23.00 -5.62
C LYS A 547 22.06 -21.66 -6.33
N GLU A 548 23.24 -21.22 -6.71
CA GLU A 548 23.48 -20.03 -7.54
C GLU A 548 24.05 -20.45 -8.91
N PHE A 549 23.81 -19.63 -9.93
CA PHE A 549 24.54 -19.66 -11.20
C PHE A 549 25.32 -18.36 -11.36
N ILE A 550 26.64 -18.38 -11.13
CA ILE A 550 27.53 -17.24 -11.32
C ILE A 550 27.98 -17.11 -12.77
N THR A 551 28.37 -15.90 -13.19
CA THR A 551 29.05 -15.65 -14.47
C THR A 551 30.26 -14.73 -14.28
N PRO A 552 31.23 -14.73 -15.20
CA PRO A 552 32.35 -13.79 -15.18
C PRO A 552 31.87 -12.34 -15.32
N ILE A 553 32.40 -11.44 -14.50
CA ILE A 553 32.12 -10.00 -14.56
C ILE A 553 33.10 -9.24 -15.45
N VAL A 554 34.32 -9.76 -15.64
CA VAL A 554 35.36 -9.17 -16.49
C VAL A 554 36.07 -10.28 -17.27
N LYS A 555 36.32 -10.04 -18.56
CA LYS A 555 37.13 -10.91 -19.41
C LYS A 555 38.26 -10.10 -20.06
N ALA A 556 39.50 -10.49 -19.78
CA ALA A 556 40.67 -9.98 -20.47
C ALA A 556 41.03 -10.91 -21.63
N THR A 557 41.26 -10.37 -22.83
CA THR A 557 41.58 -11.14 -24.04
C THR A 557 42.82 -10.57 -24.75
N LYS A 558 43.75 -11.45 -25.15
CA LYS A 558 45.01 -11.12 -25.83
C LYS A 558 45.33 -12.18 -26.87
N GLY A 559 45.06 -11.88 -28.14
CA GLY A 559 45.15 -12.88 -29.23
C GLY A 559 44.15 -14.01 -29.03
N HIS A 560 44.64 -15.22 -28.76
CA HIS A 560 43.81 -16.39 -28.44
C HIS A 560 43.61 -16.62 -26.93
N ASP A 561 44.43 -16.00 -26.08
CA ASP A 561 44.32 -16.16 -24.63
C ASP A 561 43.16 -15.31 -24.09
N SER A 562 42.33 -15.90 -23.23
CA SER A 562 41.29 -15.15 -22.50
C SER A 562 41.17 -15.59 -21.05
N ILE A 563 41.30 -14.64 -20.12
CA ILE A 563 41.17 -14.83 -18.67
C ILE A 563 39.82 -14.26 -18.25
N SER A 564 39.06 -15.00 -17.44
CA SER A 564 37.72 -14.61 -16.98
C SER A 564 37.69 -14.52 -15.45
N PHE A 565 37.31 -13.36 -14.92
CA PHE A 565 37.31 -13.02 -13.50
C PHE A 565 35.87 -12.95 -12.97
N TYR A 566 35.67 -13.43 -11.74
CA TYR A 566 34.34 -13.54 -11.10
C TYR A 566 34.13 -12.52 -9.98
N THR A 567 35.21 -11.92 -9.46
CA THR A 567 35.17 -10.75 -8.57
C THR A 567 36.03 -9.60 -9.11
N LEU A 568 35.69 -8.35 -8.74
CA LEU A 568 36.49 -7.19 -9.14
C LEU A 568 37.87 -7.22 -8.48
N HIS A 569 37.97 -7.81 -7.29
CA HIS A 569 39.22 -7.98 -6.55
C HIS A 569 40.23 -8.86 -7.31
N GLU A 570 39.79 -9.98 -7.89
CA GLU A 570 40.63 -10.80 -8.79
C GLU A 570 41.16 -9.99 -9.99
N TYR A 571 40.26 -9.29 -10.69
CA TYR A 571 40.60 -8.49 -11.86
C TYR A 571 41.58 -7.35 -11.52
N GLU A 572 41.35 -6.65 -10.40
CA GLU A 572 42.24 -5.59 -9.94
C GLU A 572 43.62 -6.10 -9.52
N ALA A 573 43.68 -7.21 -8.79
CA ALA A 573 44.95 -7.83 -8.40
C ALA A 573 45.78 -8.21 -9.64
N TRP A 574 45.13 -8.83 -10.63
CA TRP A 574 45.76 -9.14 -11.92
C TRP A 574 46.17 -7.89 -12.70
N SER A 575 45.30 -6.89 -12.82
CA SER A 575 45.55 -5.64 -13.57
C SER A 575 46.57 -4.70 -12.88
N LYS A 576 46.98 -5.00 -11.63
CA LYS A 576 48.10 -4.34 -10.94
C LYS A 576 49.46 -5.02 -11.23
N ALA A 577 49.45 -6.27 -11.73
CA ALA A 577 50.65 -7.07 -12.01
C ALA A 577 51.04 -7.14 -13.50
N GLU A 578 50.08 -7.01 -14.42
CA GLU A 578 50.24 -7.19 -15.87
C GLU A 578 50.01 -5.87 -16.64
N ASP A 579 50.67 -5.67 -17.80
CA ASP A 579 50.42 -4.47 -18.62
C ASP A 579 49.06 -4.52 -19.33
N ARG A 580 48.06 -3.90 -18.67
CA ARG A 580 46.70 -3.67 -19.17
C ARG A 580 46.65 -3.15 -20.62
N LYS A 581 47.63 -2.39 -21.11
CA LYS A 581 47.60 -1.85 -22.50
C LYS A 581 47.68 -2.95 -23.57
N SER A 582 48.20 -4.13 -23.21
CA SER A 582 48.35 -5.27 -24.12
C SER A 582 47.13 -6.21 -24.15
N TRP A 583 46.06 -5.89 -23.41
CA TRP A 583 44.86 -6.72 -23.25
C TRP A 583 43.58 -5.95 -23.57
N ASN A 584 42.67 -6.55 -24.33
CA ASN A 584 41.31 -6.04 -24.49
C ASN A 584 40.47 -6.47 -23.27
N ILE A 585 39.84 -5.52 -22.57
CA ILE A 585 39.07 -5.77 -21.34
C ILE A 585 37.57 -5.56 -21.63
N LYS A 586 36.78 -6.63 -21.56
CA LYS A 586 35.31 -6.57 -21.61
C LYS A 586 34.72 -6.70 -20.21
N TYR A 587 33.97 -5.71 -19.77
CA TYR A 587 33.12 -5.78 -18.58
C TYR A 587 31.74 -6.36 -18.96
N TYR A 588 31.16 -7.16 -18.06
CA TYR A 588 29.87 -7.81 -18.23
C TYR A 588 28.92 -7.25 -17.17
N LYS A 589 28.05 -6.31 -17.57
CA LYS A 589 27.21 -5.52 -16.66
C LYS A 589 25.94 -6.24 -16.17
N GLY A 590 25.69 -7.43 -16.71
CA GLY A 590 24.50 -8.25 -16.49
C GLY A 590 24.44 -9.38 -17.51
N LEU A 591 23.65 -10.41 -17.25
CA LEU A 591 23.60 -11.65 -18.02
C LEU A 591 23.22 -11.43 -19.50
N GLY A 592 22.47 -10.38 -19.81
CA GLY A 592 22.18 -9.95 -21.18
C GLY A 592 23.40 -9.53 -22.02
N THR A 593 24.56 -9.30 -21.39
CA THR A 593 25.83 -8.93 -22.06
C THR A 593 26.57 -10.14 -22.65
N SER A 594 26.16 -11.35 -22.26
CA SER A 594 26.78 -12.61 -22.67
C SER A 594 26.04 -13.23 -23.86
N THR A 595 26.80 -13.64 -24.86
CA THR A 595 26.25 -14.21 -26.10
C THR A 595 25.69 -15.61 -25.88
N SER A 596 24.79 -16.06 -26.76
CA SER A 596 24.33 -17.46 -26.79
C SER A 596 25.44 -18.48 -27.11
N LYS A 597 26.67 -18.05 -27.41
CA LYS A 597 27.87 -18.92 -27.44
C LYS A 597 28.43 -19.08 -26.04
N GLU A 598 28.72 -17.96 -25.37
CA GLU A 598 29.21 -17.93 -23.98
C GLU A 598 28.22 -18.64 -23.03
N ALA A 599 26.91 -18.48 -23.23
CA ALA A 599 25.87 -19.22 -22.51
C ALA A 599 26.05 -20.74 -22.58
N ARG A 600 26.35 -21.27 -23.77
CA ARG A 600 26.57 -22.71 -24.00
C ARG A 600 27.93 -23.17 -23.48
N GLU A 601 28.93 -22.30 -23.46
CA GLU A 601 30.22 -22.54 -22.80
C GLU A 601 30.06 -22.62 -21.27
N TYR A 602 29.30 -21.71 -20.65
CA TYR A 602 29.02 -21.72 -19.21
C TYR A 602 28.22 -22.95 -18.77
N PHE A 603 27.15 -23.30 -19.50
CA PHE A 603 26.34 -24.49 -19.19
C PHE A 603 27.04 -25.81 -19.56
N GLY A 604 27.96 -25.80 -20.52
CA GLY A 604 28.86 -26.92 -20.80
C GLY A 604 29.84 -27.20 -19.66
N ASN A 605 30.19 -26.18 -18.87
CA ASN A 605 30.94 -26.30 -17.62
C ASN A 605 30.10 -25.81 -16.42
N ILE A 606 28.87 -26.31 -16.29
CA ILE A 606 27.93 -25.91 -15.24
C ILE A 606 28.48 -26.18 -13.83
N GLN A 607 29.43 -27.11 -13.68
CA GLN A 607 30.11 -27.41 -12.42
C GLN A 607 30.92 -26.22 -11.90
N ARG A 608 31.62 -25.47 -12.77
CA ARG A 608 32.35 -24.25 -12.37
C ARG A 608 31.41 -23.08 -12.03
N HIS A 609 30.28 -23.00 -12.72
CA HIS A 609 29.35 -21.87 -12.62
C HIS A 609 28.27 -22.05 -11.54
N ARG A 610 28.18 -23.21 -10.90
CA ARG A 610 27.13 -23.55 -9.95
C ARG A 610 27.67 -23.69 -8.53
N ILE A 611 27.40 -22.69 -7.70
CA ILE A 611 27.69 -22.70 -6.26
C ILE A 611 26.45 -23.19 -5.49
N GLU A 612 26.66 -23.91 -4.38
CA GLU A 612 25.59 -24.40 -3.50
C GLU A 612 25.54 -23.66 -2.16
N PHE A 613 24.35 -23.28 -1.71
CA PHE A 613 24.15 -22.66 -0.40
C PHE A 613 24.04 -23.73 0.69
N LEU A 614 24.91 -23.66 1.69
CA LEU A 614 24.87 -24.48 2.89
C LEU A 614 24.18 -23.72 4.04
N TYR A 615 23.29 -24.42 4.73
CA TYR A 615 22.68 -23.96 5.98
C TYR A 615 23.09 -24.93 7.10
N ASP A 616 23.86 -24.42 8.05
CA ASP A 616 24.38 -25.17 9.20
C ASP A 616 23.31 -25.21 10.31
N ASN A 617 23.00 -24.05 10.90
CA ASN A 617 22.09 -24.00 12.04
C ASN A 617 21.35 -22.67 12.21
N ASP A 618 20.26 -22.70 12.98
CA ASP A 618 19.37 -21.56 13.20
C ASP A 618 20.00 -20.45 14.06
N GLN A 619 21.06 -20.73 14.83
CA GLN A 619 21.75 -19.73 15.65
C GLN A 619 22.72 -18.87 14.82
N ARG A 620 23.31 -19.43 13.76
CA ARG A 620 24.23 -18.74 12.85
C ARG A 620 23.53 -18.22 11.59
N ASP A 621 23.01 -19.12 10.76
CA ASP A 621 22.41 -18.75 9.47
C ASP A 621 21.01 -18.18 9.67
N GLY A 622 20.21 -18.78 10.56
CA GLY A 622 18.87 -18.32 10.89
C GLY A 622 18.85 -16.91 11.47
N ASP A 623 19.76 -16.60 12.39
CA ASP A 623 19.91 -15.24 12.92
C ASP A 623 20.41 -14.25 11.88
N ALA A 624 21.38 -14.62 11.04
CA ALA A 624 21.88 -13.75 9.97
C ALA A 624 20.76 -13.36 8.97
N ILE A 625 19.92 -14.31 8.55
CA ILE A 625 18.77 -14.02 7.66
C ILE A 625 17.74 -13.14 8.38
N ASP A 626 17.44 -13.38 9.66
CA ASP A 626 16.50 -12.51 10.39
C ASP A 626 17.09 -11.10 10.61
N MET A 627 18.35 -10.98 11.00
CA MET A 627 19.08 -9.71 11.12
C MET A 627 19.02 -8.91 9.80
N ALA A 628 19.25 -9.55 8.65
CA ALA A 628 19.15 -8.90 7.35
C ALA A 628 17.72 -8.45 6.99
N PHE A 629 16.71 -9.31 7.17
CA PHE A 629 15.37 -9.08 6.60
C PHE A 629 14.27 -8.66 7.58
N ASN A 630 14.48 -8.74 8.90
CA ASN A 630 13.52 -8.30 9.91
C ASN A 630 13.55 -6.78 10.08
N LYS A 631 12.44 -6.08 9.79
CA LYS A 631 12.38 -4.61 9.89
C LYS A 631 12.69 -4.08 11.30
N LYS A 632 12.39 -4.87 12.35
CA LYS A 632 12.64 -4.47 13.75
C LYS A 632 14.13 -4.38 14.09
N ARG A 633 14.98 -5.19 13.45
CA ARG A 633 16.43 -5.29 13.71
C ARG A 633 17.23 -4.21 12.99
N SER A 634 16.71 -2.97 12.97
CA SER A 634 17.32 -1.85 12.25
C SER A 634 18.69 -1.49 12.82
N ASP A 635 18.80 -1.47 14.14
CA ASP A 635 20.00 -1.09 14.88
C ASP A 635 21.05 -2.22 14.90
N ASP A 636 20.63 -3.46 14.68
CA ASP A 636 21.54 -4.58 14.42
C ASP A 636 22.22 -4.40 13.06
N ARG A 637 21.45 -4.09 12.00
CA ARG A 637 22.01 -3.76 10.69
C ARG A 637 22.93 -2.55 10.71
N LYS A 638 22.66 -1.53 11.53
CA LYS A 638 23.58 -0.38 11.72
C LYS A 638 24.92 -0.82 12.32
N ARG A 639 24.91 -1.69 13.34
CA ARG A 639 26.12 -2.24 13.97
C ARG A 639 26.90 -3.17 13.03
N TRP A 640 26.18 -4.00 12.30
CA TRP A 640 26.71 -4.90 11.25
C TRP A 640 27.42 -4.12 10.15
N LEU A 641 26.76 -3.09 9.58
CA LEU A 641 27.38 -2.21 8.58
C LEU A 641 28.54 -1.36 9.13
N ALA A 642 28.52 -0.99 10.41
CA ALA A 642 29.63 -0.30 11.06
C ALA A 642 30.85 -1.20 11.30
N ALA A 643 30.71 -2.53 11.15
CA ALA A 643 31.77 -3.52 11.24
C ALA A 643 32.23 -4.07 9.86
N LEU A 644 31.75 -3.47 8.76
CA LEU A 644 32.19 -3.82 7.41
C LEU A 644 33.65 -3.41 7.18
N ASP A 645 34.50 -4.39 6.87
CA ASP A 645 35.87 -4.15 6.40
C ASP A 645 35.83 -3.75 4.90
N PRO A 646 36.50 -2.67 4.47
CA PRO A 646 36.60 -2.30 3.05
C PRO A 646 37.11 -3.41 2.12
N ASP A 647 37.97 -4.31 2.61
CA ASP A 647 38.54 -5.42 1.82
C ASP A 647 37.64 -6.68 1.85
N THR A 648 36.38 -6.56 2.30
CA THR A 648 35.40 -7.66 2.31
C THR A 648 35.00 -8.06 0.89
N PHE A 649 35.25 -9.32 0.52
CA PHE A 649 34.65 -9.98 -0.65
C PHE A 649 34.25 -11.43 -0.32
N LEU A 650 33.40 -12.00 -1.17
CA LEU A 650 33.08 -13.43 -1.16
C LEU A 650 33.92 -14.12 -2.24
N ASP A 651 34.66 -15.16 -1.87
CA ASP A 651 35.43 -15.97 -2.82
C ASP A 651 34.47 -16.87 -3.62
N MET A 652 34.54 -16.77 -4.94
CA MET A 652 33.70 -17.48 -5.89
C MET A 652 34.43 -18.63 -6.61
N SER A 653 35.54 -19.12 -6.04
CA SER A 653 36.26 -20.32 -6.49
C SER A 653 35.77 -21.63 -5.85
N GLU A 654 35.28 -21.55 -4.61
CA GLU A 654 34.69 -22.68 -3.89
C GLU A 654 33.32 -23.09 -4.46
N PRO A 655 32.97 -24.39 -4.51
CA PRO A 655 31.68 -24.87 -5.02
C PRO A 655 30.53 -24.74 -4.01
N GLN A 656 30.80 -24.35 -2.76
CA GLN A 656 29.83 -24.28 -1.66
C GLN A 656 30.09 -23.04 -0.80
N ILE A 657 29.04 -22.34 -0.39
CA ILE A 657 29.10 -21.16 0.50
C ILE A 657 28.07 -21.27 1.62
N SER A 658 28.40 -20.85 2.84
CA SER A 658 27.40 -20.77 3.92
C SER A 658 26.48 -19.57 3.72
N VAL A 659 25.22 -19.66 4.13
CA VAL A 659 24.28 -18.52 4.05
C VAL A 659 24.76 -17.36 4.93
N SER A 660 25.40 -17.64 6.07
CA SER A 660 26.07 -16.67 6.92
C SER A 660 27.21 -15.95 6.21
N ASP A 661 28.06 -16.64 5.44
CA ASP A 661 29.14 -16.02 4.67
C ASP A 661 28.59 -15.21 3.49
N PHE A 662 27.58 -15.71 2.76
CA PHE A 662 26.87 -14.93 1.73
C PHE A 662 26.30 -13.62 2.29
N ILE A 663 25.63 -13.67 3.45
CA ILE A 663 25.08 -12.47 4.08
C ILE A 663 26.22 -11.51 4.48
N ASN A 664 27.22 -12.01 5.21
CA ASN A 664 28.28 -11.18 5.80
C ASN A 664 29.39 -10.75 4.83
N ARG A 665 29.43 -11.27 3.59
CA ARG A 665 30.47 -10.94 2.59
C ARG A 665 29.93 -10.43 1.25
N GLU A 666 28.67 -10.71 0.89
CA GLU A 666 28.06 -10.24 -0.36
C GLU A 666 26.86 -9.32 -0.09
N LEU A 667 25.87 -9.77 0.68
CA LEU A 667 24.68 -8.96 0.97
C LEU A 667 25.01 -7.69 1.78
N ILE A 668 26.10 -7.70 2.56
CA ILE A 668 26.60 -6.51 3.26
C ILE A 668 27.11 -5.43 2.29
N LEU A 669 27.71 -5.83 1.15
CA LEU A 669 28.22 -4.91 0.13
C LEU A 669 27.05 -4.20 -0.59
N PHE A 670 26.01 -4.96 -0.94
CA PHE A 670 24.73 -4.40 -1.35
C PHE A 670 24.18 -3.43 -0.30
N SER A 671 24.13 -3.84 0.96
CA SER A 671 23.55 -3.05 2.05
C SER A 671 24.30 -1.73 2.28
N ASN A 672 25.61 -1.71 2.07
CA ASN A 672 26.42 -0.49 2.08
C ASN A 672 26.16 0.38 0.85
N TYR A 673 26.19 -0.21 -0.35
CA TYR A 673 25.91 0.49 -1.61
C TYR A 673 24.50 1.11 -1.65
N ASP A 674 23.53 0.42 -1.07
CA ASP A 674 22.14 0.88 -0.94
C ASP A 674 22.02 2.12 -0.04
N ASN A 675 22.89 2.25 0.98
CA ASN A 675 23.04 3.51 1.71
C ASN A 675 23.75 4.57 0.87
N ILE A 676 24.88 4.24 0.21
CA ILE A 676 25.68 5.16 -0.63
C ILE A 676 24.84 5.81 -1.73
N ARG A 677 23.91 5.09 -2.37
CA ARG A 677 23.01 5.65 -3.39
C ARG A 677 21.83 6.46 -2.82
N SER A 678 21.46 6.22 -1.56
CA SER A 678 20.20 6.71 -0.96
C SER A 678 20.39 7.89 -0.01
N ILE A 679 21.54 8.00 0.66
CA ILE A 679 21.90 9.04 1.63
C ILE A 679 22.97 9.95 0.99
N PRO A 680 22.83 11.29 1.03
CA PRO A 680 23.82 12.20 0.43
C PRO A 680 25.03 12.46 1.34
N SER A 681 26.02 13.17 0.79
CA SER A 681 27.15 13.68 1.56
C SER A 681 26.82 14.98 2.30
N VAL A 682 27.49 15.24 3.42
CA VAL A 682 27.46 16.52 4.14
C VAL A 682 28.08 17.67 3.33
N VAL A 683 28.98 17.35 2.39
CA VAL A 683 29.73 18.35 1.63
C VAL A 683 28.87 18.97 0.53
N ASP A 684 28.34 18.18 -0.40
CA ASP A 684 27.52 18.71 -1.52
C ASP A 684 26.01 18.48 -1.39
N GLY A 685 25.54 17.71 -0.42
CA GLY A 685 24.12 17.32 -0.32
C GLY A 685 23.63 16.42 -1.46
N LEU A 686 24.52 15.91 -2.32
CA LEU A 686 24.14 15.12 -3.48
C LEU A 686 24.29 13.61 -3.21
N LYS A 687 23.37 12.84 -3.79
CA LYS A 687 23.49 11.40 -3.98
C LYS A 687 24.30 11.12 -5.27
N PRO A 688 24.98 9.97 -5.40
CA PRO A 688 25.81 9.65 -6.58
C PRO A 688 25.12 9.88 -7.92
N GLY A 689 23.85 9.50 -8.09
CA GLY A 689 23.09 9.74 -9.33
C GLY A 689 22.93 11.24 -9.65
N GLN A 690 22.63 12.07 -8.66
CA GLN A 690 22.56 13.53 -8.83
C GLN A 690 23.94 14.12 -9.16
N ARG A 691 25.00 13.64 -8.50
CA ARG A 691 26.39 14.06 -8.74
C ARG A 691 26.87 13.71 -10.14
N LYS A 692 26.55 12.51 -10.64
CA LYS A 692 26.80 12.06 -12.02
C LYS A 692 26.06 12.93 -13.05
N ILE A 693 24.82 13.33 -12.78
CA ILE A 693 24.07 14.29 -13.62
C ILE A 693 24.76 15.66 -13.68
N ILE A 694 25.11 16.25 -12.53
CA ILE A 694 25.75 17.56 -12.45
C ILE A 694 27.14 17.54 -13.12
N PHE A 695 27.93 16.48 -12.88
CA PHE A 695 29.21 16.25 -13.56
C PHE A 695 29.09 16.24 -15.09
N SER A 696 28.14 15.50 -15.64
CA SER A 696 27.95 15.46 -17.10
C SER A 696 27.40 16.78 -17.66
N CYS A 697 26.57 17.52 -16.90
CA CYS A 697 26.16 18.88 -17.29
C CYS A 697 27.34 19.85 -17.34
N PHE A 698 28.28 19.74 -16.39
CA PHE A 698 29.51 20.53 -16.33
C PHE A 698 30.48 20.12 -17.46
N LYS A 699 30.72 18.81 -17.68
CA LYS A 699 31.55 18.28 -18.77
C LYS A 699 31.05 18.74 -20.14
N ARG A 700 29.72 18.69 -20.36
CA ARG A 700 29.07 19.17 -21.59
C ARG A 700 29.05 20.68 -21.75
N LYS A 701 29.37 21.44 -20.68
CA LYS A 701 29.21 22.90 -20.58
C LYS A 701 27.79 23.31 -21.00
N LEU A 702 26.79 22.64 -20.42
CA LEU A 702 25.37 22.78 -20.79
C LEU A 702 24.85 24.21 -20.57
N LYS A 703 24.77 24.99 -21.66
CA LYS A 703 24.23 26.36 -21.69
C LYS A 703 22.93 26.50 -22.48
N GLY A 704 22.58 25.49 -23.28
CA GLY A 704 21.38 25.47 -24.12
C GLY A 704 20.50 24.26 -23.78
N GLU A 705 19.23 24.36 -24.16
CA GLU A 705 18.21 23.37 -23.82
C GLU A 705 18.49 21.99 -24.44
N ILE A 706 18.29 20.92 -23.66
CA ILE A 706 18.42 19.53 -24.08
C ILE A 706 17.23 18.71 -23.58
N LYS A 707 16.75 17.73 -24.36
CA LYS A 707 15.68 16.84 -23.89
C LYS A 707 16.17 15.98 -22.72
N VAL A 708 15.32 15.77 -21.71
CA VAL A 708 15.68 14.98 -20.52
C VAL A 708 16.15 13.57 -20.89
N ALA A 709 15.51 12.91 -21.88
CA ALA A 709 15.95 11.60 -22.38
C ALA A 709 17.34 11.64 -23.06
N GLN A 710 17.69 12.70 -23.78
CA GLN A 710 19.01 12.85 -24.39
C GLN A 710 20.09 13.13 -23.33
N LEU A 711 19.76 13.91 -22.29
CA LEU A 711 20.65 14.13 -21.16
C LEU A 711 20.84 12.86 -20.33
N ALA A 712 19.80 12.04 -20.13
CA ALA A 712 19.90 10.77 -19.43
C ALA A 712 20.90 9.80 -20.11
N GLY A 713 20.81 9.60 -21.43
CA GLY A 713 21.77 8.78 -22.16
C GLY A 713 23.20 9.33 -22.11
N TYR A 714 23.37 10.65 -22.30
CA TYR A 714 24.68 11.32 -22.19
C TYR A 714 25.29 11.22 -20.79
N VAL A 715 24.46 11.22 -19.73
CA VAL A 715 24.90 10.94 -18.36
C VAL A 715 25.30 9.47 -18.21
N GLY A 716 24.52 8.54 -18.75
CA GLY A 716 24.82 7.11 -18.77
C GLY A 716 26.22 6.81 -19.31
N GLU A 717 26.47 7.26 -20.54
CA GLU A 717 27.73 7.16 -21.27
C GLU A 717 28.90 7.81 -20.51
N HIS A 718 28.81 9.10 -20.19
CA HIS A 718 29.99 9.83 -19.68
C HIS A 718 30.25 9.71 -18.18
N SER A 719 29.36 9.09 -17.41
CA SER A 719 29.56 8.89 -15.97
C SER A 719 29.63 7.43 -15.53
N ALA A 720 29.69 6.46 -16.46
CA ALA A 720 29.68 5.02 -16.16
C ALA A 720 28.50 4.63 -15.24
N TYR A 721 27.28 5.05 -15.59
CA TYR A 721 26.09 4.76 -14.78
C TYR A 721 25.42 3.47 -15.26
N HIS A 722 25.59 2.39 -14.49
CA HIS A 722 25.14 1.04 -14.90
C HIS A 722 23.65 0.75 -14.68
N HIS A 723 22.93 1.60 -13.93
CA HIS A 723 21.48 1.43 -13.71
C HIS A 723 20.66 1.97 -14.89
N GLY A 724 19.41 1.51 -15.04
CA GLY A 724 18.55 1.91 -16.16
C GLY A 724 18.28 3.42 -16.26
N GLU A 725 18.35 3.95 -17.48
CA GLU A 725 18.21 5.40 -17.79
C GLU A 725 16.94 6.07 -17.23
N GLN A 726 15.86 5.31 -17.03
CA GLN A 726 14.62 5.82 -16.43
C GLN A 726 14.86 6.39 -15.02
N SER A 727 15.83 5.84 -14.27
CA SER A 727 16.26 6.34 -12.97
C SER A 727 16.97 7.70 -13.10
N LEU A 728 17.88 7.84 -14.07
CA LEU A 728 18.50 9.13 -14.41
C LEU A 728 17.48 10.17 -14.85
N ALA A 729 16.59 9.83 -15.77
CA ALA A 729 15.57 10.74 -16.27
C ALA A 729 14.64 11.24 -15.14
N THR A 730 14.25 10.36 -14.22
CA THR A 730 13.48 10.72 -13.03
C THR A 730 14.28 11.62 -12.07
N THR A 731 15.59 11.35 -11.91
CA THR A 731 16.48 12.16 -11.06
C THR A 731 16.75 13.55 -11.67
N ILE A 732 16.90 13.66 -13.00
CA ILE A 732 17.01 14.93 -13.73
C ILE A 732 15.74 15.77 -13.52
N VAL A 733 14.56 15.15 -13.61
CA VAL A 733 13.28 15.83 -13.34
C VAL A 733 13.20 16.30 -11.90
N GLY A 734 13.56 15.45 -10.93
CA GLY A 734 13.61 15.83 -9.51
C GLY A 734 14.54 17.01 -9.21
N LEU A 735 15.68 17.13 -9.92
CA LEU A 735 16.62 18.26 -9.81
C LEU A 735 16.11 19.55 -10.48
N ALA A 736 15.07 19.47 -11.32
CA ALA A 736 14.50 20.60 -12.06
C ALA A 736 13.15 21.10 -11.50
N GLN A 737 12.39 20.26 -10.79
CA GLN A 737 11.06 20.59 -10.27
C GLN A 737 11.07 21.82 -9.34
N ASN A 738 10.17 22.77 -9.60
CA ASN A 738 10.09 24.08 -8.92
C ASN A 738 8.70 24.40 -8.31
N PHE A 739 7.84 23.38 -8.08
CA PHE A 739 6.57 23.56 -7.41
C PHE A 739 6.73 23.64 -5.87
N VAL A 740 5.75 24.22 -5.18
CA VAL A 740 5.81 24.38 -3.71
C VAL A 740 5.93 23.02 -3.03
N GLY A 741 7.08 22.78 -2.38
CA GLY A 741 7.43 21.51 -1.74
C GLY A 741 8.35 20.58 -2.54
N SER A 742 8.95 21.01 -3.66
CA SER A 742 10.08 20.32 -4.30
C SER A 742 11.44 20.87 -3.84
N ASN A 743 12.08 21.76 -4.62
CA ASN A 743 13.41 22.31 -4.34
C ASN A 743 13.30 23.81 -4.00
N ASN A 744 14.12 24.29 -3.05
CA ASN A 744 14.30 25.74 -2.84
C ASN A 744 15.20 26.35 -3.93
N ILE A 745 16.19 25.59 -4.40
CA ILE A 745 17.01 25.91 -5.57
C ILE A 745 17.08 24.67 -6.46
N ASN A 746 16.29 24.68 -7.53
CA ASN A 746 16.38 23.70 -8.62
C ASN A 746 17.72 23.89 -9.36
N LEU A 747 18.58 22.86 -9.38
CA LEU A 747 19.90 22.95 -10.03
C LEU A 747 19.79 22.97 -11.57
N LEU A 748 18.66 22.49 -12.08
CA LEU A 748 18.30 22.45 -13.48
C LEU A 748 17.00 23.25 -13.71
N LEU A 749 16.76 23.70 -14.93
CA LEU A 749 15.57 24.45 -15.29
C LEU A 749 14.45 23.53 -15.81
N PRO A 750 13.19 23.66 -15.33
CA PRO A 750 12.07 22.84 -15.79
C PRO A 750 11.44 23.44 -17.06
N ILE A 751 11.96 23.06 -18.23
CA ILE A 751 11.52 23.61 -19.52
C ILE A 751 10.46 22.69 -20.14
N GLY A 752 9.22 22.90 -19.70
CA GLY A 752 8.03 22.11 -20.05
C GLY A 752 7.29 21.59 -18.81
N GLN A 753 6.42 20.59 -18.97
CA GLN A 753 5.65 20.04 -17.87
C GLN A 753 6.47 19.04 -17.03
N PHE A 754 7.18 19.55 -16.02
CA PHE A 754 7.99 18.76 -15.06
C PHE A 754 7.17 18.16 -13.90
N GLY A 755 5.85 18.30 -13.94
CA GLY A 755 4.92 17.89 -12.91
C GLY A 755 4.64 19.03 -11.92
N THR A 756 3.49 18.98 -11.28
CA THR A 756 2.94 20.07 -10.47
C THR A 756 2.65 19.62 -9.04
N ARG A 757 2.20 20.57 -8.22
CA ARG A 757 1.75 20.30 -6.85
C ARG A 757 0.51 19.38 -6.78
N LEU A 758 -0.24 19.24 -7.88
CA LEU A 758 -1.48 18.44 -7.93
C LEU A 758 -1.25 16.97 -7.59
N LEU A 759 -0.11 16.39 -8.01
CA LEU A 759 0.25 14.99 -7.80
C LEU A 759 1.68 14.81 -7.23
N GLY A 760 2.29 15.89 -6.75
CA GLY A 760 3.66 15.87 -6.23
C GLY A 760 4.68 15.51 -7.30
N GLY A 761 4.56 16.10 -8.49
CA GLY A 761 5.47 15.90 -9.62
C GLY A 761 5.24 14.64 -10.45
N LYS A 762 4.35 13.72 -10.05
CA LYS A 762 4.06 12.47 -10.78
C LYS A 762 3.31 12.68 -12.11
N ASP A 763 2.76 13.87 -12.30
CA ASP A 763 2.13 14.40 -13.50
C ASP A 763 3.11 14.99 -14.52
N MET A 764 4.42 14.78 -14.32
CA MET A 764 5.46 15.07 -15.30
C MET A 764 5.16 14.44 -16.68
N ALA A 765 5.42 15.19 -17.74
CA ALA A 765 5.38 14.65 -19.10
C ALA A 765 6.59 13.72 -19.35
N SER A 766 6.47 12.81 -20.31
CA SER A 766 7.53 11.85 -20.63
C SER A 766 8.85 12.56 -20.96
N PRO A 767 10.03 12.06 -20.49
CA PRO A 767 11.37 12.61 -20.77
C PRO A 767 11.74 12.86 -22.25
N ARG A 768 10.94 12.34 -23.20
CA ARG A 768 11.06 12.57 -24.65
C ARG A 768 10.47 13.91 -25.13
N TYR A 769 9.64 14.55 -24.30
CA TYR A 769 8.95 15.82 -24.61
C TYR A 769 9.50 17.02 -23.83
N ILE A 770 9.96 16.80 -22.58
CA ILE A 770 10.47 17.86 -21.71
C ILE A 770 11.96 18.14 -21.93
N PHE A 771 12.32 19.41 -21.79
CA PHE A 771 13.67 19.94 -21.96
C PHE A 771 14.22 20.47 -20.64
N THR A 772 15.53 20.55 -20.51
CA THR A 772 16.17 21.16 -19.36
C THR A 772 17.47 21.85 -19.75
N ASN A 773 17.96 22.71 -18.88
CA ASN A 773 19.22 23.45 -18.99
C ASN A 773 19.78 23.65 -17.57
N LEU A 774 21.03 24.05 -17.44
CA LEU A 774 21.64 24.35 -16.15
C LEU A 774 21.06 25.68 -15.59
N SER A 775 20.63 25.72 -14.32
CA SER A 775 20.25 26.98 -13.66
C SER A 775 21.48 27.90 -13.54
N GLN A 776 21.28 29.22 -13.57
CA GLN A 776 22.38 30.19 -13.44
C GLN A 776 22.98 30.15 -12.04
N VAL A 777 22.12 29.95 -11.03
CA VAL A 777 22.51 29.75 -9.63
C VAL A 777 23.51 28.58 -9.48
N THR A 778 23.34 27.50 -10.25
CA THR A 778 24.14 26.27 -10.10
C THR A 778 25.64 26.48 -10.29
N ARG A 779 26.08 27.35 -11.21
CA ARG A 779 27.51 27.67 -11.38
C ARG A 779 28.03 28.85 -10.56
N LYS A 780 27.18 29.49 -9.76
CA LYS A 780 27.59 30.35 -8.64
C LYS A 780 27.68 29.60 -7.32
N MET A 781 26.86 28.56 -7.15
CA MET A 781 26.95 27.65 -6.01
C MET A 781 28.10 26.64 -6.15
N PHE A 782 28.31 26.09 -7.35
CA PHE A 782 29.45 25.20 -7.68
C PHE A 782 30.44 25.92 -8.61
N ILE A 783 31.33 26.69 -8.00
CA ILE A 783 32.35 27.51 -8.65
C ILE A 783 33.24 26.68 -9.59
N LEU A 784 33.63 27.27 -10.73
CA LEU A 784 34.38 26.57 -11.79
C LEU A 784 35.85 26.31 -11.41
N GLU A 785 36.50 27.23 -10.71
CA GLU A 785 37.90 27.09 -10.31
C GLU A 785 38.10 25.95 -9.29
N ASP A 786 37.07 25.62 -8.51
CA ASP A 786 37.12 24.51 -7.55
C ASP A 786 37.11 23.14 -8.22
N ASP A 787 36.58 23.01 -9.45
CA ASP A 787 36.58 21.75 -10.21
C ASP A 787 38.01 21.19 -10.35
N TYR A 788 39.01 22.05 -10.46
CA TYR A 788 40.43 21.67 -10.59
C TYR A 788 41.03 21.07 -9.31
N LEU A 789 40.35 21.23 -8.16
CA LEU A 789 40.77 20.76 -6.84
C LEU A 789 40.12 19.43 -6.43
N LEU A 790 39.10 18.97 -7.17
CA LEU A 790 38.26 17.84 -6.78
C LEU A 790 38.91 16.49 -7.08
N ASN A 791 38.81 15.55 -6.13
CA ASN A 791 39.25 14.18 -6.32
C ASN A 791 38.25 13.41 -7.20
N TYR A 792 38.52 13.36 -8.51
CA TYR A 792 37.74 12.63 -9.50
C TYR A 792 37.96 11.12 -9.43
N GLN A 793 36.86 10.36 -9.39
CA GLN A 793 36.90 8.90 -9.40
C GLN A 793 37.22 8.37 -10.81
N LYS A 794 37.66 7.11 -10.88
CA LYS A 794 37.82 6.37 -12.15
C LYS A 794 37.03 5.07 -12.09
N GLU A 795 36.27 4.79 -13.14
CA GLU A 795 35.39 3.62 -13.25
C GLU A 795 35.50 3.07 -14.68
N GLU A 796 35.66 1.75 -14.85
CA GLU A 796 35.99 1.04 -16.10
C GLU A 796 37.31 1.48 -16.82
N GLY A 797 37.94 2.57 -16.36
CA GLY A 797 39.09 3.25 -16.98
C GLY A 797 38.82 4.72 -17.30
N GLN A 798 37.56 5.13 -17.29
CA GLN A 798 37.07 6.47 -17.60
C GLN A 798 37.14 7.39 -16.36
N LYS A 799 37.42 8.68 -16.57
CA LYS A 799 37.26 9.72 -15.53
C LYS A 799 35.77 10.04 -15.37
N ILE A 800 35.24 9.79 -14.18
CA ILE A 800 33.82 9.99 -13.82
C ILE A 800 33.69 11.13 -12.79
N GLU A 801 32.59 11.20 -12.04
CA GLU A 801 32.29 12.28 -11.11
C GLU A 801 33.22 12.31 -9.87
N PRO A 802 33.39 13.47 -9.22
CA PRO A 802 34.22 13.58 -8.03
C PRO A 802 33.62 12.89 -6.82
N ASN A 803 34.45 12.64 -5.80
CA ASN A 803 34.00 12.02 -4.54
C ASN A 803 32.78 12.75 -3.94
N TRP A 804 32.85 14.08 -3.96
CA TRP A 804 31.85 15.09 -3.66
C TRP A 804 32.27 16.40 -4.36
N TYR A 805 31.32 17.31 -4.59
CA TYR A 805 31.62 18.73 -4.87
C TYR A 805 31.74 19.51 -3.54
N VAL A 806 32.13 20.79 -3.60
CA VAL A 806 32.12 21.70 -2.44
C VAL A 806 31.35 22.98 -2.82
N PRO A 807 30.03 23.06 -2.57
CA PRO A 807 29.27 24.29 -2.84
C PRO A 807 29.67 25.41 -1.86
N ILE A 808 29.48 26.68 -2.21
CA ILE A 808 29.89 27.80 -1.33
C ILE A 808 29.08 27.92 -0.03
N ILE A 809 27.94 27.23 0.04
CA ILE A 809 27.02 27.09 1.19
C ILE A 809 26.37 25.69 1.14
N PRO A 810 25.97 25.08 2.28
CA PRO A 810 25.55 23.68 2.32
C PRO A 810 24.21 23.43 1.62
N LEU A 811 24.28 22.98 0.36
CA LEU A 811 23.12 22.64 -0.46
C LEU A 811 22.17 21.62 0.20
N VAL A 812 22.72 20.73 1.05
CA VAL A 812 21.95 19.76 1.84
C VAL A 812 20.95 20.41 2.81
N LEU A 813 21.24 21.64 3.27
CA LEU A 813 20.31 22.42 4.08
C LEU A 813 19.41 23.30 3.21
N ILE A 814 19.84 23.71 2.00
CA ILE A 814 18.99 24.50 1.10
C ILE A 814 17.80 23.67 0.59
N ASN A 815 18.07 22.50 0.00
CA ASN A 815 17.05 21.65 -0.62
C ASN A 815 16.57 20.51 0.29
N GLY A 816 17.22 20.28 1.43
CA GLY A 816 16.95 19.12 2.26
C GLY A 816 17.40 17.81 1.60
N ALA A 817 17.06 16.69 2.25
CA ALA A 817 17.29 15.34 1.73
C ALA A 817 16.41 14.30 2.44
N ASP A 818 15.61 13.56 1.67
CA ASP A 818 14.96 12.33 2.12
C ASP A 818 15.63 11.10 1.49
N GLY A 819 15.87 10.05 2.27
CA GLY A 819 16.51 8.83 1.81
C GLY A 819 16.31 7.64 2.73
N ILE A 820 16.04 6.46 2.16
CA ILE A 820 15.92 5.20 2.90
C ILE A 820 16.91 4.23 2.25
N GLY A 821 17.90 3.78 3.00
CA GLY A 821 18.80 2.70 2.62
C GLY A 821 18.63 1.49 3.54
N THR A 822 19.65 0.66 3.62
CA THR A 822 19.61 -0.54 4.45
C THR A 822 20.13 -0.24 5.87
N GLY A 823 19.24 -0.35 6.85
CA GLY A 823 19.53 -0.06 8.28
C GLY A 823 19.51 1.44 8.63
N TRP A 824 19.95 2.31 7.72
CA TRP A 824 19.92 3.76 7.87
C TRP A 824 18.83 4.44 7.02
N SER A 825 18.45 5.64 7.43
CA SER A 825 17.60 6.55 6.67
C SER A 825 18.01 7.98 7.02
N THR A 826 17.63 8.94 6.18
CA THR A 826 17.82 10.37 6.41
C THR A 826 16.54 11.12 6.07
N CYS A 827 16.25 12.16 6.86
CA CYS A 827 15.19 13.13 6.60
C CYS A 827 15.70 14.47 7.11
N ILE A 828 16.08 15.34 6.17
CA ILE A 828 16.64 16.68 6.41
C ILE A 828 15.71 17.67 5.73
N PRO A 829 15.09 18.60 6.45
CA PRO A 829 14.23 19.59 5.83
C PRO A 829 15.05 20.69 5.11
N PRO A 830 14.45 21.34 4.11
CA PRO A 830 15.03 22.51 3.47
C PRO A 830 14.93 23.76 4.34
N TYR A 831 15.82 24.72 4.10
CA TYR A 831 15.97 26.00 4.78
C TYR A 831 16.13 27.15 3.76
N ASN A 832 15.92 28.39 4.20
CA ASN A 832 16.03 29.57 3.37
C ASN A 832 17.50 29.83 2.96
N PRO A 833 17.86 29.81 1.66
CA PRO A 833 19.23 30.06 1.22
C PRO A 833 19.71 31.48 1.54
N ILE A 834 18.82 32.48 1.61
CA ILE A 834 19.20 33.86 1.94
C ILE A 834 19.61 33.98 3.41
N GLU A 835 18.93 33.26 4.32
CA GLU A 835 19.34 33.16 5.73
C GLU A 835 20.65 32.37 5.88
N LEU A 836 20.84 31.28 5.12
CA LEU A 836 22.09 30.53 5.12
C LEU A 836 23.29 31.37 4.63
N ILE A 837 23.09 32.21 3.60
CA ILE A 837 24.11 33.17 3.13
C ILE A 837 24.47 34.17 4.24
N GLN A 838 23.47 34.73 4.94
CA GLN A 838 23.71 35.66 6.04
C GLN A 838 24.47 34.97 7.20
N VAL A 839 24.06 33.76 7.58
CA VAL A 839 24.73 32.94 8.61
C VAL A 839 26.21 32.65 8.24
N TYR A 840 26.50 32.36 6.98
CA TYR A 840 27.87 32.17 6.50
C TYR A 840 28.68 33.47 6.50
N ARG A 841 28.08 34.59 6.09
CA ARG A 841 28.68 35.93 6.19
C ARG A 841 29.00 36.32 7.64
N ASP A 842 28.10 36.03 8.57
CA ASP A 842 28.30 36.32 9.99
C ASP A 842 29.41 35.44 10.59
N ARG A 843 29.53 34.17 10.15
CA ARG A 843 30.64 33.27 10.52
C ARG A 843 31.99 33.77 10.00
N ILE A 844 32.06 34.20 8.73
CA ILE A 844 33.24 34.82 8.12
C ILE A 844 33.67 36.08 8.89
N ASN A 845 32.72 36.86 9.39
CA ASN A 845 32.97 38.02 10.26
C ASN A 845 33.33 37.65 11.72
N GLY A 846 33.60 36.37 12.03
CA GLY A 846 34.10 35.90 13.32
C GLY A 846 33.04 35.49 14.34
N ASN A 847 31.75 35.52 14.01
CA ASN A 847 30.70 35.02 14.93
C ASN A 847 30.74 33.48 15.03
N SER A 848 30.12 32.91 16.07
CA SER A 848 29.90 31.45 16.16
C SER A 848 28.57 31.06 15.52
N PHE A 849 28.42 29.79 15.10
CA PHE A 849 27.12 29.19 14.81
C PHE A 849 26.28 28.90 16.08
N ASP A 850 26.81 29.17 17.29
CA ASP A 850 26.07 29.07 18.55
C ASP A 850 24.86 30.00 18.62
N GLY A 851 23.75 29.49 19.16
CA GLY A 851 22.52 30.26 19.36
C GLY A 851 21.68 30.52 18.11
N ILE A 852 22.17 30.15 16.91
CA ILE A 852 21.43 30.31 15.64
C ILE A 852 20.12 29.51 15.65
N ARG A 853 19.04 30.15 15.17
CA ARG A 853 17.68 29.58 15.12
C ARG A 853 17.08 29.64 13.71
N LEU A 854 17.75 29.00 12.76
CA LEU A 854 17.17 28.75 11.43
C LEU A 854 15.91 27.89 11.56
N LYS A 855 14.86 28.24 10.80
CA LYS A 855 13.62 27.46 10.70
C LYS A 855 13.55 26.76 9.34
N PRO A 856 13.02 25.53 9.25
CA PRO A 856 12.67 24.92 7.98
C PRO A 856 11.80 25.84 7.12
N TRP A 857 12.13 25.95 5.84
CA TRP A 857 11.49 26.89 4.92
C TRP A 857 11.40 26.28 3.53
N PHE A 858 10.25 26.48 2.88
CA PHE A 858 9.91 25.89 1.59
C PHE A 858 9.53 27.01 0.62
N LYS A 859 10.21 27.10 -0.52
CA LYS A 859 10.00 28.13 -1.54
C LYS A 859 8.53 28.18 -2.00
N GLY A 860 7.92 29.35 -1.85
CA GLY A 860 6.52 29.61 -2.22
C GLY A 860 5.46 29.03 -1.27
N TYR A 861 5.85 28.46 -0.12
CA TYR A 861 4.89 27.99 0.88
C TYR A 861 4.32 29.14 1.71
N THR A 862 3.01 29.13 1.95
CA THR A 862 2.28 30.22 2.62
C THR A 862 1.75 29.86 4.01
N GLY A 863 1.97 28.63 4.46
CA GLY A 863 1.56 28.12 5.77
C GLY A 863 2.58 28.38 6.89
N THR A 864 2.20 28.07 8.13
CA THR A 864 3.09 28.25 9.30
C THR A 864 3.85 26.97 9.66
N LEU A 865 4.99 27.16 10.34
CA LEU A 865 5.80 26.09 10.93
C LEU A 865 6.08 26.43 12.39
N ASP A 866 5.35 25.78 13.29
CA ASP A 866 5.42 26.01 14.73
C ASP A 866 6.25 24.92 15.41
N TRP A 867 7.11 25.28 16.36
CA TRP A 867 7.93 24.31 17.09
C TRP A 867 7.10 23.48 18.08
N ILE A 868 7.35 22.18 18.16
CA ILE A 868 6.74 21.25 19.11
C ILE A 868 7.81 20.72 20.07
N GLU A 869 7.56 20.83 21.37
CA GLU A 869 8.40 20.20 22.40
C GLU A 869 8.01 18.74 22.63
N GLY A 870 8.97 17.83 22.50
CA GLY A 870 8.79 16.39 22.72
C GLY A 870 9.66 15.53 21.79
N ASN A 871 10.07 14.34 22.25
CA ASN A 871 10.83 13.34 21.49
C ASN A 871 11.94 13.92 20.59
N GLY A 872 12.82 14.76 21.14
CA GLY A 872 13.97 15.35 20.41
C GLY A 872 13.65 16.55 19.50
N GLY A 873 12.39 17.00 19.45
CA GLY A 873 11.99 18.24 18.80
C GLY A 873 11.57 18.09 17.33
N GLY A 874 10.73 19.02 16.88
CA GLY A 874 10.14 19.00 15.55
C GLY A 874 9.26 20.22 15.30
N TYR A 875 8.69 20.28 14.09
CA TYR A 875 7.80 21.35 13.66
C TYR A 875 6.42 20.80 13.26
N GLU A 876 5.36 21.51 13.63
CA GLU A 876 4.01 21.33 13.08
C GLU A 876 3.88 22.21 11.84
N ILE A 877 3.79 21.58 10.66
CA ILE A 877 3.55 22.23 9.37
C ILE A 877 2.04 22.40 9.20
N LYS A 878 1.58 23.65 9.09
CA LYS A 878 0.16 24.02 9.09
C LYS A 878 -0.25 24.66 7.77
N GLY A 879 -1.30 24.11 7.16
CA GLY A 879 -2.01 24.75 6.06
C GLY A 879 -2.75 26.01 6.49
N VAL A 880 -3.37 26.70 5.53
CA VAL A 880 -4.11 27.95 5.73
C VAL A 880 -5.55 27.76 5.28
N PHE A 881 -6.47 28.21 6.13
CA PHE A 881 -7.89 28.26 5.83
C PHE A 881 -8.50 29.59 6.27
N GLU A 882 -9.61 29.94 5.64
CA GLU A 882 -10.43 31.12 5.91
C GLU A 882 -11.88 30.65 6.10
N ARG A 883 -12.60 31.23 7.07
CA ARG A 883 -14.06 31.07 7.19
C ARG A 883 -14.71 32.16 6.33
N LEU A 884 -15.47 31.77 5.30
CA LEU A 884 -16.26 32.70 4.47
C LEU A 884 -17.68 32.84 5.00
N ASP A 885 -18.42 33.84 4.52
CA ASP A 885 -19.80 34.11 4.93
C ASP A 885 -20.69 32.86 4.84
N GLY A 886 -21.31 32.49 5.96
CA GLY A 886 -22.17 31.32 6.10
C GLY A 886 -21.42 30.06 6.53
N ASN A 887 -21.63 28.95 5.82
CA ASN A 887 -21.15 27.61 6.17
C ASN A 887 -19.97 27.15 5.28
N ILE A 888 -19.20 28.08 4.72
CA ILE A 888 -18.15 27.78 3.74
C ILE A 888 -16.76 27.91 4.37
N LEU A 889 -16.03 26.80 4.39
CA LEU A 889 -14.61 26.74 4.71
C LEU A 889 -13.79 26.86 3.43
N ARG A 890 -12.94 27.87 3.33
CA ARG A 890 -11.99 28.01 2.24
C ARG A 890 -10.60 27.54 2.66
N ILE A 891 -9.93 26.71 1.88
CA ILE A 891 -8.58 26.21 2.15
C ILE A 891 -7.65 26.66 1.03
N THR A 892 -6.74 27.57 1.34
CA THR A 892 -5.80 28.18 0.37
C THR A 892 -4.42 27.49 0.36
N GLU A 893 -4.09 26.74 1.41
CA GLU A 893 -2.78 26.12 1.56
C GLU A 893 -2.87 24.76 2.29
N LEU A 894 -2.14 23.76 1.80
CA LEU A 894 -2.05 22.42 2.42
C LEU A 894 -0.65 22.16 2.99
N PRO A 895 -0.51 21.43 4.11
CA PRO A 895 0.80 21.03 4.62
C PRO A 895 1.68 20.33 3.56
N ILE A 896 2.98 20.60 3.61
CA ILE A 896 3.97 19.95 2.72
C ILE A 896 3.83 18.43 2.79
N GLY A 897 3.91 17.78 1.62
CA GLY A 897 3.68 16.34 1.45
C GLY A 897 2.22 15.94 1.21
N LYS A 898 1.25 16.87 1.28
CA LYS A 898 -0.16 16.62 0.89
C LYS A 898 -0.44 17.25 -0.48
N TRP A 899 -0.63 16.39 -1.48
CA TRP A 899 -0.87 16.75 -2.87
C TRP A 899 -2.36 16.95 -3.14
N THR A 900 -2.69 17.92 -3.98
CA THR A 900 -4.07 18.41 -4.17
C THR A 900 -5.04 17.31 -4.59
N THR A 901 -4.63 16.40 -5.48
CA THR A 901 -5.49 15.30 -5.98
C THR A 901 -5.75 14.23 -4.91
N ASP A 902 -4.78 13.93 -4.06
CA ASP A 902 -4.96 12.95 -2.98
C ASP A 902 -5.73 13.56 -1.80
N TYR A 903 -5.59 14.87 -1.59
CA TYR A 903 -6.41 15.63 -0.64
C TYR A 903 -7.88 15.75 -1.10
N LYS A 904 -8.12 15.98 -2.40
CA LYS A 904 -9.46 15.98 -3.00
C LYS A 904 -10.21 14.69 -2.72
N LYS A 905 -9.61 13.52 -2.99
CA LYS A 905 -10.21 12.21 -2.69
C LYS A 905 -10.61 12.06 -1.23
N PHE A 906 -9.79 12.58 -0.32
CA PHE A 906 -10.11 12.59 1.11
C PHE A 906 -11.31 13.50 1.44
N LEU A 907 -11.50 14.63 0.75
CA LEU A 907 -12.72 15.43 0.88
C LEU A 907 -13.94 14.70 0.30
N GLU A 908 -13.79 14.02 -0.85
CA GLU A 908 -14.84 13.19 -1.46
C GLU A 908 -15.25 12.04 -0.53
N GLU A 909 -14.30 11.39 0.17
CA GLU A 909 -14.57 10.40 1.22
C GLU A 909 -15.38 10.98 2.40
N LEU A 910 -15.11 12.21 2.82
CA LEU A 910 -15.88 12.90 3.88
C LEU A 910 -17.31 13.29 3.46
N ALA A 911 -17.54 13.48 2.16
CA ALA A 911 -18.85 13.77 1.59
C ALA A 911 -19.69 12.50 1.31
N GLN A 912 -19.05 11.33 1.20
CA GLN A 912 -19.71 10.03 0.94
C GLN A 912 -19.95 9.19 2.21
N ALA A 913 -19.57 9.69 3.39
CA ALA A 913 -19.80 9.01 4.67
C ALA A 913 -21.29 8.96 5.06
N GLU A 914 -21.70 7.96 5.86
CA GLU A 914 -23.08 7.79 6.34
C GLU A 914 -23.63 9.02 7.10
N ASN A 915 -22.75 9.80 7.72
CA ASN A 915 -23.04 11.10 8.30
C ASN A 915 -22.03 12.12 7.72
N PRO A 916 -22.33 12.75 6.58
CA PRO A 916 -21.35 13.56 5.86
C PRO A 916 -21.11 14.90 6.57
N ILE A 917 -19.83 15.22 6.81
CA ILE A 917 -19.41 16.50 7.40
C ILE A 917 -19.32 17.59 6.31
N VAL A 918 -19.05 17.16 5.07
CA VAL A 918 -18.94 18.00 3.87
C VAL A 918 -20.14 17.75 2.97
N THR A 919 -20.81 18.80 2.51
CA THR A 919 -21.97 18.68 1.59
C THR A 919 -21.68 19.11 0.16
N ASP A 920 -20.68 19.96 -0.06
CA ASP A 920 -20.23 20.34 -1.41
C ASP A 920 -18.74 20.73 -1.41
N ILE A 921 -18.08 20.56 -2.56
CA ILE A 921 -16.65 20.82 -2.77
C ILE A 921 -16.48 21.53 -4.12
N LYS A 922 -15.95 22.76 -4.09
CA LYS A 922 -15.63 23.55 -5.29
C LYS A 922 -14.13 23.85 -5.34
N GLU A 923 -13.53 23.76 -6.52
CA GLU A 923 -12.10 23.89 -6.75
C GLU A 923 -11.79 25.11 -7.63
N TYR A 924 -10.94 26.01 -7.14
CA TYR A 924 -10.47 27.21 -7.87
C TYR A 924 -8.93 27.25 -7.98
N HIS A 925 -8.35 26.06 -8.14
CA HIS A 925 -6.91 25.84 -8.14
C HIS A 925 -6.20 26.44 -9.38
N THR A 926 -4.90 26.63 -9.24
CA THR A 926 -3.95 26.78 -10.36
C THR A 926 -2.86 25.71 -10.21
N GLU A 927 -1.94 25.62 -11.18
CA GLU A 927 -0.82 24.66 -11.12
C GLU A 927 0.08 24.85 -9.87
N ASN A 928 0.08 26.06 -9.29
CA ASN A 928 0.94 26.44 -8.15
C ASN A 928 0.18 26.82 -6.86
N ARG A 929 -1.05 27.36 -6.95
CA ARG A 929 -1.88 27.76 -5.79
C ARG A 929 -3.08 26.85 -5.59
N ILE A 930 -3.30 26.43 -4.35
CA ILE A 930 -4.48 25.66 -3.92
C ILE A 930 -5.60 26.63 -3.55
N ASP A 931 -6.85 26.21 -3.75
CA ASP A 931 -8.04 26.98 -3.39
C ASP A 931 -9.27 26.04 -3.41
N PHE A 932 -9.58 25.42 -2.27
CA PHE A 932 -10.82 24.65 -2.09
C PHE A 932 -11.85 25.52 -1.39
N HIS A 933 -13.09 25.50 -1.85
CA HIS A 933 -14.26 26.03 -1.13
C HIS A 933 -15.14 24.84 -0.75
N ILE A 934 -15.31 24.59 0.54
CA ILE A 934 -15.94 23.40 1.11
C ILE A 934 -17.17 23.84 1.89
N GLU A 935 -18.34 23.28 1.59
CA GLU A 935 -19.57 23.55 2.33
C GLU A 935 -19.71 22.56 3.50
N VAL A 936 -19.79 23.10 4.72
CA VAL A 936 -19.74 22.37 5.99
C VAL A 936 -20.90 22.89 6.86
N PRO A 937 -22.08 22.23 6.87
CA PRO A 937 -23.30 22.78 7.48
C PRO A 937 -23.21 23.16 8.96
N THR A 938 -22.24 22.57 9.68
CA THR A 938 -21.98 22.76 11.11
C THR A 938 -20.68 23.55 11.39
N LEU A 939 -20.12 24.24 10.40
CA LEU A 939 -18.81 24.95 10.51
C LEU A 939 -18.69 25.86 11.74
N GLN A 940 -19.80 26.47 12.14
CA GLN A 940 -19.92 27.39 13.28
C GLN A 940 -19.69 26.70 14.64
N HIS A 941 -19.85 25.37 14.70
CA HIS A 941 -19.67 24.58 15.93
C HIS A 941 -18.25 24.02 16.09
N PHE A 942 -17.42 24.03 15.05
CA PHE A 942 -16.03 23.58 15.12
C PHE A 942 -15.10 24.73 15.48
N SER A 943 -14.21 24.52 16.45
CA SER A 943 -13.07 25.39 16.69
C SER A 943 -12.00 25.24 15.60
N ASP A 944 -11.09 26.21 15.48
CA ASP A 944 -10.00 26.15 14.50
C ASP A 944 -9.08 24.93 14.72
N SER A 945 -8.88 24.50 15.97
CA SER A 945 -8.13 23.27 16.28
C SER A 945 -8.83 22.01 15.80
N GLU A 946 -10.17 21.99 15.79
CA GLU A 946 -10.95 20.87 15.26
C GLU A 946 -10.94 20.88 13.73
N ILE A 947 -11.06 22.05 13.09
CA ILE A 947 -10.91 22.18 11.63
C ILE A 947 -9.54 21.65 11.19
N MET A 948 -8.45 22.04 11.85
CA MET A 948 -7.10 21.57 11.51
C MET A 948 -6.93 20.05 11.61
N LYS A 949 -7.64 19.40 12.55
CA LYS A 949 -7.64 17.94 12.74
C LYS A 949 -8.56 17.24 11.74
N ILE A 950 -9.83 17.65 11.64
CA ILE A 950 -10.86 17.06 10.78
C ILE A 950 -10.41 17.13 9.31
N PHE A 951 -10.02 18.31 8.85
CA PHE A 951 -9.57 18.54 7.48
C PHE A 951 -8.09 18.21 7.25
N LYS A 952 -7.42 17.58 8.23
CA LYS A 952 -6.00 17.15 8.14
C LYS A 952 -5.07 18.29 7.67
N LEU A 953 -5.27 19.53 8.12
CA LEU A 953 -4.47 20.70 7.76
C LEU A 953 -3.19 20.88 8.61
N GLN A 954 -2.80 19.86 9.37
CA GLN A 954 -1.52 19.80 10.10
C GLN A 954 -0.74 18.51 9.75
N SER A 955 0.59 18.59 9.75
CA SER A 955 1.51 17.43 9.72
C SER A 955 2.78 17.71 10.51
N SER A 956 3.46 16.66 10.97
CA SER A 956 4.66 16.76 11.81
C SER A 956 5.95 16.51 11.03
N LEU A 957 6.95 17.38 11.21
CA LEU A 957 8.32 17.24 10.73
C LEU A 957 9.25 16.97 11.92
N SER A 958 10.05 15.91 11.88
CA SER A 958 10.93 15.49 12.98
C SER A 958 12.38 15.90 12.70
N MET A 959 13.03 16.57 13.66
CA MET A 959 14.45 16.96 13.53
C MET A 959 15.43 15.82 13.88
N ASN A 960 14.92 14.63 14.22
CA ASN A 960 15.70 13.55 14.82
C ASN A 960 16.54 12.71 13.85
N ASN A 961 16.44 12.91 12.53
CA ASN A 961 16.94 11.95 11.53
C ASN A 961 17.93 12.57 10.51
N LEU A 962 18.76 13.49 10.98
CA LEU A 962 19.83 14.10 10.19
C LEU A 962 20.99 13.10 10.02
N VAL A 963 21.02 12.37 8.91
CA VAL A 963 22.04 11.34 8.62
C VAL A 963 22.69 11.60 7.27
N LEU A 964 24.03 11.70 7.24
CA LEU A 964 24.80 12.04 6.05
C LEU A 964 26.12 11.27 5.99
N PHE A 965 26.67 11.12 4.80
CA PHE A 965 28.06 10.70 4.64
C PHE A 965 29.00 11.88 4.92
N ASN A 966 29.94 11.69 5.84
CA ASN A 966 31.03 12.62 6.10
C ASN A 966 32.06 12.63 4.94
N PRO A 967 33.13 13.45 4.97
CA PRO A 967 34.09 13.55 3.87
C PRO A 967 34.82 12.25 3.54
N GLU A 968 35.10 11.41 4.54
CA GLU A 968 35.70 10.07 4.40
C GLU A 968 34.69 8.99 3.98
N ARG A 969 33.48 9.37 3.56
CA ARG A 969 32.38 8.47 3.14
C ARG A 969 31.92 7.50 4.25
N LYS A 970 31.99 7.91 5.51
CA LYS A 970 31.38 7.19 6.65
C LYS A 970 30.03 7.78 7.01
N ILE A 971 29.04 6.92 7.30
CA ILE A 971 27.70 7.35 7.71
C ILE A 971 27.78 7.95 9.12
N LYS A 972 27.32 9.20 9.26
CA LYS A 972 27.29 9.93 10.52
C LYS A 972 25.87 10.44 10.78
N LYS A 973 25.38 10.26 12.01
CA LYS A 973 24.18 10.95 12.49
C LYS A 973 24.59 12.26 13.16
N TYR A 974 23.94 13.35 12.79
CA TYR A 974 24.15 14.69 13.32
C TYR A 974 23.08 14.97 14.38
N PRO A 975 23.44 15.59 15.53
CA PRO A 975 22.47 15.89 16.58
C PRO A 975 21.62 17.13 16.25
N GLY A 976 22.16 18.08 15.47
CA GLY A 976 21.43 19.22 14.96
C GLY A 976 22.01 19.72 13.62
N ILE A 977 21.54 20.89 13.19
CA ILE A 977 22.05 21.56 11.98
C ILE A 977 23.37 22.31 12.22
N LYS A 978 23.72 22.64 13.47
CA LYS A 978 24.96 23.35 13.81
C LYS A 978 26.18 22.52 13.36
N GLU A 979 26.16 21.23 13.63
CA GLU A 979 27.27 20.33 13.31
C GLU A 979 27.41 20.12 11.79
N ILE A 980 26.31 20.22 11.04
CA ILE A 980 26.32 20.22 9.56
C ILE A 980 26.91 21.54 9.04
N LEU A 981 26.53 22.68 9.62
CA LEU A 981 27.04 24.00 9.27
C LEU A 981 28.55 24.11 9.51
N GLU A 982 29.03 23.66 10.67
CA GLU A 982 30.45 23.73 11.07
C GLU A 982 31.33 22.79 10.24
N GLU A 983 30.90 21.54 10.01
CA GLU A 983 31.66 20.57 9.20
C GLU A 983 31.75 21.03 7.74
N HIS A 984 30.66 21.53 7.15
CA HIS A 984 30.69 22.13 5.82
C HIS A 984 31.57 23.40 5.76
N TYR A 985 31.44 24.30 6.75
CA TYR A 985 32.22 25.55 6.79
C TYR A 985 33.73 25.26 6.80
N THR A 986 34.18 24.34 7.67
CA THR A 986 35.60 23.95 7.81
C THR A 986 36.17 23.44 6.48
N ILE A 987 35.42 22.58 5.77
CA ILE A 987 35.84 22.05 4.46
C ILE A 987 35.88 23.14 3.40
N ARG A 988 34.91 24.07 3.42
CA ARG A 988 34.84 25.15 2.43
C ARG A 988 35.92 26.21 2.64
N GLU A 989 36.32 26.47 3.88
CA GLU A 989 37.45 27.34 4.25
C GLU A 989 38.79 26.80 3.69
N ASP A 990 39.09 25.52 3.96
CA ASP A 990 40.22 24.77 3.38
C ASP A 990 40.20 24.77 1.83
N PHE A 991 39.02 24.68 1.22
CA PHE A 991 38.88 24.81 -0.23
C PHE A 991 39.14 26.22 -0.76
N TYR A 992 38.80 27.29 -0.02
CA TYR A 992 39.17 28.66 -0.42
C TYR A 992 40.68 28.91 -0.31
N GLU A 993 41.38 28.34 0.67
CA GLU A 993 42.84 28.38 0.72
C GLU A 993 43.45 27.71 -0.52
N LYS A 994 42.99 26.49 -0.85
CA LYS A 994 43.44 25.74 -2.03
C LYS A 994 43.11 26.46 -3.35
N ARG A 995 41.92 27.06 -3.47
CA ARG A 995 41.52 27.88 -4.64
C ARG A 995 42.38 29.13 -4.76
N LYS A 996 42.72 29.81 -3.66
CA LYS A 996 43.63 30.96 -3.68
C LYS A 996 45.05 30.54 -4.09
N GLU A 997 45.59 29.45 -3.52
CA GLU A 997 46.89 28.93 -3.96
C GLU A 997 46.91 28.55 -5.44
N PHE A 998 45.87 27.85 -5.91
CA PHE A 998 45.71 27.45 -7.31
C PHE A 998 45.66 28.66 -8.24
N LEU A 999 44.82 29.66 -7.95
CA LEU A 999 44.71 30.87 -8.77
C LEU A 999 46.00 31.69 -8.76
N VAL A 1000 46.67 31.83 -7.60
CA VAL A 1000 47.98 32.52 -7.54
C VAL A 1000 49.02 31.77 -8.38
N SER A 1001 49.01 30.43 -8.36
CA SER A 1001 49.89 29.58 -9.16
C SER A 1001 49.59 29.72 -10.66
N GLN A 1002 48.32 29.67 -11.05
CA GLN A 1002 47.84 29.86 -12.42
C GLN A 1002 48.22 31.24 -12.96
N THR A 1003 47.84 32.32 -12.29
CA THR A 1003 48.12 33.69 -12.77
C THR A 1003 49.64 33.96 -12.80
N THR A 1004 50.43 33.36 -11.90
CA THR A 1004 51.91 33.42 -11.98
C THR A 1004 52.44 32.70 -13.23
N ALA A 1005 51.90 31.54 -13.59
CA ALA A 1005 52.26 30.85 -14.84
C ALA A 1005 51.81 31.62 -16.09
N GLU A 1006 50.62 32.23 -16.07
CA GLU A 1006 50.11 33.08 -17.16
C GLU A 1006 51.00 34.31 -17.37
N VAL A 1007 51.37 35.04 -16.30
CA VAL A 1007 52.34 36.14 -16.36
C VAL A 1007 53.66 35.65 -16.97
N THR A 1008 54.22 34.55 -16.45
CA THR A 1008 55.50 34.00 -16.94
C THR A 1008 55.45 33.62 -18.43
N ILE A 1009 54.32 33.09 -18.91
CA ILE A 1009 54.08 32.80 -20.33
C ILE A 1009 54.06 34.09 -21.16
N ILE A 1010 53.37 35.14 -20.68
CA ILE A 1010 53.28 36.41 -21.41
C ILE A 1010 54.65 37.11 -21.43
N SER A 1011 55.35 37.21 -20.30
CA SER A 1011 56.72 37.75 -20.22
C SER A 1011 57.68 37.05 -21.17
N ASN A 1012 57.64 35.71 -21.23
CA ASN A 1012 58.47 34.94 -22.16
C ASN A 1012 58.07 35.18 -23.63
N LYS A 1013 56.79 35.41 -23.94
CA LYS A 1013 56.35 35.78 -25.30
C LYS A 1013 56.79 37.19 -25.69
N VAL A 1014 56.56 38.19 -24.83
CA VAL A 1014 57.03 39.57 -25.02
C VAL A 1014 58.54 39.58 -25.27
N ARG A 1015 59.30 38.90 -24.41
CA ARG A 1015 60.75 38.77 -24.53
C ARG A 1015 61.17 38.05 -25.81
N PHE A 1016 60.56 36.91 -26.15
CA PHE A 1016 60.89 36.16 -27.36
C PHE A 1016 60.66 37.01 -28.62
N ILE A 1017 59.53 37.70 -28.70
CA ILE A 1017 59.20 38.53 -29.87
C ILE A 1017 60.15 39.74 -29.95
N LEU A 1018 60.47 40.40 -28.83
CA LEU A 1018 61.45 41.49 -28.80
C LEU A 1018 62.84 41.02 -29.24
N GLU A 1019 63.33 39.90 -28.72
CA GLU A 1019 64.64 39.36 -29.14
C GLU A 1019 64.65 38.99 -30.63
N VAL A 1020 63.54 38.53 -31.21
CA VAL A 1020 63.43 38.27 -32.66
C VAL A 1020 63.41 39.56 -33.48
N ILE A 1021 62.61 40.55 -33.10
CA ILE A 1021 62.51 41.86 -33.79
C ILE A 1021 63.85 42.61 -33.75
N ASN A 1022 64.56 42.57 -32.61
CA ASN A 1022 65.87 43.18 -32.44
C ASN A 1022 67.01 42.42 -33.15
N ASN A 1023 66.74 41.25 -33.76
CA ASN A 1023 67.72 40.31 -34.32
C ASN A 1023 68.66 39.64 -33.29
N GLU A 1024 68.33 39.72 -32.00
CA GLU A 1024 69.03 39.04 -30.89
C GLU A 1024 68.72 37.52 -30.83
N LEU A 1025 67.65 37.07 -31.51
CA LEU A 1025 67.26 35.67 -31.66
C LEU A 1025 66.87 35.39 -33.12
N ILE A 1026 67.85 35.00 -33.93
CA ILE A 1026 67.63 34.65 -35.35
C ILE A 1026 66.96 33.27 -35.43
N ILE A 1027 65.69 33.21 -35.87
CA ILE A 1027 64.96 31.95 -36.12
C ILE A 1027 65.23 31.40 -37.53
N ASN A 1028 65.39 32.30 -38.51
CA ASN A 1028 65.48 31.94 -39.93
C ASN A 1028 66.66 31.00 -40.23
N LYS A 1029 66.40 29.93 -41.00
CA LYS A 1029 67.36 28.87 -41.40
C LYS A 1029 68.03 28.06 -40.27
N LYS A 1030 67.57 28.13 -39.01
CA LYS A 1030 68.03 27.24 -37.93
C LYS A 1030 67.14 25.99 -37.79
N GLN A 1031 67.74 24.87 -37.38
CA GLN A 1031 67.00 23.64 -37.01
C GLN A 1031 66.30 23.80 -35.65
N LYS A 1032 65.14 23.14 -35.44
CA LYS A 1032 64.37 23.24 -34.19
C LYS A 1032 65.18 22.86 -32.95
N ALA A 1033 66.01 21.82 -33.03
CA ALA A 1033 66.88 21.39 -31.93
C ALA A 1033 67.87 22.49 -31.49
N ILE A 1034 68.49 23.18 -32.44
CA ILE A 1034 69.42 24.29 -32.16
C ILE A 1034 68.69 25.45 -31.47
N LEU A 1035 67.49 25.80 -31.95
CA LEU A 1035 66.65 26.84 -31.35
C LEU A 1035 66.24 26.49 -29.91
N ILE A 1036 65.86 25.23 -29.66
CA ILE A 1036 65.54 24.73 -28.31
C ILE A 1036 66.75 24.86 -27.36
N THR A 1037 67.96 24.52 -27.82
CA THR A 1037 69.20 24.70 -27.05
C THR A 1037 69.50 26.18 -26.78
N GLU A 1038 69.28 27.05 -27.77
CA GLU A 1038 69.51 28.49 -27.66
C GLU A 1038 68.53 29.18 -26.71
N LEU A 1039 67.25 28.79 -26.72
CA LEU A 1039 66.23 29.24 -25.78
C LEU A 1039 66.57 28.83 -24.34
N LYS A 1040 66.99 27.56 -24.12
CA LYS A 1040 67.44 27.08 -22.81
C LYS A 1040 68.66 27.86 -22.31
N ARG A 1041 69.63 28.13 -23.19
CA ARG A 1041 70.82 28.96 -22.87
C ARG A 1041 70.45 30.42 -22.53
N LYS A 1042 69.42 30.98 -23.19
CA LYS A 1042 68.88 32.32 -22.90
C LYS A 1042 67.96 32.35 -21.66
N GLY A 1043 67.70 31.21 -21.01
CA GLY A 1043 66.89 31.15 -19.79
C GLY A 1043 65.40 31.41 -20.01
N PHE A 1044 64.86 31.04 -21.17
CA PHE A 1044 63.40 30.97 -21.35
C PHE A 1044 62.84 29.77 -20.57
N THR A 1045 61.72 29.94 -19.87
CA THR A 1045 61.11 28.88 -19.05
C THR A 1045 60.57 27.76 -19.95
N THR A 1046 60.93 26.51 -19.67
CA THR A 1046 60.35 25.35 -20.37
C THR A 1046 58.88 25.16 -20.00
N LYS A 1047 58.11 24.49 -20.88
CA LYS A 1047 56.76 24.02 -20.53
C LYS A 1047 56.75 23.19 -19.24
N SER A 1048 57.77 22.33 -19.05
CA SER A 1048 57.93 21.48 -17.86
C SER A 1048 58.32 22.22 -16.57
N GLU A 1049 58.65 23.51 -16.65
CA GLU A 1049 58.83 24.39 -15.49
C GLU A 1049 57.58 25.25 -15.24
N LEU A 1050 56.88 25.67 -16.30
CA LEU A 1050 55.54 26.27 -16.19
C LEU A 1050 54.54 25.28 -15.55
N GLU A 1051 54.60 24.00 -15.93
CA GLU A 1051 53.87 22.86 -15.33
C GLU A 1051 54.33 22.52 -13.88
N LYS A 1052 55.35 23.20 -13.33
CA LYS A 1052 55.74 23.12 -11.91
C LYS A 1052 55.36 24.38 -11.12
N ILE A 1053 55.33 25.54 -11.78
CA ILE A 1053 54.78 26.78 -11.22
C ILE A 1053 53.27 26.61 -11.00
N PHE A 1054 52.60 25.99 -11.96
CA PHE A 1054 51.26 25.45 -11.79
C PHE A 1054 51.31 24.21 -10.88
N LYS A 1055 51.01 24.36 -9.58
CA LYS A 1055 50.89 23.24 -8.63
C LYS A 1055 49.71 22.33 -9.03
N ASP A 1056 49.89 21.40 -9.99
CA ASP A 1056 48.84 20.50 -10.48
C ASP A 1056 48.21 19.63 -9.36
N PRO A 1057 46.95 19.86 -8.95
CA PRO A 1057 46.27 19.10 -7.90
C PRO A 1057 45.67 17.79 -8.45
N LYS A 1058 46.49 16.98 -9.14
CA LYS A 1058 46.15 15.66 -9.70
C LYS A 1058 45.14 15.65 -10.87
N ILE A 1059 45.32 16.49 -11.90
CA ILE A 1059 44.69 16.27 -13.21
C ILE A 1059 45.71 15.72 -14.21
N HIS A 1060 45.98 14.42 -14.10
CA HIS A 1060 46.69 13.68 -15.14
C HIS A 1060 45.98 13.81 -16.50
N GLN A 1061 46.76 14.24 -17.49
CA GLN A 1061 46.37 14.49 -18.87
C GLN A 1061 45.67 13.29 -19.52
N VAL A 1062 44.37 13.43 -19.78
CA VAL A 1062 43.70 12.88 -20.98
C VAL A 1062 42.65 13.92 -21.40
N GLU A 1063 43.03 14.83 -22.29
CA GLU A 1063 42.06 15.36 -23.26
C GLU A 1063 41.94 14.35 -24.40
N ASP A 1064 40.77 14.27 -25.02
CA ASP A 1064 40.47 13.29 -26.07
C ASP A 1064 41.32 13.55 -27.33
N LYS A 1065 42.43 12.80 -27.47
CA LYS A 1065 43.23 12.69 -28.69
C LYS A 1065 43.15 11.28 -29.27
N GLU A 1066 41.96 10.92 -29.77
CA GLU A 1066 41.91 10.02 -30.93
C GLU A 1066 42.38 10.80 -32.17
N THR A 1067 42.96 10.09 -33.15
CA THR A 1067 43.61 10.64 -34.35
C THR A 1067 44.70 11.70 -34.12
N GLU A 1068 45.93 11.22 -33.93
CA GLU A 1068 47.10 11.66 -34.73
C GLU A 1068 48.30 10.73 -34.44
N GLN A 1069 48.68 9.90 -35.42
CA GLN A 1069 49.96 9.19 -35.41
C GLN A 1069 51.00 10.05 -36.14
N GLU A 1070 51.81 10.78 -35.38
CA GLU A 1070 53.05 11.39 -35.91
C GLU A 1070 54.26 10.85 -35.14
N ASN A 1071 55.35 10.60 -35.87
CA ASN A 1071 56.57 10.01 -35.33
C ASN A 1071 57.40 11.07 -34.58
N ASP A 1072 57.42 11.01 -33.25
CA ASP A 1072 58.36 11.80 -32.44
C ASP A 1072 59.79 11.24 -32.58
N GLU A 1073 60.59 11.81 -33.49
CA GLU A 1073 62.02 11.50 -33.57
C GLU A 1073 62.76 11.90 -32.28
N VAL A 1074 63.55 10.96 -31.74
CA VAL A 1074 64.39 11.19 -30.55
C VAL A 1074 65.77 11.64 -30.99
N VAL A 1075 66.15 12.87 -30.64
CA VAL A 1075 67.50 13.39 -30.85
C VAL A 1075 68.37 13.09 -29.63
N GLU A 1076 69.42 12.28 -29.81
CA GLU A 1076 70.36 11.95 -28.73
C GLU A 1076 71.27 13.12 -28.37
N SER A 1077 70.92 13.84 -27.29
CA SER A 1077 71.85 14.26 -26.22
C SER A 1077 71.15 15.14 -25.18
N GLY A 1078 71.27 14.80 -23.89
CA GLY A 1078 70.91 15.71 -22.80
C GLY A 1078 69.42 16.07 -22.64
N THR A 1079 68.51 15.16 -23.01
CA THR A 1079 67.08 15.14 -22.65
C THR A 1079 66.37 16.50 -22.57
N ILE A 1080 65.95 17.00 -23.73
CA ILE A 1080 64.92 18.04 -23.87
C ILE A 1080 63.92 17.51 -24.91
N LYS A 1081 62.64 17.40 -24.58
CA LYS A 1081 61.62 16.97 -25.54
C LYS A 1081 61.36 18.11 -26.54
N ALA A 1082 61.18 17.75 -27.81
CA ALA A 1082 60.97 18.70 -28.91
C ALA A 1082 59.73 19.61 -28.75
N LYS A 1083 58.87 19.36 -27.74
CA LYS A 1083 57.61 20.04 -27.45
C LYS A 1083 57.68 21.02 -26.25
N GLU A 1084 58.84 21.17 -25.61
CA GLU A 1084 59.01 21.98 -24.39
C GLU A 1084 58.96 23.51 -24.60
N TYR A 1085 59.12 24.00 -25.84
CA TYR A 1085 59.08 25.43 -26.19
C TYR A 1085 58.00 25.78 -27.22
N ASP A 1086 57.03 24.88 -27.47
CA ASP A 1086 56.01 25.09 -28.52
C ASP A 1086 55.09 26.29 -28.25
N TYR A 1087 54.97 26.74 -27.00
CA TYR A 1087 54.22 27.95 -26.66
C TYR A 1087 54.87 29.27 -27.16
N LEU A 1088 56.15 29.20 -27.59
CA LEU A 1088 56.90 30.27 -28.26
C LEU A 1088 57.08 29.95 -29.75
N LEU A 1089 57.54 28.73 -30.06
CA LEU A 1089 57.88 28.31 -31.43
C LEU A 1089 56.66 28.04 -32.32
N GLY A 1090 55.49 27.78 -31.73
CA GLY A 1090 54.21 27.61 -32.44
C GLY A 1090 53.41 28.90 -32.61
N MET A 1091 53.97 30.07 -32.29
CA MET A 1091 53.26 31.34 -32.47
C MET A 1091 53.13 31.71 -33.96
N PRO A 1092 51.94 32.13 -34.44
CA PRO A 1092 51.76 32.58 -35.82
C PRO A 1092 52.64 33.77 -36.18
N LEU A 1093 53.13 33.85 -37.42
CA LEU A 1093 54.12 34.86 -37.85
C LEU A 1093 53.68 36.32 -37.60
N TRP A 1094 52.38 36.62 -37.61
CA TRP A 1094 51.85 37.96 -37.32
C TRP A 1094 52.09 38.41 -35.87
N SER A 1095 52.39 37.50 -34.94
CA SER A 1095 52.75 37.85 -33.57
C SER A 1095 54.06 38.62 -33.47
N LEU A 1096 54.92 38.56 -34.50
CA LEU A 1096 56.19 39.29 -34.60
C LEU A 1096 56.01 40.78 -35.01
N THR A 1097 54.84 41.35 -34.75
CA THR A 1097 54.52 42.77 -35.01
C THR A 1097 54.66 43.60 -33.74
N TYR A 1098 55.16 44.83 -33.88
CA TYR A 1098 55.22 45.79 -32.76
C TYR A 1098 53.86 46.02 -32.10
N GLU A 1099 52.78 46.03 -32.88
CA GLU A 1099 51.40 46.14 -32.37
C GLU A 1099 51.04 45.00 -31.41
N LYS A 1100 51.40 43.74 -31.74
CA LYS A 1100 51.16 42.62 -30.83
C LYS A 1100 52.12 42.59 -29.64
N VAL A 1101 53.33 43.14 -29.77
CA VAL A 1101 54.23 43.36 -28.61
C VAL A 1101 53.63 44.32 -27.59
N GLU A 1102 53.16 45.49 -28.03
CA GLU A 1102 52.54 46.46 -27.11
C GLU A 1102 51.22 45.94 -26.53
N GLN A 1103 50.42 45.19 -27.31
CA GLN A 1103 49.27 44.48 -26.77
C GLN A 1103 49.67 43.44 -25.70
N LEU A 1104 50.71 42.63 -25.95
CA LEU A 1104 51.18 41.61 -24.98
C LEU A 1104 51.77 42.25 -23.72
N LYS A 1105 52.48 43.38 -23.81
CA LYS A 1105 52.94 44.16 -22.63
C LYS A 1105 51.78 44.70 -21.81
N LYS A 1106 50.68 45.12 -22.45
CA LYS A 1106 49.47 45.56 -21.75
C LYS A 1106 48.77 44.38 -21.07
N GLU A 1107 48.64 43.25 -21.76
CA GLU A 1107 48.14 41.98 -21.19
C GLU A 1107 49.02 41.51 -20.00
N GLU A 1108 50.35 41.71 -20.07
CA GLU A 1108 51.32 41.43 -19.00
C GLU A 1108 51.10 42.32 -17.77
N GLN A 1109 50.99 43.64 -17.94
CA GLN A 1109 50.74 44.58 -16.85
C GLN A 1109 49.38 44.34 -16.18
N GLU A 1110 48.33 44.05 -16.96
CA GLU A 1110 47.01 43.70 -16.44
C GLU A 1110 47.06 42.40 -15.61
N LYS A 1111 47.78 41.38 -16.08
CA LYS A 1111 47.95 40.10 -15.37
C LYS A 1111 48.85 40.20 -14.13
N ILE A 1112 49.85 41.07 -14.12
CA ILE A 1112 50.66 41.36 -12.91
C ILE A 1112 49.79 42.04 -11.86
N HIS A 1113 48.98 43.04 -12.25
CA HIS A 1113 48.08 43.72 -11.31
C HIS A 1113 46.97 42.80 -10.77
N GLU A 1114 46.45 41.88 -11.58
CA GLU A 1114 45.53 40.81 -11.14
C GLU A 1114 46.21 39.90 -10.10
N LEU A 1115 47.46 39.47 -10.35
CA LEU A 1115 48.23 38.61 -9.45
C LEU A 1115 48.53 39.30 -8.10
N GLU A 1116 48.87 40.59 -8.11
CA GLU A 1116 49.06 41.38 -6.88
C GLU A 1116 47.76 41.53 -6.10
N THR A 1117 46.67 41.87 -6.80
CA THR A 1117 45.33 42.01 -6.20
C THR A 1117 44.86 40.69 -5.56
N LEU A 1118 45.06 39.56 -6.24
CA LEU A 1118 44.72 38.24 -5.76
C LEU A 1118 45.57 37.82 -4.54
N LYS A 1119 46.88 38.11 -4.54
CA LYS A 1119 47.75 37.86 -3.38
C LYS A 1119 47.28 38.65 -2.15
N ASN A 1120 46.90 39.91 -2.33
CA ASN A 1120 46.49 40.82 -1.26
C ASN A 1120 45.04 40.62 -0.77
N THR A 1121 44.16 40.02 -1.58
CA THR A 1121 42.76 39.70 -1.20
C THR A 1121 42.74 38.52 -0.21
N SER A 1122 42.00 38.58 0.92
CA SER A 1122 41.90 37.43 1.83
C SER A 1122 40.95 36.34 1.30
N ILE A 1123 41.04 35.11 1.84
CA ILE A 1123 40.08 34.04 1.51
C ILE A 1123 38.63 34.44 1.88
N TYR A 1124 38.48 35.23 2.93
CA TYR A 1124 37.21 35.76 3.43
C TYR A 1124 36.64 36.85 2.51
N ASP A 1125 37.48 37.71 1.92
CA ASP A 1125 37.06 38.66 0.89
C ASP A 1125 36.63 37.97 -0.40
N MET A 1126 37.27 36.85 -0.76
CA MET A 1126 36.86 36.03 -1.92
C MET A 1126 35.49 35.41 -1.67
N TRP A 1127 35.33 34.69 -0.55
CA TRP A 1127 34.07 34.06 -0.17
C TRP A 1127 32.94 35.07 0.02
N GLY A 1128 33.22 36.22 0.63
CA GLY A 1128 32.26 37.30 0.80
C GLY A 1128 31.68 37.84 -0.52
N LYS A 1129 32.51 37.93 -1.58
CA LYS A 1129 32.08 38.33 -2.93
C LYS A 1129 31.26 37.24 -3.62
N ASP A 1130 31.70 35.98 -3.53
CA ASP A 1130 30.98 34.84 -4.11
C ASP A 1130 29.60 34.65 -3.46
N LEU A 1131 29.47 34.93 -2.16
CA LEU A 1131 28.19 34.94 -1.43
C LEU A 1131 27.24 36.06 -1.90
N ASP A 1132 27.75 37.28 -2.15
CA ASP A 1132 26.93 38.37 -2.70
C ASP A 1132 26.45 38.07 -4.13
N GLU A 1133 27.32 37.51 -4.97
CA GLU A 1133 26.95 37.16 -6.33
C GLU A 1133 25.93 36.00 -6.37
N LEU A 1134 26.12 34.97 -5.52
CA LEU A 1134 25.13 33.91 -5.38
C LEU A 1134 23.79 34.45 -4.88
N LYS A 1135 23.79 35.31 -3.85
CA LYS A 1135 22.57 35.94 -3.32
C LYS A 1135 21.82 36.68 -4.44
N LYS A 1136 22.52 37.55 -5.16
CA LYS A 1136 21.95 38.34 -6.24
C LYS A 1136 21.31 37.45 -7.32
N VAL A 1137 22.01 36.40 -7.76
CA VAL A 1137 21.50 35.52 -8.83
C VAL A 1137 20.30 34.68 -8.36
N ILE A 1138 20.22 34.31 -7.07
CA ILE A 1138 19.01 33.69 -6.48
C ILE A 1138 17.84 34.67 -6.49
N GLU A 1139 18.05 35.91 -6.05
CA GLU A 1139 17.01 36.96 -6.03
C GLU A 1139 16.52 37.29 -7.45
N GLU A 1140 17.42 37.41 -8.43
CA GLU A 1140 17.08 37.60 -9.85
C GLU A 1140 16.32 36.40 -10.46
N GLU A 1141 16.69 35.14 -10.14
CA GLU A 1141 15.98 33.95 -10.65
C GLU A 1141 14.57 33.84 -10.02
N TRP A 1142 14.42 34.12 -8.72
CA TRP A 1142 13.13 34.12 -8.04
C TRP A 1142 12.19 35.24 -8.51
N GLU A 1143 12.68 36.46 -8.69
CA GLU A 1143 11.90 37.57 -9.26
C GLU A 1143 11.40 37.22 -10.68
N ASN A 1144 12.25 36.61 -11.51
CA ASN A 1144 11.86 36.22 -12.86
C ASN A 1144 10.78 35.11 -12.85
N GLU A 1145 10.90 34.08 -12.02
CA GLU A 1145 9.81 33.11 -11.85
C GLU A 1145 8.50 33.77 -11.39
N GLU A 1146 8.54 34.71 -10.44
CA GLU A 1146 7.33 35.38 -9.95
C GLU A 1146 6.69 36.30 -11.02
N ARG A 1147 7.51 36.97 -11.83
CA ARG A 1147 7.05 37.72 -13.00
C ARG A 1147 6.36 36.80 -14.02
N GLU A 1148 6.90 35.60 -14.30
CA GLU A 1148 6.23 34.63 -15.18
C GLU A 1148 4.94 34.08 -14.55
N ARG A 1149 4.95 33.69 -13.26
CA ARG A 1149 3.76 33.20 -12.52
C ARG A 1149 2.60 34.20 -12.55
N ASN A 1150 2.88 35.51 -12.57
CA ASN A 1150 1.87 36.57 -12.61
C ASN A 1150 1.35 36.94 -14.01
N LYS A 1151 1.87 36.36 -15.12
CA LYS A 1151 1.39 36.62 -16.50
C LYS A 1151 0.11 35.86 -16.86
N VAL A 1152 -0.99 36.14 -16.17
CA VAL A 1152 -2.31 35.59 -16.53
C VAL A 1152 -2.98 36.45 -17.62
N PRO A 1153 -3.41 35.89 -18.77
CA PRO A 1153 -4.19 36.62 -19.76
C PRO A 1153 -5.55 37.05 -19.20
N ALA A 1154 -5.90 38.34 -19.31
CA ALA A 1154 -7.13 38.88 -18.74
C ALA A 1154 -8.41 38.31 -19.42
N VAL A 1155 -9.02 37.31 -18.78
CA VAL A 1155 -10.27 36.68 -19.22
C VAL A 1155 -11.41 37.70 -19.18
N LYS A 1156 -11.87 38.16 -20.33
CA LYS A 1156 -12.95 39.16 -20.47
C LYS A 1156 -14.33 38.56 -20.19
N GLY A 1157 -14.62 38.29 -18.92
CA GLY A 1157 -15.95 37.89 -18.45
C GLY A 1157 -17.01 38.96 -18.75
N LYS A 1158 -18.02 38.61 -19.56
CA LYS A 1158 -19.14 39.50 -19.92
C LYS A 1158 -20.15 39.62 -18.76
N THR A 1159 -19.87 40.46 -17.77
CA THR A 1159 -20.88 40.85 -16.77
C THR A 1159 -21.91 41.81 -17.38
N LYS A 1160 -23.18 41.40 -17.40
CA LYS A 1160 -24.31 42.28 -17.77
C LYS A 1160 -24.43 43.41 -16.74
N LYS A 1161 -24.51 44.67 -17.20
CA LYS A 1161 -24.84 45.82 -16.34
C LYS A 1161 -26.18 46.44 -16.76
N THR A 1162 -27.13 46.40 -15.83
CA THR A 1162 -28.33 47.23 -15.75
C THR A 1162 -28.22 48.09 -14.48
N ALA A 1163 -28.62 49.36 -14.43
CA ALA A 1163 -29.10 50.24 -15.50
C ALA A 1163 -28.93 51.74 -15.13
N LYS A 1164 -29.36 52.62 -16.06
CA LYS A 1164 -29.64 54.07 -15.95
C LYS A 1164 -28.48 55.08 -16.09
N ARG A 1165 -28.75 56.08 -16.95
CA ARG A 1165 -28.06 57.39 -17.13
C ARG A 1165 -28.56 58.37 -16.03
N ALA A 1166 -28.08 59.61 -15.84
CA ALA A 1166 -27.21 60.51 -16.60
C ALA A 1166 -26.36 61.37 -15.60
N THR A 1167 -25.40 62.25 -15.95
CA THR A 1167 -25.43 63.40 -16.88
C THR A 1167 -24.01 63.73 -17.46
N LYS A 1168 -23.75 64.97 -17.95
CA LYS A 1168 -22.65 65.36 -18.85
C LYS A 1168 -21.68 66.42 -18.26
N VAL A 1169 -20.36 66.22 -18.42
CA VAL A 1169 -19.36 67.05 -19.18
C VAL A 1169 -19.41 68.61 -19.03
N PRO A 1170 -18.29 69.39 -18.95
CA PRO A 1170 -16.90 69.16 -18.44
C PRO A 1170 -16.18 70.38 -17.76
N ALA A 1171 -14.99 70.19 -17.18
CA ALA A 1171 -13.87 71.17 -17.08
C ALA A 1171 -12.56 70.41 -16.69
N ARG A 1172 -11.32 70.64 -17.18
CA ARG A 1172 -10.61 71.63 -18.02
C ARG A 1172 -9.96 72.84 -17.32
N GLU A 1173 -8.68 72.69 -16.96
CA GLU A 1173 -7.47 73.52 -17.28
C GLU A 1173 -6.20 72.73 -16.82
N LYS A 1174 -4.98 72.76 -17.41
CA LYS A 1174 -3.98 73.82 -17.75
C LYS A 1174 -3.38 74.49 -16.49
N LYS A 1175 -2.10 74.91 -16.38
CA LYS A 1175 -0.94 75.21 -17.28
C LYS A 1175 0.38 75.15 -16.41
N ASP A 1176 1.66 75.17 -16.82
CA ASP A 1176 2.41 75.01 -18.08
C ASP A 1176 3.96 74.93 -17.84
N ASN A 1177 4.71 73.94 -18.41
CA ASN A 1177 6.18 73.97 -18.70
C ASN A 1177 7.19 74.16 -17.52
N LEU A 1178 8.53 74.03 -17.63
CA LEU A 1178 9.52 73.79 -18.72
C LEU A 1178 10.41 72.56 -18.40
N LYS A 1179 10.79 71.70 -19.37
CA LYS A 1179 12.08 71.66 -20.12
C LYS A 1179 13.36 71.74 -19.26
N GLN A 1180 14.38 70.90 -19.44
CA GLN A 1180 14.74 69.98 -20.56
C GLN A 1180 15.45 68.71 -19.97
N THR A 1181 16.10 67.76 -20.67
CA THR A 1181 16.81 67.80 -21.98
C THR A 1181 16.59 66.52 -22.82
N THR A 1182 17.64 65.94 -23.43
CA THR A 1182 17.61 64.96 -24.53
C THR A 1182 18.48 63.72 -24.30
N ILE A 1183 17.99 62.53 -24.69
CA ILE A 1183 18.73 61.53 -25.50
C ILE A 1183 17.74 60.99 -26.56
N LYS A 1184 18.24 60.58 -27.75
CA LYS A 1184 17.44 60.02 -28.87
C LYS A 1184 17.76 58.54 -29.12
N PRO A 1185 16.84 57.74 -29.70
CA PRO A 1185 17.13 56.40 -30.20
C PRO A 1185 17.86 56.43 -31.58
N PRO A 1186 18.68 55.41 -31.91
CA PRO A 1186 19.32 55.27 -33.22
C PRO A 1186 18.34 54.77 -34.31
N THR A 1187 18.64 55.10 -35.57
CA THR A 1187 17.77 54.81 -36.75
C THR A 1187 18.53 54.03 -37.83
N LYS A 1188 17.83 53.22 -38.65
CA LYS A 1188 18.38 52.48 -39.82
C LYS A 1188 18.59 53.38 -41.05
N ILE A 1189 19.50 53.01 -41.96
CA ILE A 1189 19.54 53.28 -43.43
C ILE A 1189 20.72 52.48 -44.04
N ILE A 1190 20.64 51.64 -45.11
CA ILE A 1190 20.29 51.82 -46.56
C ILE A 1190 21.52 52.35 -47.36
N THR A 1191 22.02 51.78 -48.48
CA THR A 1191 21.51 50.78 -49.50
C THR A 1191 22.66 50.01 -50.20
N GLN A 1192 22.41 48.83 -50.82
CA GLN A 1192 22.91 48.32 -52.13
C GLN A 1192 22.30 46.91 -52.40
N SER A 1193 21.41 46.62 -53.38
CA SER A 1193 21.36 46.77 -54.87
C SER A 1193 21.66 45.41 -55.56
N ASP A 1194 20.65 44.66 -56.03
CA ASP A 1194 20.12 44.62 -57.43
C ASP A 1194 20.79 43.48 -58.24
N ASP A 1195 20.21 42.78 -59.23
CA ASP A 1195 18.82 42.49 -59.69
C ASP A 1195 18.86 40.97 -60.07
N GLU A 1196 17.78 40.19 -60.13
CA GLU A 1196 16.98 40.01 -61.36
C GLU A 1196 15.63 39.32 -61.08
N ARG A 1197 14.74 39.30 -62.09
CA ARG A 1197 13.31 39.01 -61.96
C ARG A 1197 12.85 37.83 -62.81
N LYS A 1198 11.88 37.05 -62.31
CA LYS A 1198 10.64 36.53 -62.98
C LYS A 1198 9.95 35.53 -62.03
N GLY A 1199 8.63 35.52 -61.84
CA GLY A 1199 7.56 36.46 -62.25
C GLY A 1199 6.20 36.00 -61.70
N LYS A 1200 5.29 36.93 -61.37
CA LYS A 1200 3.92 36.64 -60.89
C LYS A 1200 2.87 37.03 -61.95
N ILE A 1201 2.00 36.09 -62.34
CA ILE A 1201 0.65 36.41 -62.87
C ILE A 1201 -0.37 35.45 -62.23
N ARG A 1202 -1.55 35.97 -61.87
CA ARG A 1202 -2.76 35.23 -61.42
C ARG A 1202 -3.80 35.19 -62.54
N LYS A 1203 -4.64 34.13 -62.58
CA LYS A 1203 -6.00 33.96 -63.20
C LYS A 1203 -6.21 32.45 -63.49
N ILE A 1204 -7.41 31.83 -63.51
CA ILE A 1204 -8.79 32.24 -63.14
C ILE A 1204 -9.66 30.99 -62.81
N ASN A 1205 -10.71 31.20 -62.00
CA ASN A 1205 -11.95 30.43 -61.74
C ASN A 1205 -12.29 29.04 -62.38
N ILE A 1206 -12.76 28.14 -61.49
CA ILE A 1206 -14.07 27.40 -61.48
C ILE A 1206 -14.23 25.99 -62.12
N SER A 1207 -14.75 25.09 -61.25
CA SER A 1207 -15.66 23.93 -61.44
C SER A 1207 -15.14 22.48 -61.64
N LYS A 1208 -15.87 21.56 -60.96
CA LYS A 1208 -15.95 20.08 -61.12
C LYS A 1208 -14.70 19.28 -60.69
N GLU A 1209 -14.79 18.05 -60.17
CA GLU A 1209 -15.97 17.21 -59.83
C GLU A 1209 -15.73 16.32 -58.56
N LYS A 1210 -16.56 15.29 -58.35
CA LYS A 1210 -16.50 14.29 -57.24
C LYS A 1210 -15.31 13.32 -57.44
N GLY A 1211 -14.83 12.50 -56.48
CA GLY A 1211 -15.17 12.28 -55.06
C GLY A 1211 -15.01 10.80 -54.64
N TYR A 1212 -14.82 10.52 -53.34
CA TYR A 1212 -14.76 9.21 -52.65
C TYR A 1212 -13.47 8.37 -52.64
N GLU A 1213 -13.41 7.46 -51.65
CA GLU A 1213 -12.25 6.75 -51.06
C GLU A 1213 -12.03 5.34 -51.63
N VAL A 1214 -10.80 4.80 -51.52
CA VAL A 1214 -10.48 3.35 -51.42
C VAL A 1214 -9.26 3.16 -50.47
N ILE A 1215 -9.03 1.94 -49.98
CA ILE A 1215 -8.11 1.52 -48.90
C ILE A 1215 -7.01 0.57 -49.45
N GLU A 1216 -5.95 0.32 -48.64
CA GLU A 1216 -5.04 -0.86 -48.61
C GLU A 1216 -3.71 -0.89 -49.44
N ASP A 1217 -2.62 -1.08 -48.68
CA ASP A 1217 -1.40 -1.92 -48.84
C ASP A 1217 -0.55 -2.00 -50.13
N ILE A 1218 0.79 -2.09 -49.94
CA ILE A 1218 1.59 -3.34 -50.14
C ILE A 1218 3.09 -3.19 -49.76
N THR A 1219 3.73 -4.34 -49.47
CA THR A 1219 5.14 -4.58 -49.03
C THR A 1219 6.07 -5.00 -50.20
N ALA A 1220 7.41 -5.06 -50.13
CA ALA A 1220 8.48 -4.51 -49.25
C ALA A 1220 9.85 -4.78 -49.96
N ALA A 1221 11.02 -4.50 -49.34
CA ALA A 1221 12.33 -4.78 -49.94
C ALA A 1221 13.44 -5.26 -48.96
N THR A 1222 14.07 -6.40 -49.28
CA THR A 1222 15.32 -6.97 -48.73
C THR A 1222 16.00 -7.82 -49.83
N SER A 1223 17.32 -8.00 -49.79
CA SER A 1223 18.11 -8.56 -50.91
C SER A 1223 18.99 -9.77 -50.55
N GLU A 1224 18.83 -10.86 -51.32
CA GLU A 1224 19.83 -11.88 -51.75
C GLU A 1224 20.61 -12.68 -50.66
N SER A 1225 21.10 -13.92 -50.87
CA SER A 1225 21.25 -14.79 -52.05
C SER A 1225 21.28 -16.30 -51.70
N SER A 1226 20.82 -17.20 -52.60
CA SER A 1226 21.16 -18.65 -52.73
C SER A 1226 20.81 -19.62 -51.55
N ASP A 1227 20.61 -20.95 -51.65
CA ASP A 1227 20.29 -21.96 -52.70
C ASP A 1227 20.08 -23.33 -51.98
N PHE A 1228 19.54 -24.47 -52.49
CA PHE A 1228 18.85 -24.88 -53.73
C PHE A 1228 18.03 -26.19 -53.45
N LYS A 1229 17.26 -26.67 -54.45
CA LYS A 1229 16.90 -28.10 -54.71
C LYS A 1229 16.05 -28.91 -53.69
N ASN A 1230 14.73 -28.75 -53.82
CA ASN A 1230 13.74 -29.75 -54.32
C ASN A 1230 14.34 -31.08 -54.95
N PRO A 1231 13.61 -32.22 -55.11
CA PRO A 1231 12.14 -32.41 -55.01
C PRO A 1231 11.58 -33.80 -54.54
N LEU A 1232 10.25 -33.98 -54.69
CA LEU A 1232 9.44 -35.22 -54.78
C LEU A 1232 9.06 -35.97 -53.48
N GLY A 1233 7.80 -36.44 -53.29
CA GLY A 1233 6.57 -36.07 -54.00
C GLY A 1233 5.39 -37.08 -53.93
N ALA A 1234 4.16 -36.53 -53.84
CA ALA A 1234 2.86 -37.15 -54.18
C ALA A 1234 2.35 -38.31 -53.27
N ARG A 1235 1.06 -38.69 -53.20
CA ARG A 1235 -0.01 -38.61 -54.24
C ARG A 1235 -1.43 -38.88 -53.67
N LYS A 1236 -2.45 -38.12 -54.13
CA LYS A 1236 -3.92 -38.45 -54.14
C LYS A 1236 -4.64 -38.49 -52.75
N ARG A 1237 -5.98 -38.33 -52.66
CA ARG A 1237 -7.07 -38.48 -53.66
C ARG A 1237 -8.28 -37.55 -53.37
N LYS A 1238 -8.94 -37.11 -54.46
CA LYS A 1238 -10.38 -36.77 -54.71
C LYS A 1238 -11.43 -36.98 -53.57
N ASN A 1239 -12.57 -36.26 -53.47
CA ASN A 1239 -13.16 -35.11 -54.21
C ASN A 1239 -14.40 -34.53 -53.47
N SER A 1240 -14.72 -33.24 -53.70
CA SER A 1240 -16.05 -32.56 -53.88
C SER A 1240 -17.38 -33.31 -53.57
N ILE A 1241 -18.49 -32.71 -53.07
CA ILE A 1241 -19.18 -31.42 -53.40
C ILE A 1241 -19.89 -30.81 -52.14
N GLU A 1242 -20.34 -29.57 -52.23
CA GLU A 1242 -21.11 -28.74 -51.25
C GLU A 1242 -22.55 -29.25 -50.94
N ASP A 1243 -23.23 -28.72 -49.88
CA ASP A 1243 -24.34 -27.74 -50.04
C ASP A 1243 -24.94 -27.12 -48.73
N THR A 1244 -25.42 -25.87 -48.84
CA THR A 1244 -26.44 -25.10 -48.06
C THR A 1244 -26.24 -24.51 -46.63
N LYS A 1245 -26.70 -23.23 -46.53
CA LYS A 1245 -27.31 -22.46 -45.38
C LYS A 1245 -26.38 -21.92 -44.27
N ASN A 1246 -26.24 -20.59 -44.09
CA ASN A 1246 -27.15 -19.56 -43.51
C ASN A 1246 -27.13 -19.49 -41.96
N LYS A 1247 -27.23 -18.33 -41.28
CA LYS A 1247 -27.76 -16.99 -41.67
C LYS A 1247 -27.11 -15.81 -40.88
N LYS A 1248 -27.53 -14.56 -41.14
CA LYS A 1248 -27.01 -13.29 -40.54
C LYS A 1248 -27.90 -12.68 -39.42
N SER A 1249 -27.23 -11.88 -38.58
CA SER A 1249 -27.66 -10.80 -37.65
C SER A 1249 -28.96 -10.01 -37.93
N LYS A 1250 -29.59 -9.37 -36.91
CA LYS A 1250 -29.37 -7.95 -36.43
C LYS A 1250 -30.61 -7.30 -35.73
N LEU A 1251 -30.36 -6.26 -34.91
CA LEU A 1251 -31.24 -5.14 -34.48
C LEU A 1251 -32.17 -5.28 -33.23
N MET A 1252 -32.61 -4.11 -32.72
CA MET A 1252 -33.25 -3.77 -31.41
C MET A 1252 -34.72 -3.26 -31.63
N PRO A 1253 -35.50 -2.64 -30.68
CA PRO A 1253 -35.30 -2.33 -29.24
C PRO A 1253 -36.56 -2.50 -28.30
N ASN A 1254 -36.43 -2.02 -27.04
CA ASN A 1254 -37.46 -1.47 -26.10
C ASN A 1254 -38.39 -2.38 -25.23
N ALA A 1255 -38.75 -1.77 -24.08
CA ALA A 1255 -39.96 -1.92 -23.23
C ALA A 1255 -40.05 -2.94 -22.06
N GLU A 1256 -40.18 -2.36 -20.85
CA GLU A 1256 -41.11 -2.65 -19.72
C GLU A 1256 -41.34 -4.07 -19.11
N MET A 1257 -40.78 -4.24 -17.90
CA MET A 1257 -41.46 -4.50 -16.59
C MET A 1257 -42.27 -5.79 -16.30
N ILE A 1258 -42.36 -6.13 -14.99
CA ILE A 1258 -43.15 -7.21 -14.33
C ILE A 1258 -42.52 -8.61 -14.52
N ILE A 1259 -41.91 -9.27 -13.51
CA ILE A 1259 -42.44 -9.87 -12.25
C ILE A 1259 -43.19 -11.20 -12.50
N ALA A 1260 -43.08 -12.14 -11.54
CA ALA A 1260 -43.39 -13.58 -11.57
C ALA A 1260 -42.17 -14.43 -12.01
N SER A 1261 -41.50 -15.25 -11.20
CA SER A 1261 -41.85 -16.21 -10.12
C SER A 1261 -41.99 -17.64 -10.62
N GLU A 1262 -41.24 -18.55 -9.99
CA GLU A 1262 -41.55 -19.99 -9.87
C GLU A 1262 -41.59 -20.83 -11.18
N SER A 1263 -41.34 -22.13 -11.17
CA SER A 1263 -40.73 -22.99 -10.15
C SER A 1263 -39.95 -24.14 -10.82
N GLU A 1264 -39.15 -24.81 -10.00
CA GLU A 1264 -38.88 -26.26 -9.96
C GLU A 1264 -39.40 -27.14 -11.12
N ASP A 1265 -38.52 -28.01 -11.62
CA ASP A 1265 -38.71 -29.46 -11.50
C ASP A 1265 -37.34 -30.19 -11.52
N GLU A 1266 -37.24 -31.16 -10.61
CA GLU A 1266 -36.68 -32.53 -10.68
C GLU A 1266 -35.76 -32.95 -11.87
N GLU A 1267 -34.75 -33.82 -11.71
CA GLU A 1267 -34.30 -34.61 -10.55
C GLU A 1267 -32.77 -34.94 -10.61
N PHE A 1268 -32.24 -35.62 -9.60
CA PHE A 1268 -30.84 -36.08 -9.54
C PHE A 1268 -30.64 -37.43 -10.27
N GLU A 1269 -29.48 -37.61 -10.91
CA GLU A 1269 -28.72 -38.86 -10.73
C GLU A 1269 -27.20 -38.67 -10.99
N LEU A 1270 -26.38 -39.21 -10.07
CA LEU A 1270 -24.90 -39.30 -10.04
C LEU A 1270 -24.07 -37.99 -9.96
#